data_AF-A0A2A3HE63-F1
#
_entry.id   AF-A0A2A3HE63-F1
#
_cell.length_a   1.000
_cell.length_b   1.000
_cell.length_c   1.000
_cell.angle_alpha   90.00
_cell.angle_beta   90.00
_cell.angle_gamma   90.00
#
_symmetry.space_group_name_H-M   'P 1'
#
loop_
_entity.id
_entity.type
_entity.pdbx_description
1 polymer ?
#
loop_
_entity_poly.entity_id
_entity_poly.type
_entity_poly.pdbx_seq_one_letter_code
_entity_poly.pdbx_strand_id
1 'polypeptide(L)'
;MALDFLKAPIEYPDLPVVKKREEFLELLKNHQVVIVKADTGSGKSTQVPKFLLESGLAEKGRIGVTEPRRLAAMSIADRLREELKDESLVSTRIRFLEEGPKDAPLKVMTDGILLQEFRRDRLFQMYSAILIDEAHERSLNIDILLGIFKDVLRNRPDFRLVIASATLDAKLFEKFYENSAVLEAEGRMFPVQVVFADPQQNDSKSRGDSGLVEEARDAIIALEETVGKDNLLCFLPTERDIQDLQAELLSKMDESKFEILPLFGRMSPQEQKRVFKNSGKVRIVLATNIAETSLTIPGIAYVVDSGMARVSRYSPQNRIQGLPVEKISQASARQRTGRAGRVKPGICVRLYTQENFESREEFTEPEIRRSNLSNVVLQLRSLGLSVEDFPFIQPPPRSAFRGAYKTLFELGALSGVARDARVTPLGIEMSHLPMDATLSAVLLRARRLGVLQPAIIVCSALSIQDPRLYPSDDEGREKARRKHKSLGGHKSDFLCYLAEWNAFCREWNGTSWNSLRKYCEKNYLHFLRCREWMDLYEQFSRILKTHFESYVCPFNSFHRDSLHIALLSGFLGGVAQRDRDNGCYRLVGGKDAYLFPGSDLAGKFPEFVVSAEVRETSRVFLNKSAEILPEWIIKVAKDFCSYRWFAPKWNSVRGFVEALEEVSFRGMVLSRSRRVDYGRVDAKEAARIFFLEAVVEGDMPTPFPFMEHNQRVLSALRATEARQRRWGICPSEDLQVDYLMDRAPGVFSLQTLKDFIEKNSDKALRYNEADWISASEAGVEHIEAFHNNPVMDALHRKKITQILEDKKNAKLGGVVEFEKILNRQIRAELVFDSSKSWDGLSLEIPADFLPQLSPAILAHEILKWRFWILESFLRELPKSERKRLDSKKEELDDSFVDALERNPQKSPLISLYEAYRNWGETEGSLPVLNPQNEHHLRLHLSIYSSAYSEKFSLELSPEWGVCTFFDAVRALVSPCALSLSVLGVAYAWCPEGVRAMSLSEAEFWQKFYRRISGVGVDDSPLKSLFESRFVFLNRREESTFALRSLLAMTKEEKEKFGIEILELSLPRFSGIEFARSHKVRSFSDISSHRTNEENAFREGLLRFVSDSAYLGVSAFVKAWDVFREAFAGFRKGAKVSDSLLRLASVLSAEDSLYFRIRRIAAFLQGEIFRENSGEEMALPLPSAKSFRESFSPYFSGRFLKEHELKKAREALACAEKARTESERFESALVLQILLENFELLRFKRSILAQAPEEKVEMSDLLKLRERFKNR
;
A
#
# COMPACT_ATOMS: atom_id res chain seq x y z
N MET A 1 -38.86 19.84 -40.57
CA MET A 1 -37.78 20.21 -41.49
C MET A 1 -36.69 19.18 -41.32
N ALA A 2 -36.82 18.06 -42.02
CA ALA A 2 -36.06 16.83 -41.81
C ALA A 2 -35.37 16.45 -43.13
N LEU A 3 -34.17 15.84 -43.05
CA LEU A 3 -33.53 14.99 -44.08
C LEU A 3 -32.58 15.61 -45.15
N ASP A 4 -32.05 16.83 -45.03
CA ASP A 4 -31.17 17.36 -46.11
C ASP A 4 -29.83 16.60 -46.29
N PHE A 5 -29.38 15.80 -45.30
CA PHE A 5 -28.18 14.97 -45.41
C PHE A 5 -28.45 13.53 -45.89
N LEU A 6 -29.70 13.07 -45.84
CA LEU A 6 -30.11 11.73 -46.26
C LEU A 6 -30.74 11.81 -47.65
N LYS A 7 -29.96 11.45 -48.69
CA LYS A 7 -30.42 11.48 -50.09
C LYS A 7 -31.63 10.57 -50.36
N ALA A 8 -31.92 9.59 -49.49
CA ALA A 8 -33.03 8.65 -49.61
C ALA A 8 -33.59 8.26 -48.22
N PRO A 9 -34.89 7.90 -48.12
CA PRO A 9 -35.48 7.36 -46.89
C PRO A 9 -34.83 6.02 -46.50
N ILE A 10 -34.62 5.80 -45.20
CA ILE A 10 -33.96 4.59 -44.68
C ILE A 10 -34.91 3.39 -44.82
N GLU A 11 -34.45 2.34 -45.50
CA GLU A 11 -35.15 1.05 -45.58
C GLU A 11 -34.84 0.17 -44.36
N TYR A 12 -35.88 -0.42 -43.76
CA TYR A 12 -35.74 -1.31 -42.61
C TYR A 12 -36.15 -2.75 -42.94
N PRO A 13 -35.34 -3.76 -42.54
CA PRO A 13 -35.71 -5.16 -42.65
C PRO A 13 -36.76 -5.57 -41.61
N ASP A 14 -37.45 -6.70 -41.83
CA ASP A 14 -38.41 -7.26 -40.87
C ASP A 14 -37.70 -7.94 -39.68
N LEU A 15 -37.18 -7.13 -38.76
CA LEU A 15 -36.50 -7.55 -37.54
C LEU A 15 -37.27 -7.13 -36.28
N PRO A 16 -37.16 -7.86 -35.15
CA PRO A 16 -37.90 -7.56 -33.93
C PRO A 16 -37.73 -6.13 -33.40
N VAL A 17 -36.50 -5.62 -33.39
CA VAL A 17 -36.19 -4.25 -32.92
C VAL A 17 -36.86 -3.18 -33.79
N VAL A 18 -37.10 -3.46 -35.09
CA VAL A 18 -37.76 -2.52 -36.01
C VAL A 18 -39.23 -2.30 -35.65
N LYS A 19 -39.90 -3.32 -35.12
CA LYS A 19 -41.30 -3.19 -34.63
C LYS A 19 -41.42 -2.23 -33.44
N LYS A 20 -40.32 -1.99 -32.74
CA LYS A 20 -40.21 -1.10 -31.58
C LYS A 20 -39.63 0.28 -31.93
N ARG A 21 -39.47 0.59 -33.22
CA ARG A 21 -38.87 1.85 -33.71
C ARG A 21 -39.58 3.10 -33.21
N GLU A 22 -40.91 3.16 -33.31
CA GLU A 22 -41.68 4.34 -32.88
C GLU A 22 -41.55 4.58 -31.37
N GLU A 23 -41.68 3.51 -30.59
CA GLU A 23 -41.47 3.52 -29.14
C GLU A 23 -40.05 3.98 -28.78
N PHE A 24 -39.02 3.49 -29.48
CA PHE A 24 -37.64 3.94 -29.29
C PHE A 24 -37.46 5.45 -29.53
N LEU A 25 -38.02 5.97 -30.64
CA LEU A 25 -37.92 7.39 -30.98
C LEU A 25 -38.66 8.28 -29.98
N GLU A 26 -39.76 7.80 -29.40
CA GLU A 26 -40.48 8.50 -28.33
C GLU A 26 -39.68 8.49 -27.02
N LEU A 27 -39.13 7.33 -26.63
CA LEU A 27 -38.27 7.22 -25.45
C LEU A 27 -37.05 8.13 -25.54
N LEU A 28 -36.39 8.18 -26.71
CA LEU A 28 -35.20 9.01 -26.95
C LEU A 28 -35.47 10.52 -26.87
N LYS A 29 -36.72 10.95 -27.13
CA LYS A 29 -37.14 12.34 -26.95
C LYS A 29 -37.28 12.69 -25.48
N ASN A 30 -37.87 11.79 -24.69
CA ASN A 30 -38.24 12.02 -23.29
C ASN A 30 -37.11 11.71 -22.30
N HIS A 31 -36.20 10.79 -22.64
CA HIS A 31 -35.16 10.30 -21.77
C HIS A 31 -33.77 10.56 -22.37
N GLN A 32 -32.81 10.89 -21.50
CA GLN A 32 -31.43 11.13 -21.93
C GLN A 32 -30.68 9.81 -22.17
N VAL A 33 -31.08 8.76 -21.43
CA VAL A 33 -30.51 7.41 -21.51
C VAL A 33 -31.61 6.42 -21.94
N VAL A 34 -31.35 5.64 -22.98
CA VAL A 34 -32.25 4.56 -23.42
C VAL A 34 -31.52 3.23 -23.37
N ILE A 35 -32.03 2.29 -22.58
CA ILE A 35 -31.47 0.95 -22.43
C ILE A 35 -32.25 0.01 -23.34
N VAL A 36 -31.61 -0.53 -24.37
CA VAL A 36 -32.23 -1.45 -25.33
C VAL A 36 -31.89 -2.88 -24.93
N LYS A 37 -32.88 -3.60 -24.39
CA LYS A 37 -32.78 -5.01 -24.04
C LYS A 37 -33.35 -5.86 -25.17
N ALA A 38 -32.48 -6.55 -25.90
CA ALA A 38 -32.88 -7.37 -27.02
C ALA A 38 -31.91 -8.53 -27.27
N ASP A 39 -32.45 -9.71 -27.58
CA ASP A 39 -31.66 -10.92 -27.82
C ASP A 39 -30.67 -10.75 -28.99
N THR A 40 -29.61 -11.57 -29.02
CA THR A 40 -28.69 -11.60 -30.15
C THR A 40 -29.43 -11.98 -31.44
N GLY A 41 -29.19 -11.23 -32.53
CA GLY A 41 -29.89 -11.44 -33.81
C GLY A 41 -31.21 -10.67 -33.96
N SER A 42 -31.65 -9.92 -32.93
CA SER A 42 -32.81 -9.02 -32.99
C SER A 42 -32.63 -7.80 -33.90
N GLY A 43 -31.41 -7.52 -34.34
CA GLY A 43 -31.06 -6.34 -35.15
C GLY A 43 -30.58 -5.12 -34.36
N LYS A 44 -30.39 -5.21 -33.04
CA LYS A 44 -30.01 -4.06 -32.19
C LYS A 44 -28.79 -3.27 -32.72
N SER A 45 -27.72 -3.97 -33.06
CA SER A 45 -26.41 -3.42 -33.45
C SER A 45 -26.42 -2.72 -34.82
N THR A 46 -27.38 -3.08 -35.69
CA THR A 46 -27.48 -2.56 -37.06
C THR A 46 -28.66 -1.61 -37.26
N GLN A 47 -29.76 -1.78 -36.52
CA GLN A 47 -30.97 -0.96 -36.72
C GLN A 47 -31.04 0.24 -35.76
N VAL A 48 -30.58 0.11 -34.50
CA VAL A 48 -30.58 1.24 -33.54
C VAL A 48 -29.74 2.43 -34.04
N PRO A 49 -28.53 2.23 -34.63
CA PRO A 49 -27.78 3.34 -35.23
C PRO A 49 -28.57 4.09 -36.31
N LYS A 50 -29.39 3.38 -37.09
CA LYS A 50 -30.26 4.01 -38.10
C LYS A 50 -31.42 4.78 -37.48
N PHE A 51 -32.00 4.30 -36.38
CA PHE A 51 -33.01 5.06 -35.64
C PHE A 51 -32.42 6.37 -35.10
N LEU A 52 -31.18 6.33 -34.60
CA LEU A 52 -30.46 7.53 -34.17
C LEU A 52 -30.21 8.49 -35.35
N LEU A 53 -29.84 7.96 -36.51
CA LEU A 53 -29.68 8.76 -37.74
C LEU A 53 -31.00 9.45 -38.14
N GLU A 54 -32.10 8.70 -38.11
CA GLU A 54 -33.45 9.19 -38.44
C GLU A 54 -33.95 10.26 -37.46
N SER A 55 -33.57 10.16 -36.17
CA SER A 55 -33.99 11.12 -35.14
C SER A 55 -33.49 12.56 -35.37
N GLY A 56 -32.56 12.77 -36.32
CA GLY A 56 -31.96 14.06 -36.61
C GLY A 56 -30.78 14.43 -35.71
N LEU A 57 -30.36 13.54 -34.79
CA LEU A 57 -29.21 13.79 -33.91
C LEU A 57 -27.89 13.98 -34.69
N ALA A 58 -27.78 13.38 -35.88
CA ALA A 58 -26.63 13.52 -36.77
C ALA A 58 -26.37 14.97 -37.23
N GLU A 59 -27.38 15.84 -37.20
CA GLU A 59 -27.24 17.27 -37.58
C GLU A 59 -26.49 18.08 -36.52
N LYS A 60 -26.57 17.67 -35.25
CA LYS A 60 -25.95 18.37 -34.11
C LYS A 60 -24.53 17.87 -33.81
N GLY A 61 -24.17 16.71 -34.33
CA GLY A 61 -22.93 16.01 -34.03
C GLY A 61 -23.01 14.57 -34.51
N ARG A 62 -21.91 13.83 -34.44
CA ARG A 62 -21.85 12.45 -34.93
C ARG A 62 -22.54 11.48 -33.99
N ILE A 63 -22.91 10.32 -34.53
CA ILE A 63 -23.39 9.18 -33.76
C ILE A 63 -22.25 8.16 -33.65
N GLY A 64 -21.80 7.93 -32.42
CA GLY A 64 -20.80 6.92 -32.11
C GLY A 64 -21.45 5.57 -31.81
N VAL A 65 -20.94 4.49 -32.39
CA VAL A 65 -21.34 3.12 -32.05
C VAL A 65 -20.12 2.37 -31.56
N THR A 66 -20.14 1.90 -30.31
CA THR A 66 -19.03 1.12 -29.76
C THR A 66 -19.35 -0.36 -29.72
N GLU A 67 -18.40 -1.19 -30.13
CA GLU A 67 -18.43 -2.64 -29.98
C GLU A 67 -17.11 -3.09 -29.30
N PRO A 68 -17.13 -3.88 -28.19
CA PRO A 68 -15.91 -4.43 -27.58
C PRO A 68 -14.97 -5.20 -28.55
N ARG A 69 -15.48 -5.83 -29.61
CA ARG A 69 -14.74 -6.71 -30.52
C ARG A 69 -14.47 -6.07 -31.87
N ARG A 70 -13.19 -6.07 -32.27
CA ARG A 70 -12.72 -5.52 -33.56
C ARG A 70 -13.44 -6.09 -34.79
N LEU A 71 -13.57 -7.42 -34.88
CA LEU A 71 -14.22 -8.07 -36.04
C LEU A 71 -15.73 -7.79 -36.09
N ALA A 72 -16.39 -7.69 -34.94
CA ALA A 72 -17.80 -7.34 -34.88
C ALA A 72 -18.02 -5.88 -35.29
N ALA A 73 -17.19 -4.95 -34.79
CA ALA A 73 -17.21 -3.55 -35.21
C ALA A 73 -17.04 -3.38 -36.73
N MET A 74 -16.10 -4.11 -37.35
CA MET A 74 -15.94 -4.10 -38.81
C MET A 74 -17.18 -4.65 -39.53
N SER A 75 -17.67 -5.81 -39.10
CA SER A 75 -18.85 -6.45 -39.68
C SER A 75 -20.11 -5.57 -39.57
N ILE A 76 -20.33 -4.90 -38.43
CA ILE A 76 -21.43 -3.95 -38.23
C ILE A 76 -21.30 -2.77 -39.19
N ALA A 77 -20.09 -2.22 -39.33
CA ALA A 77 -19.88 -1.09 -40.23
C ALA A 77 -20.10 -1.46 -41.70
N ASP A 78 -19.55 -2.59 -42.15
CA ASP A 78 -19.77 -3.10 -43.51
C ASP A 78 -21.27 -3.32 -43.76
N ARG A 79 -21.97 -3.93 -42.80
CA ARG A 79 -23.41 -4.14 -42.87
C ARG A 79 -24.21 -2.85 -42.91
N LEU A 80 -23.81 -1.83 -42.14
CA LEU A 80 -24.44 -0.51 -42.17
C LEU A 80 -24.24 0.18 -43.53
N ARG A 81 -23.05 0.08 -44.14
CA ARG A 81 -22.78 0.60 -45.49
C ARG A 81 -23.66 -0.10 -46.54
N GLU A 82 -23.75 -1.43 -46.47
CA GLU A 82 -24.64 -2.22 -47.34
C GLU A 82 -26.11 -1.81 -47.21
N GLU A 83 -26.63 -1.73 -45.98
CA GLU A 83 -28.05 -1.46 -45.74
C GLU A 83 -28.44 0.00 -45.98
N LEU A 84 -27.52 0.96 -45.79
CA LEU A 84 -27.76 2.38 -46.09
C LEU A 84 -27.54 2.73 -47.57
N LYS A 85 -26.92 1.83 -48.35
CA LYS A 85 -26.58 2.02 -49.77
C LYS A 85 -25.72 3.28 -50.04
N ASP A 86 -25.00 3.79 -49.02
CA ASP A 86 -24.13 4.96 -49.11
C ASP A 86 -22.91 4.79 -48.19
N GLU A 87 -21.75 4.54 -48.78
CA GLU A 87 -20.48 4.37 -48.04
C GLU A 87 -20.03 5.65 -47.33
N SER A 88 -20.49 6.83 -47.77
CA SER A 88 -20.06 8.10 -47.21
C SER A 88 -20.64 8.37 -45.81
N LEU A 89 -21.69 7.63 -45.44
CA LEU A 89 -22.40 7.82 -44.17
C LEU A 89 -21.74 7.12 -42.98
N VAL A 90 -20.84 6.16 -43.21
CA VAL A 90 -20.28 5.29 -42.14
C VAL A 90 -18.76 5.26 -42.19
N SER A 91 -18.15 5.69 -41.09
CA SER A 91 -16.72 5.52 -40.81
C SER A 91 -16.49 4.41 -39.79
N THR A 92 -15.34 3.75 -39.87
CA THR A 92 -14.94 2.70 -38.94
C THR A 92 -13.57 3.00 -38.38
N ARG A 93 -13.42 2.95 -37.06
CA ARG A 93 -12.14 3.17 -36.38
C ARG A 93 -11.90 2.13 -35.31
N ILE A 94 -10.96 1.22 -35.57
CA ILE A 94 -10.47 0.25 -34.60
C ILE A 94 -8.96 0.45 -34.40
N ARG A 95 -8.35 -0.31 -33.49
CA ARG A 95 -6.90 -0.22 -33.29
C ARG A 95 -6.17 -0.58 -34.61
N PHE A 96 -5.29 0.31 -35.07
CA PHE A 96 -4.48 0.21 -36.30
C PHE A 96 -5.21 0.31 -37.65
N LEU A 97 -6.54 0.43 -37.66
CA LEU A 97 -7.32 0.51 -38.89
C LEU A 97 -8.36 1.63 -38.79
N GLU A 98 -8.36 2.51 -39.79
CA GLU A 98 -9.35 3.57 -39.98
C GLU A 98 -9.82 3.52 -41.43
N GLU A 99 -11.12 3.37 -41.64
CA GLU A 99 -11.76 3.22 -42.96
C GLU A 99 -12.97 4.14 -43.09
N GLY A 100 -13.26 4.57 -44.31
CA GLY A 100 -14.36 5.48 -44.62
C GLY A 100 -14.00 6.97 -44.46
N PRO A 101 -14.95 7.87 -44.75
CA PRO A 101 -14.69 9.32 -44.69
C PRO A 101 -14.52 9.79 -43.25
N LYS A 102 -13.59 10.74 -43.04
CA LYS A 102 -13.34 11.32 -41.71
C LYS A 102 -14.54 12.02 -41.12
N ASP A 103 -15.50 12.46 -41.94
CA ASP A 103 -16.61 13.33 -41.55
C ASP A 103 -17.97 12.63 -41.55
N ALA A 104 -17.95 11.29 -41.65
CA ALA A 104 -19.16 10.48 -41.67
C ALA A 104 -20.02 10.72 -40.41
N PRO A 105 -21.36 10.84 -40.56
CA PRO A 105 -22.29 11.03 -39.44
C PRO A 105 -22.32 9.83 -38.50
N LEU A 106 -22.12 8.61 -39.01
CA LEU A 106 -21.96 7.40 -38.20
C LEU A 106 -20.49 7.03 -38.08
N LYS A 107 -20.08 6.70 -36.86
CA LYS A 107 -18.75 6.18 -36.58
C LYS A 107 -18.83 4.94 -35.71
N VAL A 108 -18.49 3.79 -36.31
CA VAL A 108 -18.38 2.52 -35.61
C VAL A 108 -16.95 2.37 -35.10
N MET A 109 -16.77 2.04 -33.83
CA MET A 109 -15.45 1.94 -33.22
C MET A 109 -15.42 0.92 -32.09
N THR A 110 -14.22 0.60 -31.62
CA THR A 110 -14.08 -0.16 -30.37
C THR A 110 -14.21 0.73 -29.14
N ASP A 111 -14.67 0.17 -28.02
CA ASP A 111 -14.73 0.82 -26.71
C ASP A 111 -13.43 1.57 -26.32
N GLY A 112 -12.27 0.94 -26.53
CA GLY A 112 -10.96 1.53 -26.23
C GLY A 112 -10.59 2.73 -27.12
N ILE A 113 -11.15 2.84 -28.34
CA ILE A 113 -10.95 4.02 -29.20
C ILE A 113 -11.76 5.20 -28.65
N LEU A 114 -12.99 4.96 -28.21
CA LEU A 114 -13.81 5.99 -27.59
C LEU A 114 -13.17 6.50 -26.28
N LEU A 115 -12.63 5.59 -25.45
CA LEU A 115 -11.91 5.97 -24.24
C LEU A 115 -10.63 6.78 -24.54
N GLN A 116 -9.97 6.52 -25.68
CA GLN A 116 -8.84 7.33 -26.13
C GLN A 116 -9.27 8.75 -26.54
N GLU A 117 -10.45 8.89 -27.15
CA GLU A 117 -11.01 10.19 -27.54
C GLU A 117 -11.41 11.04 -26.35
N PHE A 118 -11.92 10.44 -25.27
CA PHE A 118 -12.20 11.12 -24.00
C PHE A 118 -11.03 11.96 -23.48
N ARG A 119 -9.79 11.49 -23.71
CA ARG A 119 -8.58 12.20 -23.26
C ARG A 119 -8.38 13.54 -23.96
N ARG A 120 -8.88 13.68 -25.19
CA ARG A 120 -8.81 14.91 -25.99
C ARG A 120 -10.07 15.74 -25.84
N ASP A 121 -11.22 15.07 -25.76
CA ASP A 121 -12.54 15.66 -25.70
C ASP A 121 -13.32 15.06 -24.52
N ARG A 122 -13.22 15.71 -23.36
CA ARG A 122 -13.82 15.24 -22.09
C ARG A 122 -15.35 15.26 -22.07
N LEU A 123 -15.98 16.01 -22.98
CA LEU A 123 -17.44 16.13 -23.05
C LEU A 123 -18.01 15.50 -24.34
N PHE A 124 -17.16 14.81 -25.10
CA PHE A 124 -17.52 14.20 -26.39
C PHE A 124 -18.28 15.18 -27.29
N GLN A 125 -17.84 16.44 -27.37
CA GLN A 125 -18.45 17.51 -28.16
C GLN A 125 -18.68 17.13 -29.62
N MET A 126 -17.81 16.29 -30.19
CA MET A 126 -17.97 15.81 -31.57
C MET A 126 -19.18 14.86 -31.77
N TYR A 127 -19.74 14.32 -30.67
CA TYR A 127 -20.86 13.39 -30.69
C TYR A 127 -22.12 14.03 -30.11
N SER A 128 -23.25 13.75 -30.76
CA SER A 128 -24.60 14.06 -30.26
C SER A 128 -25.21 12.85 -29.55
N ALA A 129 -24.88 11.64 -30.00
CA ALA A 129 -25.28 10.40 -29.36
C ALA A 129 -24.19 9.34 -29.40
N ILE A 130 -24.16 8.49 -28.37
CA ILE A 130 -23.31 7.30 -28.33
C ILE A 130 -24.17 6.08 -28.01
N LEU A 131 -23.99 5.02 -28.78
CA LEU A 131 -24.51 3.68 -28.54
C LEU A 131 -23.38 2.80 -28.00
N ILE A 132 -23.53 2.33 -26.76
CA ILE A 132 -22.70 1.28 -26.18
C ILE A 132 -23.37 -0.06 -26.46
N ASP A 133 -22.84 -0.82 -27.42
CA ASP A 133 -23.33 -2.16 -27.73
C ASP A 133 -22.67 -3.24 -26.85
N GLU A 134 -23.32 -4.39 -26.75
CA GLU A 134 -22.86 -5.55 -25.97
C GLU A 134 -22.49 -5.21 -24.51
N ALA A 135 -23.23 -4.28 -23.87
CA ALA A 135 -22.92 -3.80 -22.51
C ALA A 135 -22.92 -4.92 -21.44
N HIS A 136 -23.57 -6.05 -21.72
CA HIS A 136 -23.57 -7.24 -20.88
C HIS A 136 -22.22 -7.97 -20.81
N GLU A 137 -21.27 -7.70 -21.71
CA GLU A 137 -19.91 -8.25 -21.58
C GLU A 137 -19.18 -7.66 -20.37
N ARG A 138 -19.61 -6.47 -19.91
CA ARG A 138 -19.05 -5.78 -18.73
C ARG A 138 -17.51 -5.76 -18.75
N SER A 139 -16.97 -5.41 -19.92
CA SER A 139 -15.53 -5.25 -20.14
C SER A 139 -15.01 -4.08 -19.30
N LEU A 140 -13.70 -4.07 -19.04
CA LEU A 140 -13.05 -3.00 -18.28
C LEU A 140 -13.31 -1.61 -18.90
N ASN A 141 -13.21 -1.49 -20.22
CA ASN A 141 -13.41 -0.23 -20.93
C ASN A 141 -14.87 0.23 -20.88
N ILE A 142 -15.82 -0.71 -21.04
CA ILE A 142 -17.26 -0.42 -20.96
C ILE A 142 -17.61 0.14 -19.58
N ASP A 143 -17.16 -0.49 -18.50
CA ASP A 143 -17.46 -0.04 -17.14
C ASP A 143 -16.87 1.36 -16.86
N ILE A 144 -15.66 1.66 -17.38
CA ILE A 144 -15.06 3.00 -17.29
C ILE A 144 -15.86 4.02 -18.10
N LEU A 145 -16.24 3.69 -19.33
CA LEU A 145 -17.05 4.58 -20.17
C LEU A 145 -18.39 4.90 -19.51
N LEU A 146 -19.06 3.89 -18.93
CA LEU A 146 -20.33 4.06 -18.23
C LEU A 146 -20.17 5.00 -17.02
N GLY A 147 -19.08 4.88 -16.26
CA GLY A 147 -18.79 5.83 -15.18
C GLY A 147 -18.55 7.26 -15.70
N ILE A 148 -17.75 7.42 -16.77
CA ILE A 148 -17.48 8.73 -17.40
C ILE A 148 -18.77 9.39 -17.88
N PHE A 149 -19.68 8.62 -18.49
CA PHE A 149 -20.91 9.17 -19.04
C PHE A 149 -21.82 9.78 -17.97
N LYS A 150 -21.71 9.38 -16.70
CA LYS A 150 -22.47 10.02 -15.62
C LYS A 150 -22.16 11.52 -15.50
N ASP A 151 -20.89 11.88 -15.61
CA ASP A 151 -20.47 13.29 -15.58
C ASP A 151 -20.75 14.00 -16.90
N VAL A 152 -20.61 13.30 -18.04
CA VAL A 152 -20.94 13.88 -19.35
C VAL A 152 -22.42 14.22 -19.45
N LEU A 153 -23.32 13.31 -19.04
CA LEU A 153 -24.77 13.50 -19.10
C LEU A 153 -25.22 14.68 -18.22
N ARG A 154 -24.62 14.84 -17.04
CA ARG A 154 -24.86 15.99 -16.14
C ARG A 154 -24.47 17.32 -16.78
N ASN A 155 -23.37 17.35 -17.52
CA ASN A 155 -22.85 18.56 -18.16
C ASN A 155 -23.46 18.83 -19.56
N ARG A 156 -24.04 17.80 -20.21
CA ARG A 156 -24.61 17.88 -21.56
C ARG A 156 -26.04 17.33 -21.63
N PRO A 157 -27.08 18.10 -21.24
CA PRO A 157 -28.48 17.70 -21.34
C PRO A 157 -28.95 17.37 -22.77
N ASP A 158 -28.25 17.90 -23.78
CA ASP A 158 -28.49 17.65 -25.21
C ASP A 158 -27.97 16.30 -25.70
N PHE A 159 -26.96 15.74 -25.01
CA PHE A 159 -26.34 14.47 -25.37
C PHE A 159 -27.29 13.30 -25.09
N ARG A 160 -27.24 12.26 -25.93
CA ARG A 160 -28.04 11.04 -25.76
C ARG A 160 -27.15 9.81 -25.64
N LEU A 161 -27.46 8.96 -24.66
CA LEU A 161 -26.75 7.69 -24.46
C LEU A 161 -27.71 6.52 -24.71
N VAL A 162 -27.29 5.57 -25.52
CA VAL A 162 -28.01 4.31 -25.73
C VAL A 162 -27.15 3.16 -25.24
N ILE A 163 -27.72 2.27 -24.43
CA ILE A 163 -27.02 1.10 -23.87
C ILE A 163 -27.74 -0.14 -24.39
N ALA A 164 -27.12 -0.88 -25.29
CA ALA A 164 -27.68 -2.12 -25.82
C ALA A 164 -27.12 -3.34 -25.10
N SER A 165 -28.01 -4.20 -24.62
CA SER A 165 -27.69 -5.41 -23.86
C SER A 165 -28.57 -6.58 -24.28
N ALA A 166 -28.00 -7.78 -24.31
CA ALA A 166 -28.73 -9.02 -24.59
C ALA A 166 -29.26 -9.73 -23.33
N THR A 167 -28.87 -9.28 -22.13
CA THR A 167 -29.22 -9.93 -20.86
C THR A 167 -30.02 -8.99 -19.94
N LEU A 168 -30.61 -9.56 -18.89
CA LEU A 168 -31.43 -8.89 -17.87
C LEU A 168 -30.68 -7.87 -16.98
N ASP A 169 -29.53 -7.38 -17.42
CA ASP A 169 -28.71 -6.33 -16.77
C ASP A 169 -29.36 -4.93 -16.83
N ALA A 170 -30.51 -4.80 -17.50
CA ALA A 170 -31.23 -3.55 -17.68
C ALA A 170 -31.58 -2.86 -16.35
N LYS A 171 -31.94 -3.62 -15.31
CA LYS A 171 -32.24 -3.07 -13.98
C LYS A 171 -31.03 -2.45 -13.30
N LEU A 172 -29.83 -3.01 -13.52
CA LEU A 172 -28.59 -2.47 -12.96
C LEU A 172 -28.23 -1.16 -13.65
N PHE A 173 -28.36 -1.08 -14.97
CA PHE A 173 -28.15 0.17 -15.72
C PHE A 173 -29.20 1.24 -15.40
N GLU A 174 -30.47 0.85 -15.29
CA GLU A 174 -31.58 1.74 -14.93
C GLU A 174 -31.41 2.32 -13.52
N LYS A 175 -30.94 1.53 -12.56
CA LYS A 175 -30.60 2.02 -11.21
C LYS A 175 -29.37 2.95 -11.21
N PHE A 176 -28.47 2.79 -12.18
CA PHE A 176 -27.20 3.50 -12.21
C PHE A 176 -27.31 4.91 -12.82
N TYR A 177 -28.16 5.08 -13.84
CA TYR A 177 -28.41 6.35 -14.51
C TYR A 177 -29.73 7.02 -14.06
N GLU A 178 -29.69 8.34 -13.94
CA GLU A 178 -30.88 9.16 -13.74
C GLU A 178 -31.55 9.42 -15.11
N ASN A 179 -32.87 9.54 -15.16
CA ASN A 179 -33.63 9.78 -16.41
C ASN A 179 -33.34 8.75 -17.53
N SER A 180 -33.40 7.47 -17.18
CA SER A 180 -33.27 6.36 -18.12
C SER A 180 -34.60 5.64 -18.36
N ALA A 181 -34.78 5.06 -19.55
CA ALA A 181 -35.89 4.16 -19.86
C ALA A 181 -35.40 2.85 -20.49
N VAL A 182 -36.11 1.76 -20.23
CA VAL A 182 -35.81 0.44 -20.81
C VAL A 182 -36.78 0.15 -21.96
N LEU A 183 -36.23 -0.18 -23.13
CA LEU A 183 -36.96 -0.71 -24.28
C LEU A 183 -36.69 -2.21 -24.39
N GLU A 184 -37.74 -3.03 -24.28
CA GLU A 184 -37.64 -4.48 -24.46
C GLU A 184 -38.12 -4.91 -25.85
N ALA A 185 -37.27 -5.64 -26.57
CA ALA A 185 -37.59 -6.23 -27.87
C ALA A 185 -37.30 -7.73 -27.86
N GLU A 186 -38.34 -8.55 -27.74
CA GLU A 186 -38.24 -10.01 -27.74
C GLU A 186 -37.74 -10.53 -29.10
N GLY A 187 -36.75 -11.44 -29.08
CA GLY A 187 -36.20 -12.04 -30.30
C GLY A 187 -37.16 -13.02 -30.97
N ARG A 188 -36.95 -13.28 -32.28
CA ARG A 188 -37.52 -14.44 -32.99
C ARG A 188 -36.66 -15.67 -32.71
N MET A 189 -36.65 -16.19 -31.48
CA MET A 189 -36.04 -17.49 -31.20
C MET A 189 -37.08 -18.60 -31.28
N PHE A 190 -36.74 -19.68 -31.98
CA PHE A 190 -37.52 -20.92 -31.93
C PHE A 190 -37.35 -21.57 -30.55
N PRO A 191 -38.37 -22.28 -30.05
CA PRO A 191 -38.30 -22.92 -28.75
C PRO A 191 -37.14 -23.94 -28.70
N VAL A 192 -36.40 -23.93 -27.59
CA VAL A 192 -35.32 -24.87 -27.31
C VAL A 192 -35.70 -25.70 -26.09
N GLN A 193 -35.79 -27.02 -26.25
CA GLN A 193 -36.02 -27.93 -25.14
C GLN A 193 -34.73 -28.07 -24.33
N VAL A 194 -34.79 -27.82 -23.02
CA VAL A 194 -33.63 -27.99 -22.12
C VAL A 194 -33.77 -29.33 -21.39
N VAL A 195 -32.74 -30.16 -21.49
CA VAL A 195 -32.64 -31.45 -20.79
C VAL A 195 -31.48 -31.37 -19.81
N PHE A 196 -31.73 -31.67 -18.53
CA PHE A 196 -30.70 -31.72 -17.49
C PHE A 196 -30.25 -33.16 -17.25
N ALA A 197 -29.00 -33.35 -16.82
CA ALA A 197 -28.49 -34.65 -16.41
C ALA A 197 -29.23 -35.18 -15.17
N ASP A 198 -29.48 -36.50 -15.12
CA ASP A 198 -30.18 -37.16 -14.02
C ASP A 198 -29.30 -37.25 -12.77
N PRO A 199 -29.78 -36.80 -11.59
CA PRO A 199 -29.07 -36.97 -10.31
C PRO A 199 -28.68 -38.42 -9.99
N GLN A 200 -29.47 -39.42 -10.38
CA GLN A 200 -29.24 -40.84 -10.00
C GLN A 200 -28.11 -41.51 -10.80
N GLN A 201 -27.81 -41.04 -12.01
CA GLN A 201 -26.66 -41.52 -12.79
C GLN A 201 -25.34 -40.85 -12.36
N ASN A 202 -25.43 -39.73 -11.63
CA ASN A 202 -24.31 -38.88 -11.22
C ASN A 202 -23.64 -39.28 -9.90
N ASP A 203 -24.11 -40.34 -9.23
CA ASP A 203 -23.52 -40.81 -7.96
C ASP A 203 -22.26 -41.68 -8.16
N SER A 204 -21.80 -41.83 -9.41
CA SER A 204 -20.45 -42.34 -9.74
C SER A 204 -19.37 -41.27 -9.46
N LYS A 205 -19.32 -40.81 -8.21
CA LYS A 205 -18.25 -39.93 -7.72
C LYS A 205 -16.88 -40.59 -7.94
N SER A 206 -15.91 -39.79 -8.41
CA SER A 206 -14.45 -40.02 -8.45
C SER A 206 -13.79 -40.63 -9.71
N ARG A 207 -14.01 -40.04 -10.89
CA ARG A 207 -13.10 -40.24 -12.05
C ARG A 207 -12.53 -38.93 -12.60
N GLY A 208 -11.60 -38.30 -11.86
CA GLY A 208 -10.62 -37.31 -12.37
C GLY A 208 -11.11 -36.24 -13.36
N ASP A 209 -10.20 -35.68 -14.15
CA ASP A 209 -10.51 -34.74 -15.25
C ASP A 209 -11.22 -35.43 -16.44
N SER A 210 -11.28 -36.77 -16.50
CA SER A 210 -11.75 -37.53 -17.67
C SER A 210 -13.26 -37.75 -17.75
N GLY A 211 -14.01 -37.62 -16.64
CA GLY A 211 -15.46 -37.87 -16.62
C GLY A 211 -16.27 -36.95 -17.55
N LEU A 212 -15.88 -35.68 -17.67
CA LEU A 212 -16.61 -34.67 -18.45
C LEU A 212 -16.57 -34.94 -19.96
N VAL A 213 -15.45 -35.49 -20.46
CA VAL A 213 -15.31 -35.87 -21.88
C VAL A 213 -16.19 -37.09 -22.19
N GLU A 214 -16.21 -38.08 -21.31
CA GLU A 214 -17.05 -39.27 -21.44
C GLU A 214 -18.54 -38.91 -21.44
N GLU A 215 -19.00 -38.06 -20.51
CA GLU A 215 -20.37 -37.58 -20.44
C GLU A 215 -20.79 -36.78 -21.70
N ALA A 216 -19.91 -35.89 -22.17
CA ALA A 216 -20.16 -35.11 -23.38
C ALA A 216 -20.27 -36.01 -24.62
N ARG A 217 -19.40 -37.02 -24.72
CA ARG A 217 -19.46 -38.03 -25.79
C ARG A 217 -20.79 -38.77 -25.76
N ASP A 218 -21.19 -39.29 -24.60
CA ASP A 218 -22.38 -40.11 -24.47
C ASP A 218 -23.64 -39.29 -24.75
N ALA A 219 -23.70 -38.02 -24.34
CA ALA A 219 -24.76 -37.10 -24.69
C ALA A 219 -24.83 -36.82 -26.21
N ILE A 220 -23.68 -36.65 -26.88
CA ILE A 220 -23.62 -36.43 -28.34
C ILE A 220 -24.11 -37.67 -29.10
N ILE A 221 -23.68 -38.87 -28.69
CA ILE A 221 -24.12 -40.14 -29.31
C ILE A 221 -25.61 -40.34 -29.08
N ALA A 222 -26.10 -40.14 -27.85
CA ALA A 222 -27.52 -40.29 -27.54
C ALA A 222 -28.42 -39.35 -28.37
N LEU A 223 -28.01 -38.09 -28.55
CA LEU A 223 -28.73 -37.13 -29.40
C LEU A 223 -28.79 -37.56 -30.87
N GLU A 224 -27.72 -38.16 -31.38
CA GLU A 224 -27.66 -38.69 -32.74
C GLU A 224 -28.63 -39.86 -32.93
N GLU A 225 -28.67 -40.78 -31.97
CA GLU A 225 -29.53 -41.97 -32.01
C GLU A 225 -31.03 -41.64 -31.83
N THR A 226 -31.38 -40.62 -31.05
CA THR A 226 -32.77 -40.35 -30.64
C THR A 226 -33.52 -39.29 -31.45
N VAL A 227 -32.86 -38.24 -31.94
CA VAL A 227 -33.56 -37.03 -32.46
C VAL A 227 -33.27 -36.73 -33.94
N GLY A 228 -32.09 -37.13 -34.45
CA GLY A 228 -31.78 -37.09 -35.88
C GLY A 228 -30.52 -36.28 -36.28
N LYS A 229 -30.30 -36.15 -37.60
CA LYS A 229 -29.06 -35.66 -38.23
C LYS A 229 -29.04 -34.15 -38.44
N ASP A 230 -28.68 -33.39 -37.40
CA ASP A 230 -28.52 -31.94 -37.49
C ASP A 230 -27.25 -31.43 -36.80
N ASN A 231 -26.82 -30.21 -37.14
CA ASN A 231 -25.56 -29.68 -36.62
C ASN A 231 -25.63 -29.44 -35.11
N LEU A 232 -24.57 -29.82 -34.43
CA LEU A 232 -24.42 -29.79 -32.97
C LEU A 232 -23.27 -28.87 -32.56
N LEU A 233 -23.44 -28.19 -31.43
CA LEU A 233 -22.40 -27.41 -30.76
C LEU A 233 -22.19 -27.91 -29.33
N CYS A 234 -20.99 -28.39 -29.01
CA CYS A 234 -20.61 -28.82 -27.67
C CYS A 234 -19.69 -27.79 -27.02
N PHE A 235 -20.05 -27.32 -25.82
CA PHE A 235 -19.23 -26.41 -25.03
C PHE A 235 -18.34 -27.17 -24.04
N LEU A 236 -17.03 -27.00 -24.18
CA LEU A 236 -16.01 -27.60 -23.32
C LEU A 236 -15.09 -26.54 -22.71
N PRO A 237 -14.54 -26.79 -21.50
CA PRO A 237 -13.76 -25.78 -20.80
C PRO A 237 -12.36 -25.56 -21.37
N THR A 238 -11.70 -26.58 -21.94
CA THR A 238 -10.30 -26.49 -22.38
C THR A 238 -10.03 -27.07 -23.77
N GLU A 239 -8.90 -26.65 -24.37
CA GLU A 239 -8.41 -27.19 -25.66
C GLU A 239 -8.15 -28.71 -25.59
N ARG A 240 -7.68 -29.19 -24.43
CA ARG A 240 -7.39 -30.60 -24.22
C ARG A 240 -8.68 -31.42 -24.28
N ASP A 241 -9.72 -30.99 -23.58
CA ASP A 241 -11.03 -31.68 -23.59
C ASP A 241 -11.61 -31.74 -25.00
N ILE A 242 -11.43 -30.66 -25.79
CA ILE A 242 -11.85 -30.62 -27.19
C ILE A 242 -11.11 -31.66 -28.03
N GLN A 243 -9.79 -31.76 -27.88
CA GLN A 243 -8.96 -32.72 -28.63
C GLN A 243 -9.25 -34.17 -28.23
N ASP A 244 -9.37 -34.43 -26.93
CA ASP A 244 -9.66 -35.76 -26.39
C ASP A 244 -11.05 -36.22 -26.86
N LEU A 245 -12.08 -35.38 -26.75
CA LEU A 245 -13.42 -35.69 -27.26
C LEU A 245 -13.45 -35.86 -28.78
N GLN A 246 -12.70 -35.03 -29.52
CA GLN A 246 -12.60 -35.15 -30.97
C GLN A 246 -12.04 -36.52 -31.38
N ALA A 247 -10.96 -36.96 -30.73
CA ALA A 247 -10.34 -38.24 -31.01
C ALA A 247 -11.30 -39.41 -30.71
N GLU A 248 -12.02 -39.36 -29.59
CA GLU A 248 -13.02 -40.37 -29.25
C GLU A 248 -14.17 -40.43 -30.25
N LEU A 249 -14.71 -39.26 -30.66
CA LEU A 249 -15.83 -39.20 -31.61
C LEU A 249 -15.41 -39.67 -33.01
N LEU A 250 -14.21 -39.34 -33.48
CA LEU A 250 -13.68 -39.83 -34.76
C LEU A 250 -13.57 -41.36 -34.80
N SER A 251 -13.31 -42.00 -33.66
CA SER A 251 -13.22 -43.47 -33.58
C SER A 251 -14.59 -44.17 -33.59
N LYS A 252 -15.67 -43.48 -33.20
CA LYS A 252 -17.02 -44.05 -33.03
C LYS A 252 -18.01 -43.64 -34.12
N MET A 253 -17.79 -42.50 -34.77
CA MET A 253 -18.73 -41.93 -35.75
C MET A 253 -18.28 -42.14 -37.19
N ASP A 254 -19.25 -42.29 -38.09
CA ASP A 254 -19.04 -42.48 -39.52
C ASP A 254 -18.56 -41.19 -40.20
N GLU A 255 -17.29 -41.15 -40.61
CA GLU A 255 -16.66 -40.01 -41.29
C GLU A 255 -17.37 -39.61 -42.59
N SER A 256 -18.14 -40.51 -43.23
CA SER A 256 -18.89 -40.16 -44.45
C SER A 256 -20.09 -39.26 -44.14
N LYS A 257 -20.63 -39.33 -42.91
CA LYS A 257 -21.85 -38.62 -42.47
C LYS A 257 -21.55 -37.41 -41.60
N PHE A 258 -20.51 -37.48 -40.77
CA PHE A 258 -20.20 -36.47 -39.76
C PHE A 258 -18.90 -35.72 -40.04
N GLU A 259 -18.87 -34.44 -39.67
CA GLU A 259 -17.66 -33.62 -39.67
C GLU A 259 -17.44 -33.03 -38.27
N ILE A 260 -16.42 -33.52 -37.57
CA ILE A 260 -16.10 -33.08 -36.21
C ILE A 260 -15.04 -31.98 -36.26
N LEU A 261 -15.40 -30.77 -35.82
CA LEU A 261 -14.60 -29.56 -35.97
C LEU A 261 -14.29 -28.92 -34.61
N PRO A 262 -13.01 -28.71 -34.25
CA PRO A 262 -12.65 -27.97 -33.06
C PRO A 262 -12.81 -26.45 -33.27
N LEU A 263 -13.09 -25.71 -32.20
CA LEU A 263 -13.16 -24.25 -32.21
C LEU A 263 -12.69 -23.63 -30.89
N PHE A 264 -11.44 -23.13 -30.87
CA PHE A 264 -10.84 -22.45 -29.72
C PHE A 264 -9.90 -21.32 -30.14
N GLY A 265 -9.67 -20.36 -29.25
CA GLY A 265 -9.07 -19.06 -29.61
C GLY A 265 -7.62 -19.09 -30.13
N ARG A 266 -6.87 -20.18 -29.96
CA ARG A 266 -5.48 -20.30 -30.46
C ARG A 266 -5.43 -20.71 -31.94
N MET A 267 -6.49 -21.29 -32.48
CA MET A 267 -6.56 -21.81 -33.85
C MET A 267 -6.28 -20.73 -34.90
N SER A 268 -5.75 -21.13 -36.06
CA SER A 268 -5.54 -20.20 -37.16
C SER A 268 -6.88 -19.70 -37.74
N PRO A 269 -6.94 -18.48 -38.33
CA PRO A 269 -8.15 -17.95 -38.95
C PRO A 269 -8.70 -18.84 -40.06
N GLN A 270 -7.84 -19.56 -40.77
CA GLN A 270 -8.27 -20.49 -41.82
C GLN A 270 -9.01 -21.69 -41.22
N GLU A 271 -8.50 -22.26 -40.12
CA GLU A 271 -9.15 -23.36 -39.40
C GLU A 271 -10.45 -22.90 -38.74
N GLN A 272 -10.46 -21.74 -38.08
CA GLN A 272 -11.68 -21.17 -37.51
C GLN A 272 -12.75 -20.94 -38.60
N LYS A 273 -12.35 -20.51 -39.80
CA LYS A 273 -13.28 -20.33 -40.92
C LYS A 273 -13.92 -21.64 -41.43
N ARG A 274 -13.34 -22.81 -41.13
CA ARG A 274 -13.91 -24.11 -41.54
C ARG A 274 -15.29 -24.34 -40.94
N VAL A 275 -15.55 -23.87 -39.72
CA VAL A 275 -16.85 -24.04 -39.04
C VAL A 275 -18.00 -23.29 -39.74
N PHE A 276 -17.70 -22.38 -40.67
CA PHE A 276 -18.69 -21.65 -41.47
C PHE A 276 -18.91 -22.25 -42.87
N LYS A 277 -18.01 -23.14 -43.33
CA LYS A 277 -18.16 -23.77 -44.64
C LYS A 277 -19.21 -24.88 -44.57
N ASN A 278 -20.02 -24.98 -45.61
CA ASN A 278 -20.97 -26.07 -45.77
C ASN A 278 -20.29 -27.23 -46.51
N SER A 279 -20.18 -28.37 -45.84
CA SER A 279 -19.57 -29.59 -46.38
C SER A 279 -20.59 -30.64 -46.82
N GLY A 280 -21.90 -30.38 -46.64
CA GLY A 280 -22.97 -31.35 -46.87
C GLY A 280 -23.08 -32.45 -45.81
N LYS A 281 -22.16 -32.49 -44.84
CA LYS A 281 -22.16 -33.41 -43.69
C LYS A 281 -22.81 -32.77 -42.46
N VAL A 282 -23.21 -33.59 -41.50
CA VAL A 282 -23.65 -33.12 -40.18
C VAL A 282 -22.43 -32.66 -39.40
N ARG A 283 -22.41 -31.38 -38.98
CA ARG A 283 -21.26 -30.80 -38.29
C ARG A 283 -21.42 -30.90 -36.78
N ILE A 284 -20.39 -31.41 -36.12
CA ILE A 284 -20.25 -31.42 -34.67
C ILE A 284 -19.13 -30.46 -34.32
N VAL A 285 -19.48 -29.29 -33.79
CA VAL A 285 -18.50 -28.27 -33.42
C VAL A 285 -18.20 -28.40 -31.92
N LEU A 286 -16.94 -28.64 -31.58
CA LEU A 286 -16.46 -28.73 -30.21
C LEU A 286 -15.76 -27.41 -29.86
N ALA A 287 -16.37 -26.62 -28.99
CA ALA A 287 -15.97 -25.22 -28.80
C ALA A 287 -15.77 -24.82 -27.33
N THR A 288 -14.90 -23.84 -27.13
CA THR A 288 -14.84 -23.07 -25.88
C THR A 288 -15.94 -21.99 -25.85
N ASN A 289 -15.94 -21.11 -24.85
CA ASN A 289 -16.81 -19.94 -24.78
C ASN A 289 -16.69 -18.96 -25.97
N ILE A 290 -15.75 -19.17 -26.89
CA ILE A 290 -15.68 -18.42 -28.17
C ILE A 290 -16.97 -18.50 -28.99
N ALA A 291 -17.72 -19.61 -28.89
CA ALA A 291 -18.99 -19.79 -29.59
C ALA A 291 -20.19 -19.22 -28.81
N GLU A 292 -20.01 -18.81 -27.55
CA GLU A 292 -21.08 -18.37 -26.64
C GLU A 292 -21.60 -16.98 -26.99
N THR A 293 -20.73 -16.08 -27.46
CA THR A 293 -21.03 -14.67 -27.76
C THR A 293 -20.58 -14.31 -29.18
N SER A 294 -19.31 -14.55 -29.51
CA SER A 294 -18.59 -13.95 -30.65
C SER A 294 -18.95 -14.44 -32.05
N LEU A 295 -19.42 -15.68 -32.17
CA LEU A 295 -19.58 -16.34 -33.48
C LEU A 295 -20.94 -17.01 -33.58
N THR A 296 -21.65 -16.72 -34.67
CA THR A 296 -22.95 -17.31 -34.97
C THR A 296 -22.76 -18.41 -35.99
N ILE A 297 -22.59 -19.65 -35.51
CA ILE A 297 -22.42 -20.80 -36.40
C ILE A 297 -23.78 -21.11 -37.04
N PRO A 298 -23.89 -21.11 -38.38
CA PRO A 298 -25.18 -21.29 -39.05
C PRO A 298 -25.68 -22.72 -38.89
N GLY A 299 -26.99 -22.86 -38.65
CA GLY A 299 -27.69 -24.14 -38.70
C GLY A 299 -27.47 -25.06 -37.50
N ILE A 300 -27.04 -24.55 -36.34
CA ILE A 300 -26.98 -25.31 -35.08
C ILE A 300 -28.40 -25.58 -34.57
N ALA A 301 -28.73 -26.85 -34.38
CA ALA A 301 -30.01 -27.29 -33.80
C ALA A 301 -29.82 -27.85 -32.38
N TYR A 302 -28.67 -28.47 -32.12
CA TYR A 302 -28.39 -29.12 -30.84
C TYR A 302 -27.22 -28.45 -30.12
N VAL A 303 -27.36 -28.32 -28.81
CA VAL A 303 -26.30 -27.83 -27.92
C VAL A 303 -26.05 -28.83 -26.81
N VAL A 304 -24.79 -29.14 -26.55
CA VAL A 304 -24.34 -29.88 -25.36
C VAL A 304 -23.52 -28.92 -24.50
N ASP A 305 -23.95 -28.67 -23.27
CA ASP A 305 -23.32 -27.72 -22.36
C ASP A 305 -22.73 -28.44 -21.14
N SER A 306 -21.39 -28.45 -21.06
CA SER A 306 -20.66 -28.96 -19.90
C SER A 306 -20.88 -28.12 -18.63
N GLY A 307 -21.35 -26.87 -18.76
CA GLY A 307 -21.57 -25.98 -17.64
C GLY A 307 -20.29 -25.42 -17.02
N MET A 308 -19.13 -25.65 -17.64
CA MET A 308 -17.83 -25.17 -17.18
C MET A 308 -17.19 -24.22 -18.20
N ALA A 309 -16.32 -23.34 -17.74
CA ALA A 309 -15.50 -22.46 -18.59
C ALA A 309 -14.21 -22.08 -17.89
N ARG A 310 -13.16 -21.77 -18.67
CA ARG A 310 -11.98 -21.08 -18.14
C ARG A 310 -12.26 -19.59 -17.98
N VAL A 311 -12.08 -19.08 -16.77
CA VAL A 311 -12.27 -17.68 -16.43
C VAL A 311 -10.95 -17.10 -15.96
N SER A 312 -10.55 -15.93 -16.46
CA SER A 312 -9.32 -15.29 -15.99
C SER A 312 -9.56 -14.62 -14.64
N ARG A 313 -8.70 -14.92 -13.66
CA ARG A 313 -8.66 -14.25 -12.36
C ARG A 313 -7.26 -13.74 -12.06
N TYR A 314 -7.18 -12.55 -11.48
CA TYR A 314 -5.94 -11.95 -11.03
C TYR A 314 -5.90 -11.90 -9.50
N SER A 315 -4.83 -12.42 -8.89
CA SER A 315 -4.57 -12.25 -7.45
C SER A 315 -3.65 -11.05 -7.25
N PRO A 316 -4.12 -9.92 -6.67
CA PRO A 316 -3.33 -8.71 -6.49
C PRO A 316 -2.12 -8.91 -5.56
N GLN A 317 -2.27 -9.75 -4.54
CA GLN A 317 -1.25 -9.99 -3.52
C GLN A 317 -0.07 -10.78 -4.09
N ASN A 318 -0.36 -11.85 -4.83
CA ASN A 318 0.64 -12.72 -5.45
C ASN A 318 1.11 -12.22 -6.82
N ARG A 319 0.38 -11.29 -7.44
CA ARG A 319 0.57 -10.82 -8.83
C ARG A 319 0.51 -11.94 -9.86
N ILE A 320 -0.29 -12.97 -9.58
CA ILE A 320 -0.45 -14.14 -10.43
C ILE A 320 -1.76 -14.02 -11.19
N GLN A 321 -1.71 -14.31 -12.49
CA GLN A 321 -2.89 -14.47 -13.31
C GLN A 321 -3.24 -15.95 -13.42
N GLY A 322 -4.38 -16.34 -12.87
CA GLY A 322 -4.96 -17.67 -12.99
C GLY A 322 -5.94 -17.78 -14.15
N LEU A 323 -6.07 -19.00 -14.67
CA LEU A 323 -7.14 -19.39 -15.60
C LEU A 323 -7.87 -20.64 -15.06
N PRO A 324 -8.46 -20.58 -13.86
CA PRO A 324 -9.21 -21.71 -13.29
C PRO A 324 -10.39 -22.10 -14.19
N VAL A 325 -10.73 -23.39 -14.13
CA VAL A 325 -11.96 -23.92 -14.71
C VAL A 325 -13.06 -23.78 -13.66
N GLU A 326 -14.09 -22.99 -13.95
CA GLU A 326 -15.16 -22.65 -13.03
C GLU A 326 -16.54 -22.95 -13.64
N LYS A 327 -17.56 -23.03 -12.78
CA LYS A 327 -18.96 -23.16 -13.21
C LYS A 327 -19.40 -21.86 -13.87
N ILE A 328 -20.10 -21.96 -15.00
CA ILE A 328 -20.68 -20.79 -15.67
C ILE A 328 -21.89 -20.25 -14.90
N SER A 329 -22.19 -18.95 -15.07
CA SER A 329 -23.38 -18.30 -14.54
C SER A 329 -24.66 -18.77 -15.25
N GLN A 330 -25.82 -18.49 -14.64
CA GLN A 330 -27.11 -18.78 -15.27
C GLN A 330 -27.28 -18.03 -16.60
N ALA A 331 -26.84 -16.77 -16.66
CA ALA A 331 -26.86 -15.96 -17.89
C ALA A 331 -26.04 -16.60 -19.01
N SER A 332 -24.80 -17.03 -18.73
CA SER A 332 -23.97 -17.74 -19.71
C SER A 332 -24.61 -19.04 -20.20
N ALA A 333 -25.19 -19.83 -19.29
CA ALA A 333 -25.90 -21.06 -19.65
C ALA A 333 -27.12 -20.77 -20.56
N ARG A 334 -27.89 -19.71 -20.30
CA ARG A 334 -28.99 -19.26 -21.17
C ARG A 334 -28.49 -18.82 -22.55
N GLN A 335 -27.36 -18.10 -22.62
CA GLN A 335 -26.74 -17.71 -23.89
C GLN A 335 -26.27 -18.92 -24.71
N ARG A 336 -25.68 -19.93 -24.06
CA ARG A 336 -25.31 -21.21 -24.70
C ARG A 336 -26.54 -21.94 -25.24
N THR A 337 -27.62 -22.00 -24.46
CA THR A 337 -28.91 -22.56 -24.91
C THR A 337 -29.44 -21.82 -26.15
N GLY A 338 -29.37 -20.48 -26.19
CA GLY A 338 -29.79 -19.66 -27.34
C GLY A 338 -28.88 -19.75 -28.59
N ARG A 339 -27.84 -20.59 -28.57
CA ARG A 339 -27.10 -20.98 -29.78
C ARG A 339 -27.87 -22.04 -30.57
N ALA A 340 -28.68 -22.86 -29.89
CA ALA A 340 -29.79 -23.57 -30.52
C ALA A 340 -30.99 -22.62 -30.66
N GLY A 341 -31.93 -22.91 -31.57
CA GLY A 341 -33.16 -22.12 -31.67
C GLY A 341 -33.09 -20.87 -32.56
N ARG A 342 -31.99 -20.64 -33.28
CA ARG A 342 -31.87 -19.45 -34.16
C ARG A 342 -32.55 -19.59 -35.52
N VAL A 343 -32.55 -20.80 -36.07
CA VAL A 343 -33.07 -21.09 -37.42
C VAL A 343 -34.28 -22.04 -37.37
N LYS A 344 -34.31 -22.93 -36.37
CA LYS A 344 -35.37 -23.91 -36.15
C LYS A 344 -35.38 -24.35 -34.68
N PRO A 345 -36.45 -25.02 -34.20
CA PRO A 345 -36.50 -25.59 -32.85
C PRO A 345 -35.28 -26.48 -32.58
N GLY A 346 -34.83 -26.51 -31.33
CA GLY A 346 -33.60 -27.19 -30.95
C GLY A 346 -33.65 -27.84 -29.58
N ILE A 347 -32.56 -28.53 -29.23
CA ILE A 347 -32.41 -29.19 -27.93
C ILE A 347 -31.08 -28.74 -27.30
N CYS A 348 -31.12 -28.41 -26.02
CA CYS A 348 -29.95 -28.10 -25.21
C CYS A 348 -29.83 -29.14 -24.09
N VAL A 349 -28.82 -29.99 -24.16
CA VAL A 349 -28.49 -30.96 -23.10
C VAL A 349 -27.45 -30.33 -22.17
N ARG A 350 -27.78 -30.22 -20.88
CA ARG A 350 -26.90 -29.73 -19.83
C ARG A 350 -26.36 -30.90 -19.04
N LEU A 351 -25.04 -31.05 -18.97
CA LEU A 351 -24.36 -32.14 -18.26
C LEU A 351 -24.35 -31.96 -16.73
N TYR A 352 -25.31 -31.21 -16.20
CA TYR A 352 -25.44 -30.88 -14.78
C TYR A 352 -26.92 -30.85 -14.41
N THR A 353 -27.20 -31.07 -13.12
CA THR A 353 -28.57 -31.14 -12.60
C THR A 353 -29.24 -29.77 -12.57
N GLN A 354 -30.57 -29.77 -12.50
CA GLN A 354 -31.35 -28.53 -12.34
C GLN A 354 -31.02 -27.80 -11.04
N GLU A 355 -30.86 -28.52 -9.92
CA GLU A 355 -30.41 -27.94 -8.65
C GLU A 355 -29.03 -27.27 -8.77
N ASN A 356 -28.11 -27.88 -9.53
CA ASN A 356 -26.83 -27.26 -9.79
C ASN A 356 -26.94 -25.99 -10.65
N PHE A 357 -27.93 -25.92 -11.55
CA PHE A 357 -28.19 -24.71 -12.33
C PHE A 357 -28.76 -23.58 -11.47
N GLU A 358 -29.75 -23.89 -10.64
CA GLU A 358 -30.46 -22.91 -9.80
C GLU A 358 -29.57 -22.33 -8.68
N SER A 359 -28.60 -23.12 -8.19
CA SER A 359 -27.63 -22.68 -7.18
C SER A 359 -26.47 -21.82 -7.72
N ARG A 360 -26.35 -21.64 -9.04
CA ARG A 360 -25.31 -20.79 -9.65
C ARG A 360 -25.68 -19.32 -9.56
N GLU A 361 -24.65 -18.47 -9.56
CA GLU A 361 -24.84 -17.01 -9.68
C GLU A 361 -25.58 -16.66 -10.97
N GLU A 362 -26.48 -15.67 -10.88
CA GLU A 362 -27.31 -15.26 -12.02
C GLU A 362 -26.45 -14.68 -13.16
N PHE A 363 -25.42 -13.90 -12.83
CA PHE A 363 -24.56 -13.20 -13.76
C PHE A 363 -23.09 -13.50 -13.51
N THR A 364 -22.27 -13.37 -14.56
CA THR A 364 -20.81 -13.51 -14.46
C THR A 364 -20.21 -12.26 -13.82
N GLU A 365 -19.26 -12.42 -12.89
CA GLU A 365 -18.56 -11.30 -12.27
C GLU A 365 -17.86 -10.40 -13.32
N PRO A 366 -18.02 -9.07 -13.27
CA PRO A 366 -17.48 -8.14 -14.28
C PRO A 366 -15.95 -8.12 -14.28
N GLU A 367 -15.36 -7.78 -15.43
CA GLU A 367 -13.90 -7.84 -15.62
C GLU A 367 -13.12 -6.95 -14.65
N ILE A 368 -13.67 -5.79 -14.28
CA ILE A 368 -13.05 -4.85 -13.34
C ILE A 368 -12.78 -5.48 -11.96
N ARG A 369 -13.57 -6.45 -11.52
CA ARG A 369 -13.40 -7.11 -10.21
C ARG A 369 -12.39 -8.24 -10.20
N ARG A 370 -12.01 -8.75 -11.38
CA ARG A 370 -11.15 -9.95 -11.54
C ARG A 370 -9.84 -9.70 -12.29
N SER A 371 -9.52 -8.46 -12.62
CA SER A 371 -8.35 -8.07 -13.43
C SER A 371 -7.37 -7.17 -12.66
N ASN A 372 -6.17 -6.95 -13.23
CA ASN A 372 -5.19 -6.03 -12.67
C ASN A 372 -5.58 -4.58 -12.97
N LEU A 373 -5.82 -3.79 -11.91
CA LEU A 373 -6.29 -2.41 -12.01
C LEU A 373 -5.19 -1.36 -12.19
N SER A 374 -3.91 -1.74 -12.27
CA SER A 374 -2.79 -0.79 -12.37
C SER A 374 -2.97 0.21 -13.52
N ASN A 375 -3.41 -0.26 -14.69
CA ASN A 375 -3.67 0.62 -15.84
C ASN A 375 -4.85 1.56 -15.60
N VAL A 376 -5.94 1.05 -15.00
CA VAL A 376 -7.14 1.84 -14.72
C VAL A 376 -6.84 2.95 -13.72
N VAL A 377 -6.17 2.60 -12.62
CA VAL A 377 -5.76 3.57 -11.59
C VAL A 377 -4.87 4.64 -12.21
N LEU A 378 -3.87 4.26 -13.00
CA LEU A 378 -3.00 5.22 -13.67
C LEU A 378 -3.76 6.12 -14.65
N GLN A 379 -4.69 5.56 -15.43
CA GLN A 379 -5.49 6.31 -16.41
C GLN A 379 -6.45 7.29 -15.73
N LEU A 380 -7.22 6.85 -14.74
CA LEU A 380 -8.17 7.71 -14.01
C LEU A 380 -7.42 8.85 -13.30
N ARG A 381 -6.30 8.52 -12.62
CA ARG A 381 -5.49 9.53 -11.94
C ARG A 381 -4.81 10.50 -12.89
N SER A 382 -4.32 10.04 -14.06
CA SER A 382 -3.74 10.95 -15.06
C SER A 382 -4.78 11.88 -15.68
N LEU A 383 -6.05 11.44 -15.70
CA LEU A 383 -7.20 12.24 -16.09
C LEU A 383 -7.72 13.16 -14.96
N GLY A 384 -7.11 13.14 -13.78
CA GLY A 384 -7.54 13.94 -12.63
C GLY A 384 -8.84 13.47 -11.98
N LEU A 385 -9.27 12.24 -12.27
CA LEU A 385 -10.46 11.64 -11.69
C LEU A 385 -10.10 10.93 -10.37
N SER A 386 -10.95 11.11 -9.35
CA SER A 386 -10.86 10.34 -8.11
C SER A 386 -11.20 8.89 -8.42
N VAL A 387 -10.33 7.96 -8.06
CA VAL A 387 -10.54 6.53 -8.32
C VAL A 387 -11.58 5.97 -7.34
N GLU A 388 -11.57 6.47 -6.11
CA GLU A 388 -12.42 6.05 -5.02
C GLU A 388 -13.86 6.54 -5.19
N ASP A 389 -14.02 7.77 -5.68
CA ASP A 389 -15.34 8.37 -5.94
C ASP A 389 -15.83 8.12 -7.37
N PHE A 390 -15.03 7.42 -8.18
CA PHE A 390 -15.42 7.11 -9.55
C PHE A 390 -16.69 6.26 -9.52
N PRO A 391 -17.73 6.63 -10.30
CA PRO A 391 -19.01 5.95 -10.26
C PRO A 391 -18.93 4.62 -11.03
N PHE A 392 -18.34 3.58 -10.42
CA PHE A 392 -18.41 2.23 -10.95
C PHE A 392 -19.81 1.65 -10.74
N ILE A 393 -20.33 0.92 -11.74
CA ILE A 393 -21.60 0.17 -11.59
C ILE A 393 -21.47 -0.87 -10.47
N GLN A 394 -20.35 -1.60 -10.49
CA GLN A 394 -19.94 -2.50 -9.42
C GLN A 394 -18.46 -2.22 -9.11
N PRO A 395 -18.15 -1.60 -7.96
CA PRO A 395 -16.78 -1.23 -7.64
C PRO A 395 -15.90 -2.47 -7.42
N PRO A 396 -14.62 -2.41 -7.78
CA PRO A 396 -13.67 -3.49 -7.50
C PRO A 396 -13.29 -3.55 -6.01
N PRO A 397 -12.78 -4.70 -5.55
CA PRO A 397 -12.36 -4.87 -4.15
C PRO A 397 -11.18 -3.95 -3.80
N ARG A 398 -11.11 -3.52 -2.54
CA ARG A 398 -10.07 -2.60 -2.04
C ARG A 398 -8.66 -3.17 -2.16
N SER A 399 -8.48 -4.48 -2.01
CA SER A 399 -7.21 -5.19 -2.24
C SER A 399 -6.69 -5.01 -3.66
N ALA A 400 -7.57 -4.97 -4.67
CA ALA A 400 -7.17 -4.72 -6.05
C ALA A 400 -6.62 -3.29 -6.23
N PHE A 401 -7.24 -2.29 -5.60
CA PHE A 401 -6.71 -0.92 -5.58
C PHE A 401 -5.37 -0.82 -4.84
N ARG A 402 -5.25 -1.39 -3.64
CA ARG A 402 -3.98 -1.42 -2.89
C ARG A 402 -2.85 -2.08 -3.70
N GLY A 403 -3.15 -3.21 -4.34
CA GLY A 403 -2.21 -3.90 -5.23
C GLY A 403 -1.78 -3.04 -6.43
N ALA A 404 -2.72 -2.32 -7.03
CA ALA A 404 -2.44 -1.37 -8.11
C ALA A 404 -1.59 -0.18 -7.66
N TYR A 405 -1.93 0.47 -6.53
CA TYR A 405 -1.16 1.58 -5.95
C TYR A 405 0.27 1.16 -5.63
N LYS A 406 0.45 0.00 -5.00
CA LYS A 406 1.76 -0.58 -4.70
C LYS A 406 2.57 -0.85 -5.97
N THR A 407 1.96 -1.44 -6.99
CA THR A 407 2.63 -1.72 -8.27
C THR A 407 3.04 -0.43 -8.97
N LEU A 408 2.15 0.56 -9.05
CA LEU A 408 2.45 1.84 -9.69
C LEU A 408 3.50 2.66 -8.94
N PHE A 409 3.52 2.60 -7.61
CA PHE A 409 4.59 3.19 -6.80
C PHE A 409 5.94 2.56 -7.10
N GLU A 410 5.99 1.23 -7.20
CA GLU A 410 7.22 0.48 -7.54
C GLU A 410 7.74 0.78 -8.95
N LEU A 411 6.84 0.99 -9.91
CA LEU A 411 7.19 1.42 -11.26
C LEU A 411 7.64 2.89 -11.31
N GLY A 412 7.50 3.63 -10.21
CA GLY A 412 7.77 5.07 -10.14
C GLY A 412 6.70 5.95 -10.79
N ALA A 413 5.52 5.39 -11.07
CA ALA A 413 4.39 6.11 -11.67
C ALA A 413 3.61 6.95 -10.67
N LEU A 414 3.62 6.57 -9.39
CA LEU A 414 3.00 7.30 -8.27
C LEU A 414 4.03 7.72 -7.22
N SER A 415 3.72 8.78 -6.47
CA SER A 415 4.59 9.30 -5.40
C SER A 415 4.59 8.46 -4.11
N GLY A 416 3.60 7.60 -3.93
CA GLY A 416 3.42 6.78 -2.72
C GLY A 416 2.38 5.68 -2.93
N VAL A 417 2.13 4.90 -1.88
CA VAL A 417 1.13 3.80 -1.87
C VAL A 417 -0.23 4.25 -1.32
N ALA A 418 -0.28 5.46 -0.74
CA ALA A 418 -1.49 6.04 -0.16
C ALA A 418 -2.51 6.47 -1.23
N ARG A 419 -3.78 6.57 -0.83
CA ARG A 419 -4.89 6.96 -1.72
C ARG A 419 -4.76 8.38 -2.27
N ASP A 420 -4.03 9.26 -1.61
CA ASP A 420 -3.79 10.63 -2.07
C ASP A 420 -2.52 10.77 -2.94
N ALA A 421 -1.88 9.65 -3.30
CA ALA A 421 -0.67 9.65 -4.10
C ALA A 421 -0.87 10.35 -5.45
N ARG A 422 0.09 11.22 -5.79
CA ARG A 422 0.08 11.99 -7.04
C ARG A 422 0.78 11.21 -8.14
N VAL A 423 0.31 11.38 -9.38
CA VAL A 423 0.98 10.85 -10.57
C VAL A 423 2.30 11.60 -10.77
N THR A 424 3.40 10.87 -10.88
CA THR A 424 4.73 11.44 -11.12
C THR A 424 4.85 11.88 -12.59
N PRO A 425 5.87 12.71 -12.95
CA PRO A 425 6.14 13.01 -14.36
C PRO A 425 6.36 11.75 -15.22
N LEU A 426 7.00 10.73 -14.65
CA LEU A 426 7.15 9.42 -15.29
C LEU A 426 5.78 8.76 -15.50
N GLY A 427 4.91 8.76 -14.49
CA GLY A 427 3.55 8.21 -14.59
C GLY A 427 2.70 8.92 -15.65
N ILE A 428 2.85 10.23 -15.84
CA ILE A 428 2.17 10.98 -16.90
C ILE A 428 2.65 10.49 -18.28
N GLU A 429 3.95 10.39 -18.50
CA GLU A 429 4.51 9.83 -19.75
C GLU A 429 4.04 8.39 -20.00
N MET A 430 4.02 7.55 -18.95
CA MET A 430 3.51 6.18 -19.03
C MET A 430 2.04 6.16 -19.47
N SER A 431 1.21 7.04 -18.91
CA SER A 431 -0.22 7.07 -19.21
C SER A 431 -0.51 7.32 -20.70
N HIS A 432 0.38 8.00 -21.43
CA HIS A 432 0.23 8.28 -22.86
C HIS A 432 0.49 7.07 -23.77
N LEU A 433 1.16 6.03 -23.27
CA LEU A 433 1.43 4.82 -24.02
C LEU A 433 0.21 3.87 -23.98
N PRO A 434 -0.29 3.37 -25.13
CA PRO A 434 -1.46 2.50 -25.18
C PRO A 434 -1.08 1.02 -24.90
N MET A 435 -0.45 0.79 -23.75
CA MET A 435 -0.01 -0.53 -23.29
C MET A 435 -0.08 -0.64 -21.76
N ASP A 436 0.29 -1.80 -21.23
CA ASP A 436 0.37 -2.02 -19.78
C ASP A 436 1.38 -1.08 -19.10
N ALA A 437 1.11 -0.67 -17.87
CA ALA A 437 1.95 0.21 -17.07
C ALA A 437 3.35 -0.38 -16.88
N THR A 438 3.48 -1.70 -16.71
CA THR A 438 4.78 -2.37 -16.58
C THR A 438 5.61 -2.21 -17.85
N LEU A 439 5.02 -2.47 -19.03
CA LEU A 439 5.67 -2.31 -20.33
C LEU A 439 6.01 -0.85 -20.63
N SER A 440 5.12 0.07 -20.25
CA SER A 440 5.35 1.51 -20.37
C SER A 440 6.58 1.95 -19.57
N ALA A 441 6.72 1.46 -18.33
CA ALA A 441 7.88 1.71 -17.49
C ALA A 441 9.17 1.15 -18.12
N VAL A 442 9.12 -0.08 -18.66
CA VAL A 442 10.26 -0.71 -19.36
C VAL A 442 10.74 0.16 -20.51
N LEU A 443 9.85 0.66 -21.38
CA LEU A 443 10.25 1.48 -22.53
C LEU A 443 10.89 2.80 -22.10
N LEU A 444 10.31 3.49 -21.11
CA LEU A 444 10.85 4.75 -20.61
C LEU A 444 12.20 4.55 -19.90
N ARG A 445 12.39 3.40 -19.23
CA ARG A 445 13.68 3.03 -18.63
C ARG A 445 14.71 2.66 -19.69
N ALA A 446 14.32 1.90 -20.72
CA ALA A 446 15.17 1.53 -21.86
C ALA A 446 15.68 2.77 -22.61
N ARG A 447 14.85 3.80 -22.77
CA ARG A 447 15.25 5.11 -23.32
C ARG A 447 16.41 5.73 -22.53
N ARG A 448 16.37 5.68 -21.20
CA ARG A 448 17.44 6.21 -20.34
C ARG A 448 18.72 5.35 -20.37
N LEU A 449 18.59 4.06 -20.66
CA LEU A 449 19.71 3.11 -20.74
C LEU A 449 20.28 2.96 -22.15
N GLY A 450 19.77 3.69 -23.14
CA GLY A 450 20.26 3.64 -24.53
C GLY A 450 19.90 2.35 -25.29
N VAL A 451 18.90 1.60 -24.83
CA VAL A 451 18.49 0.30 -25.43
C VAL A 451 17.03 0.32 -25.90
N LEU A 452 16.59 1.47 -26.42
CA LEU A 452 15.19 1.71 -26.74
C LEU A 452 14.67 0.82 -27.88
N GLN A 453 15.44 0.68 -28.98
CA GLN A 453 15.02 -0.14 -30.13
C GLN A 453 14.70 -1.59 -29.78
N PRO A 454 15.62 -2.37 -29.14
CA PRO A 454 15.30 -3.75 -28.77
C PRO A 454 14.18 -3.83 -27.74
N ALA A 455 14.05 -2.83 -26.85
CA ALA A 455 12.95 -2.78 -25.89
C ALA A 455 11.59 -2.57 -26.56
N ILE A 456 11.49 -1.70 -27.57
CA ILE A 456 10.24 -1.51 -28.35
C ILE A 456 9.86 -2.82 -29.05
N ILE A 457 10.83 -3.50 -29.68
CA ILE A 457 10.58 -4.79 -30.34
C ILE A 457 10.01 -5.80 -29.34
N VAL A 458 10.66 -5.99 -28.19
CA VAL A 458 10.22 -6.93 -27.16
C VAL A 458 8.87 -6.53 -26.57
N CYS A 459 8.67 -5.27 -26.16
CA CYS A 459 7.42 -4.83 -25.56
C CYS A 459 6.23 -4.91 -26.53
N SER A 460 6.48 -4.71 -27.84
CA SER A 460 5.47 -4.93 -28.88
C SER A 460 5.08 -6.40 -28.98
N ALA A 461 6.06 -7.32 -28.90
CA ALA A 461 5.81 -8.76 -28.86
C ALA A 461 5.00 -9.17 -27.62
N LEU A 462 5.31 -8.58 -26.46
CA LEU A 462 4.61 -8.84 -25.20
C LEU A 462 3.16 -8.29 -25.20
N SER A 463 2.87 -7.30 -26.04
CA SER A 463 1.55 -6.66 -26.14
C SER A 463 0.57 -7.39 -27.08
N ILE A 464 1.05 -8.39 -27.82
CA ILE A 464 0.23 -9.20 -28.74
C ILE A 464 0.11 -10.64 -28.25
N GLN A 465 -0.83 -11.38 -28.84
CA GLN A 465 -0.83 -12.83 -28.71
C GLN A 465 0.44 -13.39 -29.36
N ASP A 466 1.00 -14.47 -28.79
CA ASP A 466 2.26 -15.04 -29.28
C ASP A 466 2.20 -15.31 -30.79
N PRO A 467 3.15 -14.76 -31.59
CA PRO A 467 3.17 -14.93 -33.03
C PRO A 467 3.48 -16.38 -33.45
N ARG A 468 4.05 -17.21 -32.57
CA ARG A 468 4.36 -18.62 -32.86
C ARG A 468 3.10 -19.47 -32.97
N LEU A 469 3.04 -20.25 -34.05
CA LEU A 469 2.00 -21.25 -34.28
C LEU A 469 2.51 -22.64 -33.91
N TYR A 470 1.61 -23.41 -33.30
CA TYR A 470 1.83 -24.81 -32.99
C TYR A 470 0.68 -25.58 -33.63
N PRO A 471 0.96 -26.35 -34.69
CA PRO A 471 -0.05 -27.19 -35.31
C PRO A 471 -0.72 -28.14 -34.31
N SER A 472 -1.97 -28.49 -34.61
CA SER A 472 -2.77 -29.39 -33.79
C SER A 472 -2.21 -30.81 -33.79
N ASP A 473 -1.61 -31.25 -34.90
CA ASP A 473 -0.96 -32.55 -35.04
C ASP A 473 0.39 -32.61 -34.32
N ASP A 474 0.68 -33.74 -33.66
CA ASP A 474 1.88 -33.88 -32.83
C ASP A 474 3.19 -33.79 -33.62
N GLU A 475 3.23 -34.32 -34.85
CA GLU A 475 4.39 -34.19 -35.72
C GLU A 475 4.68 -32.73 -36.09
N GLY A 476 3.66 -32.00 -36.53
CA GLY A 476 3.73 -30.59 -36.88
C GLY A 476 4.10 -29.73 -35.68
N ARG A 477 3.56 -30.06 -34.50
CA ARG A 477 3.89 -29.42 -33.22
C ARG A 477 5.37 -29.59 -32.87
N GLU A 478 5.93 -30.79 -33.04
CA GLU A 478 7.34 -31.05 -32.74
C GLU A 478 8.27 -30.37 -33.77
N LYS A 479 7.90 -30.38 -35.06
CA LYS A 479 8.59 -29.63 -36.12
C LYS A 479 8.62 -28.13 -35.82
N ALA A 480 7.48 -27.54 -35.42
CA ALA A 480 7.38 -26.15 -35.02
C ALA A 480 8.26 -25.83 -33.80
N ARG A 481 8.22 -26.66 -32.75
CA ARG A 481 9.09 -26.52 -31.56
C ARG A 481 10.56 -26.53 -31.92
N ARG A 482 11.00 -27.50 -32.74
CA ARG A 482 12.41 -27.59 -33.19
C ARG A 482 12.81 -26.34 -33.99
N LYS A 483 11.92 -25.84 -34.84
CA LYS A 483 12.16 -24.64 -35.65
C LYS A 483 12.31 -23.40 -34.79
N HIS A 484 11.41 -23.14 -33.83
CA HIS A 484 11.53 -22.00 -32.91
C HIS A 484 12.73 -22.16 -31.98
N LYS A 485 13.02 -23.38 -31.50
CA LYS A 485 14.20 -23.65 -30.66
C LYS A 485 15.52 -23.36 -31.37
N SER A 486 15.60 -23.46 -32.70
CA SER A 486 16.79 -23.07 -33.46
C SER A 486 17.13 -21.57 -33.40
N LEU A 487 16.15 -20.73 -33.03
CA LEU A 487 16.33 -19.29 -32.77
C LEU A 487 16.58 -18.99 -31.28
N GLY A 488 16.66 -20.02 -30.45
CA GLY A 488 17.00 -19.92 -29.03
C GLY A 488 18.51 -19.94 -28.76
N GLY A 489 18.90 -20.27 -27.53
CA GLY A 489 20.30 -20.30 -27.08
C GLY A 489 20.79 -19.00 -26.45
N HIS A 490 19.91 -18.02 -26.28
CA HIS A 490 20.25 -16.70 -25.74
C HIS A 490 20.10 -16.60 -24.22
N LYS A 491 19.62 -17.66 -23.56
CA LYS A 491 19.25 -17.69 -22.13
C LYS A 491 18.21 -16.63 -21.77
N SER A 492 17.37 -16.28 -22.73
CA SER A 492 16.36 -15.24 -22.57
C SER A 492 15.29 -15.37 -23.65
N ASP A 493 14.05 -15.59 -23.23
CA ASP A 493 12.90 -15.62 -24.14
C ASP A 493 12.67 -14.26 -24.82
N PHE A 494 13.03 -13.16 -24.17
CA PHE A 494 12.99 -11.82 -24.76
C PHE A 494 13.94 -11.69 -25.96
N LEU A 495 15.14 -12.26 -25.85
CA LEU A 495 16.10 -12.28 -26.94
C LEU A 495 15.67 -13.23 -28.06
N CYS A 496 14.92 -14.31 -27.75
CA CYS A 496 14.30 -15.15 -28.78
C CYS A 496 13.29 -14.35 -29.63
N TYR A 497 12.42 -13.53 -29.02
CA TYR A 497 11.54 -12.63 -29.77
C TYR A 497 12.34 -11.66 -30.65
N LEU A 498 13.47 -11.13 -30.16
CA LEU A 498 14.33 -10.27 -30.98
C LEU A 498 14.96 -11.03 -32.17
N ALA A 499 15.35 -12.29 -31.98
CA ALA A 499 15.88 -13.14 -33.05
C ALA A 499 14.80 -13.42 -34.12
N GLU A 500 13.59 -13.76 -33.69
CA GLU A 500 12.42 -13.97 -34.56
C GLU A 500 12.09 -12.69 -35.37
N TRP A 501 12.04 -11.54 -34.69
CA TRP A 501 11.83 -10.24 -35.32
C TRP A 501 12.89 -9.92 -36.37
N ASN A 502 14.16 -10.10 -36.03
CA ASN A 502 15.26 -9.85 -36.97
C ASN A 502 15.19 -10.78 -38.19
N ALA A 503 14.82 -12.04 -37.99
CA ALA A 503 14.66 -12.99 -39.08
C ALA A 503 13.49 -12.60 -40.00
N PHE A 504 12.36 -12.15 -39.42
CA PHE A 504 11.21 -11.64 -40.15
C PHE A 504 11.51 -10.34 -40.93
N CYS A 505 12.16 -9.36 -40.30
CA CYS A 505 12.45 -8.06 -40.92
C CYS A 505 13.53 -8.11 -42.01
N ARG A 506 14.45 -9.08 -41.94
CA ARG A 506 15.40 -9.32 -43.05
C ARG A 506 14.70 -9.71 -44.35
N GLU A 507 13.63 -10.48 -44.25
CA GLU A 507 12.80 -10.85 -45.41
C GLU A 507 11.96 -9.64 -45.88
N TRP A 508 11.54 -8.75 -44.97
CA TRP A 508 10.74 -7.57 -45.30
C TRP A 508 11.47 -6.50 -46.13
N ASN A 509 12.79 -6.36 -45.98
CA ASN A 509 13.62 -5.35 -46.66
C ASN A 509 13.75 -5.60 -48.19
N GLY A 510 12.63 -5.52 -48.94
CA GLY A 510 12.58 -5.59 -50.40
C GLY A 510 11.56 -6.57 -51.00
N THR A 511 10.68 -7.19 -50.21
CA THR A 511 9.72 -8.19 -50.71
C THR A 511 8.25 -7.77 -50.58
N SER A 512 7.36 -8.43 -51.34
CA SER A 512 5.92 -8.21 -51.25
C SER A 512 5.31 -8.90 -50.03
N TRP A 513 4.15 -8.41 -49.55
CA TRP A 513 3.37 -9.01 -48.46
C TRP A 513 3.07 -10.51 -48.66
N ASN A 514 2.97 -10.98 -49.91
CA ASN A 514 2.77 -12.39 -50.22
C ASN A 514 4.01 -13.25 -49.94
N SER A 515 5.23 -12.70 -50.12
CA SER A 515 6.47 -13.39 -49.75
C SER A 515 6.55 -13.57 -48.23
N LEU A 516 6.24 -12.50 -47.47
CA LEU A 516 6.19 -12.56 -46.02
C LEU A 516 5.16 -13.57 -45.50
N ARG A 517 3.99 -13.66 -46.14
CA ARG A 517 2.99 -14.69 -45.77
C ARG A 517 3.57 -16.11 -45.91
N LYS A 518 4.24 -16.40 -47.03
CA LYS A 518 4.94 -17.69 -47.25
C LYS A 518 6.06 -17.92 -46.25
N TYR A 519 6.82 -16.87 -45.89
CA TYR A 519 7.85 -16.95 -44.85
C TYR A 519 7.25 -17.32 -43.50
N CYS A 520 6.15 -16.67 -43.11
CA CYS A 520 5.44 -16.96 -41.87
C CYS A 520 4.94 -18.41 -41.83
N GLU A 521 4.32 -18.89 -42.91
CA GLU A 521 3.89 -20.29 -43.04
C GLU A 521 5.06 -21.27 -42.88
N LYS A 522 6.18 -21.04 -43.58
CA LYS A 522 7.38 -21.88 -43.51
C LYS A 522 8.05 -21.92 -42.13
N ASN A 523 7.92 -20.86 -41.34
CA ASN A 523 8.53 -20.74 -40.02
C ASN A 523 7.53 -20.92 -38.86
N TYR A 524 6.32 -21.41 -39.14
CA TYR A 524 5.27 -21.59 -38.13
C TYR A 524 5.00 -20.30 -37.34
N LEU A 525 4.84 -19.18 -38.04
CA LEU A 525 4.48 -17.88 -37.50
C LEU A 525 3.13 -17.42 -38.06
N HIS A 526 2.35 -16.70 -37.25
CA HIS A 526 1.07 -16.16 -37.64
C HIS A 526 1.22 -14.79 -38.31
N PHE A 527 1.00 -14.74 -39.63
CA PHE A 527 1.21 -13.54 -40.45
C PHE A 527 0.55 -12.27 -39.89
N LEU A 528 -0.74 -12.32 -39.50
CA LEU A 528 -1.42 -11.13 -38.97
C LEU A 528 -0.88 -10.68 -37.61
N ARG A 529 -0.36 -11.60 -36.78
CA ARG A 529 0.22 -11.25 -35.48
C ARG A 529 1.61 -10.63 -35.67
N CYS A 530 2.40 -11.13 -36.63
CA CYS A 530 3.65 -10.50 -37.04
C CYS A 530 3.42 -9.10 -37.63
N ARG A 531 2.34 -8.91 -38.40
CA ARG A 531 1.95 -7.58 -38.88
C ARG A 531 1.56 -6.66 -37.72
N GLU A 532 0.71 -7.12 -36.80
CA GLU A 532 0.34 -6.35 -35.59
C GLU A 532 1.57 -6.00 -34.74
N TRP A 533 2.55 -6.91 -34.65
CA TRP A 533 3.85 -6.64 -34.01
C TRP A 533 4.56 -5.45 -34.66
N MET A 534 4.61 -5.41 -35.99
CA MET A 534 5.23 -4.32 -36.73
C MET A 534 4.47 -3.00 -36.57
N ASP A 535 3.14 -3.05 -36.66
CA ASP A 535 2.27 -1.88 -36.49
C ASP A 535 2.44 -1.27 -35.08
N LEU A 536 2.57 -2.12 -34.04
CA LEU A 536 2.85 -1.68 -32.67
C LEU A 536 4.25 -1.08 -32.52
N TYR A 537 5.26 -1.69 -33.12
CA TYR A 537 6.63 -1.17 -33.12
C TYR A 537 6.67 0.25 -33.71
N GLU A 538 5.99 0.47 -34.84
CA GLU A 538 5.89 1.79 -35.48
C GLU A 538 5.06 2.77 -34.65
N GLN A 539 3.93 2.32 -34.09
CA GLN A 539 3.09 3.15 -33.23
C GLN A 539 3.88 3.65 -32.01
N PHE A 540 4.58 2.75 -31.32
CA PHE A 540 5.38 3.11 -30.14
C PHE A 540 6.56 4.00 -30.51
N SER A 541 7.25 3.73 -31.62
CA SER A 541 8.32 4.59 -32.13
C SER A 541 7.81 6.00 -32.41
N ARG A 542 6.62 6.14 -33.02
CA ARG A 542 5.98 7.44 -33.28
C ARG A 542 5.59 8.18 -32.01
N ILE A 543 4.98 7.49 -31.03
CA ILE A 543 4.58 8.10 -29.75
C ILE A 543 5.82 8.55 -28.96
N LEU A 544 6.88 7.75 -28.97
CA LEU A 544 8.17 8.05 -28.35
C LEU A 544 9.02 9.00 -29.20
N LYS A 545 8.51 9.47 -30.34
CA LYS A 545 9.18 10.39 -31.28
C LYS A 545 10.59 9.95 -31.66
N THR A 546 10.77 8.65 -31.88
CA THR A 546 12.05 8.04 -32.25
C THR A 546 11.97 7.47 -33.66
N HIS A 547 13.04 7.63 -34.44
CA HIS A 547 13.16 7.07 -35.78
C HIS A 547 14.41 6.17 -35.84
N PHE A 548 14.26 4.96 -36.37
CA PHE A 548 15.36 4.02 -36.57
C PHE A 548 15.55 3.78 -38.07
N GLU A 549 16.81 3.78 -38.54
CA GLU A 549 17.13 3.61 -39.96
C GLU A 549 16.80 2.21 -40.49
N SER A 550 16.84 1.19 -39.61
CA SER A 550 16.56 -0.20 -39.95
C SER A 550 15.63 -0.81 -38.92
N TYR A 551 14.70 -1.65 -39.39
CA TYR A 551 13.87 -2.50 -38.51
C TYR A 551 14.70 -3.61 -37.86
N VAL A 552 15.79 -4.05 -38.50
CA VAL A 552 16.67 -5.09 -37.95
C VAL A 552 17.53 -4.47 -36.85
N CYS A 553 17.54 -5.10 -35.67
CA CYS A 553 18.31 -4.70 -34.51
C CYS A 553 19.35 -5.79 -34.18
N PRO A 554 20.58 -5.71 -34.71
CA PRO A 554 21.64 -6.69 -34.47
C PRO A 554 21.95 -6.89 -32.98
N PHE A 555 22.30 -8.11 -32.56
CA PHE A 555 22.63 -8.39 -31.15
C PHE A 555 23.89 -7.70 -30.62
N ASN A 556 24.72 -7.15 -31.51
CA ASN A 556 25.92 -6.39 -31.18
C ASN A 556 25.69 -4.87 -31.18
N SER A 557 24.49 -4.37 -31.53
CA SER A 557 24.19 -2.93 -31.51
C SER A 557 23.84 -2.40 -30.13
N PHE A 558 23.66 -3.26 -29.12
CA PHE A 558 23.28 -2.87 -27.77
C PHE A 558 23.84 -3.84 -26.71
N HIS A 559 23.92 -3.37 -25.46
CA HIS A 559 24.31 -4.22 -24.34
C HIS A 559 23.10 -5.03 -23.81
N ARG A 560 23.18 -6.37 -23.89
CA ARG A 560 22.07 -7.27 -23.51
C ARG A 560 21.63 -7.07 -22.06
N ASP A 561 22.58 -6.94 -21.14
CA ASP A 561 22.27 -6.71 -19.73
C ASP A 561 21.49 -5.40 -19.51
N SER A 562 21.74 -4.36 -20.32
CA SER A 562 20.99 -3.11 -20.21
C SER A 562 19.53 -3.29 -20.62
N LEU A 563 19.24 -4.15 -21.61
CA LEU A 563 17.88 -4.54 -21.95
C LEU A 563 17.22 -5.34 -20.82
N HIS A 564 17.92 -6.32 -20.23
CA HIS A 564 17.39 -7.09 -19.11
C HIS A 564 17.17 -6.25 -17.85
N ILE A 565 18.06 -5.28 -17.56
CA ILE A 565 17.88 -4.30 -16.49
C ILE A 565 16.65 -3.42 -16.76
N ALA A 566 16.42 -3.01 -18.01
CA ALA A 566 15.22 -2.26 -18.38
C ALA A 566 13.95 -3.12 -18.16
N LEU A 567 13.95 -4.37 -18.62
CA LEU A 567 12.84 -5.31 -18.42
C LEU A 567 12.57 -5.58 -16.93
N LEU A 568 13.63 -5.77 -16.14
CA LEU A 568 13.56 -5.99 -14.70
C LEU A 568 12.83 -4.85 -13.97
N SER A 569 12.95 -3.61 -14.44
CA SER A 569 12.24 -2.47 -13.85
C SER A 569 10.71 -2.53 -13.99
N GLY A 570 10.20 -3.24 -15.01
CA GLY A 570 8.77 -3.48 -15.15
C GLY A 570 8.27 -4.74 -14.42
N PHE A 571 9.15 -5.73 -14.24
CA PHE A 571 8.77 -7.08 -13.83
C PHE A 571 9.37 -7.54 -12.50
N LEU A 572 9.56 -6.61 -11.55
CA LEU A 572 10.07 -6.92 -10.20
C LEU A 572 9.25 -8.00 -9.46
N GLY A 573 7.95 -8.10 -9.73
CA GLY A 573 7.08 -9.14 -9.16
C GLY A 573 7.33 -10.54 -9.71
N GLY A 574 7.91 -10.65 -10.92
CA GLY A 574 8.22 -11.92 -11.59
C GLY A 574 9.64 -12.41 -11.35
N VAL A 575 10.37 -11.83 -10.40
CA VAL A 575 11.68 -12.31 -9.99
C VAL A 575 11.51 -13.62 -9.21
N ALA A 576 12.32 -14.62 -9.55
CA ALA A 576 12.32 -15.91 -8.88
C ALA A 576 13.75 -16.43 -8.68
N GLN A 577 13.99 -17.08 -7.55
CA GLN A 577 15.24 -17.73 -7.20
C GLN A 577 15.06 -19.25 -7.27
N ARG A 578 16.03 -19.96 -7.85
CA ARG A 578 15.99 -21.41 -7.94
C ARG A 578 16.08 -22.06 -6.54
N ASP A 579 15.16 -22.97 -6.26
CA ASP A 579 15.25 -23.91 -5.14
C ASP A 579 15.99 -25.16 -5.63
N ARG A 580 17.13 -25.47 -5.01
CA ARG A 580 18.01 -26.57 -5.45
C ARG A 580 17.43 -27.94 -5.09
N ASP A 581 16.65 -28.02 -4.02
CA ASP A 581 16.17 -29.30 -3.47
C ASP A 581 14.90 -29.76 -4.18
N ASN A 582 14.01 -28.83 -4.51
CA ASN A 582 12.67 -29.12 -5.03
C ASN A 582 12.55 -29.03 -6.56
N GLY A 583 13.61 -28.63 -7.26
CA GLY A 583 13.60 -28.45 -8.72
C GLY A 583 12.62 -27.37 -9.21
N CYS A 584 12.19 -26.47 -8.32
CA CYS A 584 11.30 -25.35 -8.58
C CYS A 584 12.04 -24.01 -8.42
N TYR A 585 11.32 -22.91 -8.60
CA TYR A 585 11.78 -21.56 -8.32
C TYR A 585 10.86 -20.94 -7.27
N ARG A 586 11.43 -20.29 -6.27
CA ARG A 586 10.69 -19.49 -5.29
C ARG A 586 10.54 -18.07 -5.82
N LEU A 587 9.31 -17.63 -6.03
CA LEU A 587 8.99 -16.25 -6.38
C LEU A 587 9.30 -15.31 -5.21
N VAL A 588 9.49 -14.02 -5.50
CA VAL A 588 9.60 -12.97 -4.47
C VAL A 588 8.38 -12.90 -3.54
N GLY A 589 7.21 -13.37 -3.99
CA GLY A 589 6.01 -13.53 -3.15
C GLY A 589 5.99 -14.79 -2.27
N GLY A 590 7.04 -15.61 -2.28
CA GLY A 590 7.15 -16.85 -1.50
C GLY A 590 6.53 -18.09 -2.15
N LYS A 591 5.68 -17.95 -3.19
CA LYS A 591 5.09 -19.08 -3.92
C LYS A 591 6.12 -19.81 -4.79
N ASP A 592 5.99 -21.13 -4.84
CA ASP A 592 6.77 -21.97 -5.75
C ASP A 592 6.21 -21.89 -7.18
N ALA A 593 7.12 -21.82 -8.15
CA ALA A 593 6.84 -21.71 -9.56
C ALA A 593 7.82 -22.54 -10.40
N TYR A 594 7.43 -22.84 -11.63
CA TYR A 594 8.22 -23.64 -12.56
C TYR A 594 8.46 -22.86 -13.85
N LEU A 595 9.65 -22.98 -14.45
CA LEU A 595 9.88 -22.44 -15.79
C LEU A 595 8.94 -23.14 -16.78
N PHE A 596 8.30 -22.35 -17.66
CA PHE A 596 7.47 -22.92 -18.70
C PHE A 596 8.29 -23.85 -19.61
N PRO A 597 7.82 -25.06 -19.94
CA PRO A 597 8.60 -26.04 -20.73
C PRO A 597 9.05 -25.54 -22.10
N GLY A 598 8.30 -24.59 -22.70
CA GLY A 598 8.64 -23.98 -23.98
C GLY A 598 9.65 -22.83 -23.91
N SER A 599 10.13 -22.47 -22.72
CA SER A 599 11.13 -21.41 -22.53
C SER A 599 12.52 -21.86 -22.99
N ASP A 600 13.32 -20.92 -23.50
CA ASP A 600 14.75 -21.14 -23.80
C ASP A 600 15.57 -21.44 -22.53
N LEU A 601 15.03 -21.16 -21.34
CA LEU A 601 15.66 -21.48 -20.05
C LEU A 601 15.32 -22.88 -19.54
N ALA A 602 14.36 -23.57 -20.15
CA ALA A 602 13.97 -24.91 -19.74
C ALA A 602 15.17 -25.87 -19.85
N GLY A 603 15.52 -26.52 -18.74
CA GLY A 603 16.68 -27.42 -18.66
C GLY A 603 18.05 -26.76 -18.50
N LYS A 604 18.15 -25.42 -18.53
CA LYS A 604 19.41 -24.68 -18.27
C LYS A 604 19.59 -24.30 -16.80
N PHE A 605 18.49 -24.24 -16.06
CA PHE A 605 18.43 -24.04 -14.61
C PHE A 605 19.26 -22.87 -14.03
N PRO A 606 19.09 -21.63 -14.54
CA PRO A 606 19.72 -20.43 -13.97
C PRO A 606 19.37 -20.23 -12.49
N GLU A 607 20.22 -19.55 -11.74
CA GLU A 607 20.01 -19.30 -10.30
C GLU A 607 18.91 -18.25 -10.05
N PHE A 608 18.93 -17.16 -10.81
CA PHE A 608 17.91 -16.11 -10.75
C PHE A 608 17.30 -15.89 -12.13
N VAL A 609 15.99 -15.71 -12.15
CA VAL A 609 15.23 -15.40 -13.35
C VAL A 609 14.28 -14.23 -13.11
N VAL A 610 14.04 -13.46 -14.16
CA VAL A 610 12.87 -12.57 -14.24
C VAL A 610 11.90 -13.13 -15.27
N SER A 611 10.63 -13.13 -14.94
CA SER A 611 9.54 -13.52 -15.83
C SER A 611 8.60 -12.35 -16.05
N ALA A 612 8.24 -12.09 -17.31
CA ALA A 612 7.24 -11.05 -17.61
C ALA A 612 5.82 -11.49 -17.24
N GLU A 613 5.54 -12.80 -17.20
CA GLU A 613 4.22 -13.34 -16.92
C GLU A 613 4.27 -14.56 -15.99
N VAL A 614 3.67 -14.42 -14.81
CA VAL A 614 3.47 -15.52 -13.87
C VAL A 614 2.02 -16.00 -13.99
N ARG A 615 1.83 -17.19 -14.55
CA ARG A 615 0.51 -17.76 -14.83
C ARG A 615 0.24 -19.04 -14.06
N GLU A 616 -0.92 -19.12 -13.45
CA GLU A 616 -1.39 -20.34 -12.79
C GLU A 616 -2.34 -21.11 -13.71
N THR A 617 -1.94 -22.34 -14.03
CA THR A 617 -2.75 -23.28 -14.82
C THR A 617 -2.89 -24.59 -14.03
N SER A 618 -2.09 -25.62 -14.33
CA SER A 618 -1.97 -26.81 -13.48
C SER A 618 -1.02 -26.58 -12.30
N ARG A 619 -0.01 -25.73 -12.51
CA ARG A 619 0.93 -25.20 -11.52
C ARG A 619 1.18 -23.74 -11.85
N VAL A 620 1.91 -23.04 -10.99
CA VAL A 620 2.40 -21.70 -11.27
C VAL A 620 3.59 -21.80 -12.23
N PHE A 621 3.48 -21.18 -13.40
CA PHE A 621 4.51 -21.17 -14.43
C PHE A 621 5.06 -19.77 -14.68
N LEU A 622 6.38 -19.68 -14.76
CA LEU A 622 7.14 -18.52 -15.19
C LEU A 622 7.26 -18.54 -16.71
N ASN A 623 6.55 -17.63 -17.37
CA ASN A 623 6.51 -17.50 -18.83
C ASN A 623 7.31 -16.27 -19.28
N LYS A 624 7.92 -16.37 -20.46
CA LYS A 624 8.69 -15.27 -21.07
C LYS A 624 9.78 -14.79 -20.10
N SER A 625 10.75 -15.66 -19.86
CA SER A 625 11.73 -15.52 -18.79
C SER A 625 13.15 -15.24 -19.30
N ALA A 626 13.97 -14.61 -18.47
CA ALA A 626 15.39 -14.38 -18.73
C ALA A 626 16.24 -14.63 -17.49
N GLU A 627 17.46 -15.13 -17.70
CA GLU A 627 18.49 -15.18 -16.66
C GLU A 627 18.85 -13.75 -16.27
N ILE A 628 18.95 -13.48 -14.97
CA ILE A 628 19.36 -12.20 -14.42
C ILE A 628 20.40 -12.40 -13.33
N LEU A 629 21.13 -11.34 -13.00
CA LEU A 629 22.06 -11.34 -11.90
C LEU A 629 21.51 -10.58 -10.68
N PRO A 630 21.87 -10.98 -9.44
CA PRO A 630 21.43 -10.30 -8.23
C PRO A 630 21.78 -8.81 -8.18
N GLU A 631 22.92 -8.39 -8.73
CA GLU A 631 23.34 -6.98 -8.68
C GLU A 631 22.40 -6.09 -9.50
N TRP A 632 21.78 -6.64 -10.54
CA TRP A 632 20.80 -5.92 -11.37
C TRP A 632 19.52 -5.65 -10.59
N ILE A 633 19.09 -6.61 -9.77
CA ILE A 633 17.93 -6.46 -8.88
C ILE A 633 18.21 -5.36 -7.88
N ILE A 634 19.38 -5.38 -7.23
CA ILE A 634 19.78 -4.34 -6.25
C ILE A 634 19.84 -2.96 -6.93
N LYS A 635 20.34 -2.88 -8.17
CA LYS A 635 20.42 -1.61 -8.92
C LYS A 635 19.04 -1.03 -9.25
N VAL A 636 18.08 -1.88 -9.61
CA VAL A 636 16.73 -1.45 -10.02
C VAL A 636 15.83 -1.22 -8.81
N ALA A 637 15.90 -2.10 -7.81
CA ALA A 637 15.03 -2.13 -6.65
C ALA A 637 15.69 -1.60 -5.38
N LYS A 638 16.70 -0.73 -5.50
CA LYS A 638 17.50 -0.21 -4.38
C LYS A 638 16.62 0.28 -3.22
N ASP A 639 15.61 1.08 -3.52
CA ASP A 639 14.70 1.68 -2.54
C ASP A 639 13.73 0.68 -1.89
N PHE A 640 13.69 -0.56 -2.42
CA PHE A 640 12.85 -1.66 -1.96
C PHE A 640 13.66 -2.83 -1.37
N CYS A 641 14.99 -2.70 -1.32
CA CYS A 641 15.87 -3.70 -0.70
C CYS A 641 16.02 -3.43 0.80
N SER A 642 16.10 -4.50 1.57
CA SER A 642 16.51 -4.50 2.97
C SER A 642 17.99 -4.93 3.06
N TYR A 643 18.76 -4.16 3.81
CA TYR A 643 20.20 -4.39 4.03
C TYR A 643 20.41 -4.86 5.46
N ARG A 644 21.21 -5.92 5.63
CA ARG A 644 21.65 -6.42 6.93
C ARG A 644 23.17 -6.50 6.95
N TRP A 645 23.80 -6.20 8.08
CA TRP A 645 25.25 -6.28 8.25
C TRP A 645 25.59 -7.20 9.42
N PHE A 646 26.60 -8.05 9.25
CA PHE A 646 26.99 -9.07 10.23
C PHE A 646 28.51 -9.15 10.39
N ALA A 647 28.94 -9.70 11.53
CA ALA A 647 30.33 -10.00 11.85
C ALA A 647 31.32 -8.86 11.52
N PRO A 648 31.10 -7.64 12.07
CA PRO A 648 32.06 -6.56 11.89
C PRO A 648 33.40 -6.95 12.54
N LYS A 649 34.49 -6.84 11.79
CA LYS A 649 35.83 -7.20 12.24
C LYS A 649 36.87 -6.22 11.70
N TRP A 650 37.92 -5.93 12.47
CA TRP A 650 39.08 -5.23 11.95
C TRP A 650 39.77 -6.01 10.83
N ASN A 651 40.14 -5.32 9.75
CA ASN A 651 40.96 -5.87 8.68
C ASN A 651 42.25 -5.05 8.55
N SER A 652 43.34 -5.61 9.08
CA SER A 652 44.66 -4.97 9.08
C SER A 652 45.21 -4.68 7.67
N VAL A 653 44.87 -5.49 6.66
CA VAL A 653 45.30 -5.27 5.26
C VAL A 653 44.58 -4.09 4.62
N ARG A 654 43.27 -3.95 4.85
CA ARG A 654 42.44 -2.89 4.25
C ARG A 654 42.42 -1.60 5.06
N GLY A 655 42.76 -1.66 6.34
CA GLY A 655 42.86 -0.51 7.22
C GLY A 655 41.51 0.05 7.68
N PHE A 656 40.43 -0.72 7.65
CA PHE A 656 39.12 -0.35 8.20
C PHE A 656 38.38 -1.58 8.73
N VAL A 657 37.37 -1.35 9.57
CA VAL A 657 36.48 -2.41 10.07
C VAL A 657 35.55 -2.84 8.94
N GLU A 658 35.66 -4.10 8.54
CA GLU A 658 34.81 -4.67 7.49
C GLU A 658 33.65 -5.46 8.10
N ALA A 659 32.46 -5.34 7.51
CA ALA A 659 31.30 -6.14 7.86
C ALA A 659 30.77 -6.89 6.63
N LEU A 660 30.10 -8.01 6.87
CA LEU A 660 29.40 -8.79 5.84
C LEU A 660 28.00 -8.19 5.62
N GLU A 661 27.77 -7.59 4.45
CA GLU A 661 26.47 -7.12 3.98
C GLU A 661 25.68 -8.26 3.33
N GLU A 662 24.46 -8.49 3.82
CA GLU A 662 23.41 -9.26 3.17
C GLU A 662 22.36 -8.31 2.61
N VAL A 663 22.05 -8.46 1.34
CA VAL A 663 20.99 -7.67 0.67
C VAL A 663 19.84 -8.61 0.36
N SER A 664 18.65 -8.22 0.79
CA SER A 664 17.41 -8.96 0.55
C SER A 664 16.37 -8.07 -0.13
N PHE A 665 15.56 -8.67 -0.98
CA PHE A 665 14.44 -8.02 -1.65
C PHE A 665 13.16 -8.80 -1.34
N ARG A 666 12.29 -8.21 -0.51
CA ARG A 666 11.05 -8.84 0.02
C ARG A 666 11.25 -10.25 0.55
N GLY A 667 12.26 -10.43 1.40
CA GLY A 667 12.58 -11.73 2.01
C GLY A 667 13.38 -12.68 1.12
N MET A 668 13.53 -12.41 -0.18
CA MET A 668 14.47 -13.14 -1.04
C MET A 668 15.88 -12.60 -0.85
N VAL A 669 16.82 -13.46 -0.44
CA VAL A 669 18.22 -13.05 -0.26
C VAL A 669 18.93 -13.00 -1.61
N LEU A 670 19.41 -11.82 -1.99
CA LEU A 670 20.05 -11.55 -3.28
C LEU A 670 21.56 -11.72 -3.23
N SER A 671 22.18 -11.20 -2.18
CA SER A 671 23.63 -11.31 -1.97
C SER A 671 23.88 -11.67 -0.52
N ARG A 672 24.69 -12.71 -0.30
CA ARG A 672 25.20 -13.08 1.02
C ARG A 672 26.67 -12.69 1.06
N SER A 673 27.04 -11.90 2.07
CA SER A 673 28.44 -11.68 2.46
C SER A 673 29.26 -10.75 1.58
N ARG A 674 28.67 -9.66 1.07
CA ARG A 674 29.47 -8.60 0.46
C ARG A 674 30.23 -7.85 1.55
N ARG A 675 31.57 -7.84 1.50
CA ARG A 675 32.37 -7.07 2.48
C ARG A 675 32.23 -5.57 2.22
N VAL A 676 31.82 -4.82 3.23
CA VAL A 676 31.67 -3.36 3.17
C VAL A 676 32.41 -2.68 4.31
N ASP A 677 32.77 -1.42 4.11
CA ASP A 677 33.34 -0.54 5.13
C ASP A 677 32.26 -0.22 6.17
N TYR A 678 32.37 -0.85 7.35
CA TYR A 678 31.37 -0.76 8.40
C TYR A 678 31.28 0.64 9.02
N GLY A 679 32.37 1.41 8.96
CA GLY A 679 32.40 2.79 9.46
C GLY A 679 31.43 3.74 8.74
N ARG A 680 30.99 3.39 7.52
CA ARG A 680 29.97 4.16 6.78
C ARG A 680 28.54 3.80 7.17
N VAL A 681 28.35 2.66 7.82
CA VAL A 681 27.06 2.14 8.27
C VAL A 681 26.84 2.53 9.73
N ASP A 682 27.76 2.12 10.60
CA ASP A 682 27.80 2.49 12.01
C ASP A 682 29.23 2.90 12.41
N ALA A 683 29.49 4.21 12.36
CA ALA A 683 30.80 4.76 12.70
C ALA A 683 31.19 4.52 14.16
N LYS A 684 30.22 4.41 15.08
CA LYS A 684 30.48 4.31 16.51
C LYS A 684 30.89 2.88 16.88
N GLU A 685 30.17 1.89 16.40
CA GLU A 685 30.53 0.50 16.62
C GLU A 685 31.83 0.13 15.88
N ALA A 686 32.02 0.64 14.65
CA ALA A 686 33.28 0.50 13.92
C ALA A 686 34.46 1.13 14.68
N ALA A 687 34.30 2.31 15.28
CA ALA A 687 35.33 2.92 16.11
C ALA A 687 35.74 2.02 17.28
N ARG A 688 34.77 1.42 17.96
CA ARG A 688 35.03 0.53 19.09
C ARG A 688 35.85 -0.70 18.69
N ILE A 689 35.46 -1.35 17.60
CA ILE A 689 36.16 -2.53 17.06
C ILE A 689 37.56 -2.14 16.58
N PHE A 690 37.68 -0.99 15.91
CA PHE A 690 38.96 -0.45 15.46
C PHE A 690 39.93 -0.23 16.63
N PHE A 691 39.49 0.49 17.67
CA PHE A 691 40.35 0.75 18.82
C PHE A 691 40.68 -0.52 19.60
N LEU A 692 39.74 -1.46 19.72
CA LEU A 692 39.97 -2.73 20.41
C LEU A 692 40.99 -3.59 19.67
N GLU A 693 40.67 -4.01 18.44
CA GLU A 693 41.46 -5.00 17.70
C GLU A 693 42.73 -4.38 17.10
N ALA A 694 42.64 -3.18 16.51
CA ALA A 694 43.80 -2.56 15.86
C ALA A 694 44.75 -1.91 16.88
N VAL A 695 44.21 -1.09 17.80
CA VAL A 695 45.05 -0.22 18.65
C VAL A 695 45.42 -0.88 19.98
N VAL A 696 44.48 -1.52 20.68
CA VAL A 696 44.70 -2.07 22.01
C VAL A 696 45.29 -3.48 21.96
N GLU A 697 44.71 -4.39 21.18
CA GLU A 697 45.26 -5.73 20.95
C GLU A 697 46.53 -5.69 20.08
N GLY A 698 46.68 -4.64 19.27
CA GLY A 698 47.90 -4.37 18.51
C GLY A 698 47.96 -5.05 17.14
N ASP A 699 46.82 -5.46 16.54
CA ASP A 699 46.74 -5.99 15.18
C ASP A 699 46.90 -4.88 14.11
N MET A 700 47.90 -4.03 14.27
CA MET A 700 48.23 -2.94 13.36
C MET A 700 49.43 -3.32 12.49
N PRO A 701 49.35 -3.15 11.15
CA PRO A 701 50.46 -3.49 10.25
C PRO A 701 51.77 -2.78 10.61
N THR A 702 51.65 -1.52 11.03
CA THR A 702 52.76 -0.68 11.49
C THR A 702 52.31 0.07 12.74
N PRO A 703 52.82 -0.27 13.94
CA PRO A 703 52.48 0.43 15.17
C PRO A 703 52.84 1.92 15.10
N PHE A 704 51.97 2.77 15.63
CA PHE A 704 52.25 4.20 15.77
C PHE A 704 53.06 4.49 17.04
N PRO A 705 53.82 5.60 17.11
CA PRO A 705 54.63 5.94 18.28
C PRO A 705 53.84 6.00 19.60
N PHE A 706 52.58 6.44 19.58
CA PHE A 706 51.74 6.43 20.78
C PHE A 706 51.43 5.01 21.27
N MET A 707 51.31 4.02 20.38
CA MET A 707 50.99 2.64 20.75
C MET A 707 52.15 2.00 21.54
N GLU A 708 53.39 2.22 21.09
CA GLU A 708 54.57 1.76 21.83
C GLU A 708 54.69 2.44 23.19
N HIS A 709 54.42 3.75 23.25
CA HIS A 709 54.38 4.49 24.51
C HIS A 709 53.33 3.92 25.47
N ASN A 710 52.12 3.68 24.97
CA ASN A 710 51.00 3.12 25.73
C ASN A 710 51.34 1.73 26.28
N GLN A 711 51.96 0.87 25.46
CA GLN A 711 52.41 -0.45 25.88
C GLN A 711 53.47 -0.39 26.99
N ARG A 712 54.40 0.57 26.92
CA ARG A 712 55.39 0.80 28.00
C ARG A 712 54.70 1.23 29.30
N VAL A 713 53.74 2.15 29.24
CA VAL A 713 52.94 2.58 30.41
C VAL A 713 52.17 1.40 31.01
N LEU A 714 51.48 0.60 30.19
CA LEU A 714 50.77 -0.61 30.67
C LEU A 714 51.73 -1.61 31.32
N SER A 715 52.93 -1.80 30.78
CA SER A 715 53.93 -2.70 31.37
C SER A 715 54.43 -2.21 32.73
N ALA A 716 54.57 -0.89 32.90
CA ALA A 716 54.93 -0.27 34.17
C ALA A 716 53.79 -0.41 35.21
N LEU A 717 52.54 -0.22 34.80
CA LEU A 717 51.36 -0.41 35.64
C LEU A 717 51.23 -1.88 36.09
N ARG A 718 51.38 -2.86 35.19
CA ARG A 718 51.39 -4.30 35.53
C ARG A 718 52.51 -4.67 36.48
N ALA A 719 53.71 -4.10 36.30
CA ALA A 719 54.82 -4.30 37.23
C ALA A 719 54.50 -3.71 38.62
N THR A 720 53.77 -2.59 38.67
CA THR A 720 53.33 -1.95 39.91
C THR A 720 52.26 -2.77 40.62
N GLU A 721 51.27 -3.33 39.90
CA GLU A 721 50.29 -4.29 40.43
C GLU A 721 50.98 -5.49 41.08
N ALA A 722 51.96 -6.08 40.39
CA ALA A 722 52.70 -7.24 40.87
C ALA A 722 53.53 -6.92 42.13
N ARG A 723 54.14 -5.73 42.19
CA ARG A 723 54.91 -5.27 43.37
C ARG A 723 54.02 -4.98 44.57
N GLN A 724 52.89 -4.30 44.35
CA GLN A 724 51.97 -3.87 45.40
C GLN A 724 50.94 -4.95 45.79
N ARG A 725 50.89 -6.07 45.06
CA ARG A 725 49.90 -7.17 45.21
C ARG A 725 48.46 -6.66 45.21
N ARG A 726 48.21 -5.61 44.44
CA ARG A 726 46.91 -4.95 44.32
C ARG A 726 46.44 -5.08 42.88
N TRP A 727 45.38 -5.84 42.67
CA TRP A 727 44.78 -6.05 41.35
C TRP A 727 43.87 -4.86 40.99
N GLY A 728 43.92 -4.40 39.73
CA GLY A 728 43.04 -3.36 39.17
C GLY A 728 43.72 -2.02 38.84
N ILE A 729 45.04 -1.88 39.02
CA ILE A 729 45.79 -0.66 38.65
C ILE A 729 46.02 -0.61 37.13
N CYS A 730 46.19 -1.75 36.47
CA CYS A 730 46.27 -1.82 35.02
C CYS A 730 44.85 -1.80 34.42
N PRO A 731 44.54 -0.88 33.49
CA PRO A 731 43.20 -0.80 32.90
C PRO A 731 42.90 -2.02 32.02
N SER A 732 41.62 -2.43 32.02
CA SER A 732 41.11 -3.43 31.07
C SER A 732 41.15 -2.90 29.64
N GLU A 733 41.09 -3.79 28.66
CA GLU A 733 41.07 -3.44 27.24
C GLU A 733 39.84 -2.58 26.89
N ASP A 734 38.68 -2.88 27.46
CA ASP A 734 37.46 -2.07 27.29
C ASP A 734 37.64 -0.62 27.77
N LEU A 735 38.29 -0.42 28.93
CA LEU A 735 38.57 0.91 29.48
C LEU A 735 39.54 1.70 28.61
N GLN A 736 40.53 1.02 28.04
CA GLN A 736 41.46 1.62 27.09
C GLN A 736 40.76 2.08 25.82
N VAL A 737 39.81 1.27 25.30
CA VAL A 737 39.01 1.63 24.13
C VAL A 737 38.14 2.84 24.39
N ASP A 738 37.41 2.87 25.51
CA ASP A 738 36.54 3.99 25.86
C ASP A 738 37.35 5.29 26.02
N TYR A 739 38.54 5.22 26.63
CA TYR A 739 39.47 6.34 26.76
C TYR A 739 39.94 6.89 25.40
N LEU A 740 40.25 6.01 24.45
CA LEU A 740 40.70 6.40 23.12
C LEU A 740 39.56 6.96 22.26
N MET A 741 38.36 6.39 22.36
CA MET A 741 37.16 6.88 21.65
C MET A 741 36.76 8.30 22.08
N ASP A 742 36.91 8.62 23.37
CA ASP A 742 36.61 9.94 23.91
C ASP A 742 37.60 11.01 23.42
N ARG A 743 38.90 10.68 23.40
CA ARG A 743 39.95 11.59 22.92
C ARG A 743 40.00 11.76 21.42
N ALA A 744 39.52 10.77 20.66
CA ALA A 744 39.55 10.78 19.20
C ALA A 744 38.18 10.47 18.58
N PRO A 745 37.20 11.39 18.75
CA PRO A 745 35.87 11.21 18.18
C PRO A 745 35.94 11.22 16.65
N GLY A 746 35.25 10.28 16.02
CA GLY A 746 35.22 10.13 14.56
C GLY A 746 36.38 9.31 13.97
N VAL A 747 37.24 8.72 14.81
CA VAL A 747 38.26 7.75 14.37
C VAL A 747 37.69 6.34 14.40
N PHE A 748 37.65 5.68 13.23
CA PHE A 748 37.12 4.31 13.05
C PHE A 748 37.86 3.50 11.98
N SER A 749 38.96 4.03 11.45
CA SER A 749 39.77 3.42 10.41
C SER A 749 41.21 3.96 10.47
N LEU A 750 42.13 3.29 9.79
CA LEU A 750 43.52 3.75 9.66
C LEU A 750 43.60 5.13 9.01
N GLN A 751 42.75 5.41 8.02
CA GLN A 751 42.71 6.72 7.35
C GLN A 751 42.26 7.81 8.32
N THR A 752 41.15 7.59 9.03
CA THR A 752 40.63 8.57 9.99
C THR A 752 41.58 8.77 11.18
N LEU A 753 42.31 7.73 11.59
CA LEU A 753 43.37 7.85 12.60
C LEU A 753 44.54 8.71 12.11
N LYS A 754 45.00 8.53 10.86
CA LYS A 754 46.05 9.38 10.27
C LYS A 754 45.61 10.83 10.19
N ASP A 755 44.40 11.08 9.68
CA ASP A 755 43.83 12.41 9.58
C ASP A 755 43.70 13.09 10.97
N PHE A 756 43.40 12.30 12.01
CA PHE A 756 43.37 12.77 13.40
C PHE A 756 44.77 13.11 13.93
N ILE A 757 45.75 12.25 13.70
CA ILE A 757 47.14 12.45 14.15
C ILE A 757 47.77 13.67 13.45
N GLU A 758 47.49 13.89 12.17
CA GLU A 758 47.96 15.08 11.45
C GLU A 758 47.41 16.37 12.06
N LYS A 759 46.17 16.36 12.57
CA LYS A 759 45.52 17.52 13.18
C LYS A 759 45.88 17.76 14.64
N ASN A 760 45.92 16.70 15.45
CA ASN A 760 45.99 16.79 16.91
C ASN A 760 47.31 16.27 17.50
N SER A 761 48.20 15.77 16.66
CA SER A 761 49.45 15.08 17.01
C SER A 761 49.27 13.75 17.76
N ASP A 762 50.26 12.86 17.59
CA ASP A 762 50.34 11.55 18.26
C ASP A 762 50.25 11.62 19.80
N LYS A 763 50.64 12.76 20.39
CA LYS A 763 50.63 12.97 21.85
C LYS A 763 49.22 12.91 22.44
N ALA A 764 48.19 13.26 21.67
CA ALA A 764 46.80 13.24 22.15
C ALA A 764 46.33 11.82 22.55
N LEU A 765 46.91 10.78 21.94
CA LEU A 765 46.53 9.38 22.14
C LEU A 765 47.41 8.64 23.16
N ARG A 766 48.39 9.32 23.77
CA ARG A 766 49.32 8.71 24.71
C ARG A 766 48.71 8.57 26.11
N TYR A 767 48.96 7.43 26.74
CA TYR A 767 48.62 7.14 28.13
C TYR A 767 49.57 7.90 29.07
N ASN A 768 48.99 8.40 30.16
CA ASN A 768 49.72 8.97 31.27
C ASN A 768 49.54 8.06 32.49
N GLU A 769 50.65 7.63 33.10
CA GLU A 769 50.64 6.69 34.22
C GLU A 769 49.86 7.24 35.44
N ALA A 770 49.91 8.56 35.66
CA ALA A 770 49.18 9.23 36.72
C ALA A 770 47.66 9.19 36.53
N ASP A 771 47.16 9.20 35.29
CA ASP A 771 45.72 9.13 34.98
C ASP A 771 45.13 7.78 35.43
N TRP A 772 45.92 6.70 35.34
CA TRP A 772 45.50 5.33 35.72
C TRP A 772 45.73 5.02 37.21
N ILE A 773 46.83 5.50 37.80
CA ILE A 773 47.15 5.27 39.22
C ILE A 773 46.20 6.04 40.14
N SER A 774 45.89 7.31 39.81
CA SER A 774 44.96 8.14 40.59
C SER A 774 43.53 7.59 40.59
N ALA A 775 43.13 6.91 39.51
CA ALA A 775 41.88 6.17 39.46
C ALA A 775 41.87 4.94 40.41
N SER A 776 43.03 4.40 40.82
CA SER A 776 43.11 3.24 41.74
C SER A 776 43.21 3.60 43.23
N GLU A 777 43.77 4.78 43.58
CA GLU A 777 44.07 5.15 44.98
C GLU A 777 42.84 5.62 45.80
N ALA A 778 41.73 6.00 45.15
CA ALA A 778 40.54 6.58 45.79
C ALA A 778 39.60 5.60 46.54
N GLY A 779 39.98 4.32 46.70
CA GLY A 779 39.28 3.39 47.60
C GLY A 779 37.78 3.26 47.36
N VAL A 780 37.36 2.85 46.16
CA VAL A 780 35.98 2.40 45.84
C VAL A 780 36.08 1.22 44.88
N GLU A 781 35.20 0.24 45.05
CA GLU A 781 35.04 -0.93 44.18
C GLU A 781 35.13 -0.54 42.69
N HIS A 782 35.99 -1.25 41.97
CA HIS A 782 36.38 -0.95 40.60
C HIS A 782 35.19 -1.04 39.64
N ILE A 783 34.75 0.14 39.17
CA ILE A 783 34.31 0.54 37.81
C ILE A 783 34.10 2.07 37.77
N GLU A 784 33.92 2.75 38.91
CA GLU A 784 33.48 4.16 38.95
C GLU A 784 34.59 5.23 38.91
N ALA A 785 35.88 4.88 38.95
CA ALA A 785 36.93 5.88 39.20
C ALA A 785 37.50 6.60 37.96
N PHE A 786 37.13 6.21 36.74
CA PHE A 786 37.28 7.09 35.56
C PHE A 786 36.11 8.10 35.43
N HIS A 787 35.07 7.99 36.26
CA HIS A 787 33.85 8.82 36.21
C HIS A 787 33.91 10.09 37.07
N ASN A 788 35.05 10.39 37.71
CA ASN A 788 35.19 11.49 38.69
C ASN A 788 36.19 12.59 38.27
N ASN A 789 36.34 12.88 36.97
CA ASN A 789 36.79 14.21 36.57
C ASN A 789 35.58 15.16 36.66
N PRO A 790 35.62 16.28 37.43
CA PRO A 790 34.46 17.16 37.66
C PRO A 790 33.92 17.86 36.41
N VAL A 791 34.50 17.60 35.24
CA VAL A 791 34.09 18.14 33.93
C VAL A 791 33.10 17.22 33.20
N MET A 792 32.83 15.99 33.67
CA MET A 792 31.93 15.05 32.99
C MET A 792 30.66 14.75 33.79
N ASP A 793 29.55 15.15 33.18
CA ASP A 793 28.18 15.27 33.70
C ASP A 793 27.55 13.96 34.22
N ALA A 794 26.60 14.08 35.15
CA ALA A 794 25.82 12.99 35.74
C ALA A 794 25.03 12.17 34.69
N LEU A 795 24.80 12.75 33.51
CA LEU A 795 24.21 12.12 32.33
C LEU A 795 25.07 10.97 31.74
N HIS A 796 26.40 11.04 31.90
CA HIS A 796 27.33 10.04 31.36
C HIS A 796 27.37 8.77 32.21
N ARG A 797 27.18 8.87 33.53
CA ARG A 797 27.10 7.71 34.44
C ARG A 797 25.86 6.88 34.15
N LYS A 798 24.71 7.54 33.98
CA LYS A 798 23.45 6.87 33.65
C LYS A 798 23.52 6.16 32.30
N LYS A 799 24.13 6.80 31.28
CA LYS A 799 24.37 6.21 29.95
C LYS A 799 25.30 5.00 29.96
N ILE A 800 26.32 4.94 30.80
CA ILE A 800 27.28 3.82 30.78
C ILE A 800 26.74 2.62 31.56
N THR A 801 26.11 2.83 32.72
CA THR A 801 25.36 1.77 33.42
C THR A 801 24.26 1.24 32.52
N GLN A 802 23.65 2.12 31.73
CA GLN A 802 22.74 1.74 30.66
C GLN A 802 23.32 0.82 29.62
N ILE A 803 24.45 1.22 29.05
CA ILE A 803 25.08 0.51 27.95
C ILE A 803 25.59 -0.85 28.44
N LEU A 804 25.91 -0.98 29.73
CA LEU A 804 26.31 -2.23 30.37
C LEU A 804 25.12 -3.13 30.74
N GLU A 805 24.00 -2.57 31.20
CA GLU A 805 22.74 -3.31 31.36
C GLU A 805 22.13 -3.69 30.00
N ASP A 806 22.17 -2.80 29.03
CA ASP A 806 21.80 -3.03 27.63
C ASP A 806 22.74 -4.04 26.96
N LYS A 807 24.02 -4.14 27.32
CA LYS A 807 24.93 -5.22 26.87
C LYS A 807 24.65 -6.56 27.56
N LYS A 808 24.19 -6.55 28.82
CA LYS A 808 23.68 -7.76 29.51
C LYS A 808 22.34 -8.22 28.92
N ASN A 809 21.50 -7.28 28.47
CA ASN A 809 20.20 -7.51 27.85
C ASN A 809 20.29 -7.76 26.33
N ALA A 810 21.34 -7.28 25.65
CA ALA A 810 21.63 -7.50 24.23
C ALA A 810 22.27 -8.87 24.01
N LYS A 811 21.50 -9.92 24.31
CA LYS A 811 21.69 -11.27 23.77
C LYS A 811 20.34 -11.80 23.30
N LEU A 812 19.69 -11.05 22.43
CA LEU A 812 18.61 -11.60 21.63
C LEU A 812 19.30 -12.17 20.39
N GLY A 813 19.42 -13.48 20.29
CA GLY A 813 20.00 -14.16 19.12
C GLY A 813 19.05 -14.10 17.91
N GLY A 814 18.42 -12.95 17.67
CA GLY A 814 17.36 -12.73 16.69
C GLY A 814 17.85 -12.17 15.36
N VAL A 815 16.98 -12.21 14.36
CA VAL A 815 17.21 -11.63 13.05
C VAL A 815 16.85 -10.14 13.10
N VAL A 816 17.84 -9.25 12.92
CA VAL A 816 17.58 -7.81 12.82
C VAL A 816 16.99 -7.48 11.43
N GLU A 817 15.91 -6.72 11.43
CA GLU A 817 15.15 -6.26 10.27
C GLU A 817 14.88 -4.74 10.36
N PHE A 818 14.46 -4.13 9.26
CA PHE A 818 13.96 -2.74 9.28
C PHE A 818 12.55 -2.74 8.71
N GLU A 819 11.58 -2.39 9.55
CA GLU A 819 10.18 -2.27 9.17
C GLU A 819 9.87 -0.80 8.84
N LYS A 820 9.21 -0.57 7.70
CA LYS A 820 8.72 0.77 7.37
C LYS A 820 7.35 0.94 8.01
N ILE A 821 7.30 1.69 9.11
CA ILE A 821 6.05 2.00 9.82
C ILE A 821 5.71 3.44 9.46
N LEU A 822 4.56 3.65 8.79
CA LEU A 822 4.18 4.94 8.22
C LEU A 822 5.28 5.48 7.27
N ASN A 823 5.93 6.58 7.66
CA ASN A 823 6.96 7.26 6.87
C ASN A 823 8.39 7.07 7.39
N ARG A 824 8.60 6.22 8.41
CA ARG A 824 9.91 6.01 9.03
C ARG A 824 10.36 4.55 8.96
N GLN A 825 11.66 4.34 8.80
CA GLN A 825 12.28 3.02 8.98
C GLN A 825 12.58 2.81 10.46
N ILE A 826 12.04 1.73 11.01
CA ILE A 826 12.15 1.33 12.40
C ILE A 826 12.96 0.04 12.44
N ARG A 827 14.02 0.01 13.26
CA ARG A 827 14.78 -1.22 13.48
C ARG A 827 13.90 -2.19 14.26
N ALA A 828 13.83 -3.42 13.76
CA ALA A 828 13.12 -4.53 14.34
C ALA A 828 14.08 -5.70 14.58
N GLU A 829 13.78 -6.55 15.53
CA GLU A 829 14.52 -7.78 15.79
C GLU A 829 13.54 -8.92 16.01
N LEU A 830 13.64 -9.94 15.17
CA LEU A 830 12.76 -11.10 15.18
C LEU A 830 13.44 -12.27 15.88
N VAL A 831 12.85 -12.75 16.97
CA VAL A 831 13.28 -13.96 17.68
C VAL A 831 12.17 -14.99 17.54
N PHE A 832 12.46 -16.19 17.02
CA PHE A 832 11.49 -17.28 16.96
C PHE A 832 11.93 -18.39 17.91
N ASP A 833 11.48 -18.30 19.15
CA ASP A 833 11.81 -19.22 20.22
C ASP A 833 10.67 -19.27 21.24
N SER A 834 9.76 -20.21 21.05
CA SER A 834 8.56 -20.38 21.88
C SER A 834 8.86 -20.66 23.35
N SER A 835 10.11 -20.96 23.71
CA SER A 835 10.53 -21.15 25.11
C SER A 835 10.87 -19.85 25.85
N LYS A 836 11.03 -18.74 25.11
CA LYS A 836 11.45 -17.45 25.65
C LYS A 836 10.28 -16.50 25.78
N SER A 837 10.30 -15.69 26.83
CA SER A 837 9.27 -14.67 27.09
C SER A 837 9.26 -13.54 26.06
N TRP A 838 10.32 -13.42 25.25
CA TRP A 838 10.50 -12.42 24.20
C TRP A 838 10.42 -12.99 22.77
N ASP A 839 9.82 -14.17 22.61
CA ASP A 839 9.45 -14.72 21.29
C ASP A 839 8.62 -13.69 20.51
N GLY A 840 8.89 -13.51 19.23
CA GLY A 840 8.22 -12.54 18.36
C GLY A 840 9.10 -11.38 17.93
N LEU A 841 8.49 -10.21 17.77
CA LEU A 841 9.10 -9.04 17.15
C LEU A 841 9.40 -7.96 18.19
N SER A 842 10.66 -7.55 18.25
CA SER A 842 11.15 -6.41 19.03
C SER A 842 11.33 -5.19 18.12
N LEU A 843 10.93 -3.98 18.51
CA LEU A 843 11.00 -2.75 17.72
C LEU A 843 11.74 -1.65 18.49
N GLU A 844 12.68 -0.97 17.84
CA GLU A 844 13.36 0.20 18.40
C GLU A 844 12.66 1.49 17.97
N ILE A 845 11.84 2.06 18.86
CA ILE A 845 10.96 3.19 18.56
C ILE A 845 11.58 4.51 19.05
N PRO A 846 11.82 5.50 18.17
CA PRO A 846 12.15 6.84 18.60
C PRO A 846 11.02 7.44 19.44
N ALA A 847 11.33 8.06 20.58
CA ALA A 847 10.32 8.62 21.48
C ALA A 847 9.45 9.71 20.80
N ASP A 848 10.02 10.49 19.87
CA ASP A 848 9.29 11.49 19.09
C ASP A 848 8.26 10.89 18.11
N PHE A 849 8.34 9.58 17.85
CA PHE A 849 7.44 8.86 16.95
C PHE A 849 6.19 8.31 17.66
N LEU A 850 6.23 8.13 18.99
CA LEU A 850 5.12 7.60 19.78
C LEU A 850 3.76 8.29 19.56
N PRO A 851 3.67 9.64 19.40
CA PRO A 851 2.38 10.30 19.20
C PRO A 851 1.61 9.86 17.94
N GLN A 852 2.29 9.23 16.98
CA GLN A 852 1.71 8.77 15.72
C GLN A 852 1.32 7.29 15.75
N LEU A 853 1.62 6.59 16.85
CA LEU A 853 1.46 5.14 16.94
C LEU A 853 0.26 4.75 17.80
N SER A 854 -0.42 3.69 17.37
CA SER A 854 -1.40 2.96 18.16
C SER A 854 -1.25 1.45 17.93
N PRO A 855 -1.78 0.60 18.81
CA PRO A 855 -1.79 -0.85 18.58
C PRO A 855 -2.44 -1.23 17.25
N ALA A 856 -3.52 -0.54 16.86
CA ALA A 856 -4.19 -0.76 15.58
C ALA A 856 -3.34 -0.33 14.38
N ILE A 857 -2.62 0.79 14.47
CA ILE A 857 -1.67 1.24 13.44
C ILE A 857 -0.52 0.24 13.29
N LEU A 858 0.04 -0.26 14.39
CA LEU A 858 1.09 -1.26 14.35
C LEU A 858 0.60 -2.59 13.75
N ALA A 859 -0.62 -3.02 14.07
CA ALA A 859 -1.24 -4.19 13.42
C ALA A 859 -1.53 -3.96 11.94
N HIS A 860 -1.84 -2.73 11.53
CA HIS A 860 -2.04 -2.37 10.13
C HIS A 860 -0.73 -2.41 9.33
N GLU A 861 0.31 -1.75 9.83
CA GLU A 861 1.59 -1.54 9.14
C GLU A 861 2.50 -2.77 9.18
N ILE A 862 2.51 -3.51 10.30
CA ILE A 862 3.37 -4.69 10.48
C ILE A 862 2.65 -5.93 9.96
N LEU A 863 2.78 -6.17 8.65
CA LEU A 863 2.11 -7.26 7.95
C LEU A 863 2.37 -8.64 8.59
N LYS A 864 3.58 -8.89 9.10
CA LYS A 864 3.92 -10.15 9.78
C LYS A 864 3.11 -10.35 11.07
N TRP A 865 3.02 -9.32 11.91
CA TRP A 865 2.29 -9.39 13.17
C TRP A 865 0.78 -9.57 12.93
N ARG A 866 0.22 -8.83 11.96
CA ARG A 866 -1.17 -9.01 11.53
C ARG A 866 -1.45 -10.44 11.08
N PHE A 867 -0.53 -11.00 10.30
CA PHE A 867 -0.65 -12.35 9.78
C PHE A 867 -0.60 -13.38 10.90
N TRP A 868 0.30 -13.26 11.88
CA TRP A 868 0.32 -14.16 13.03
C TRP A 868 -0.97 -14.10 13.84
N ILE A 869 -1.53 -12.90 14.07
CA ILE A 869 -2.83 -12.75 14.74
C ILE A 869 -3.92 -13.50 13.96
N LEU A 870 -3.98 -13.33 12.63
CA LEU A 870 -4.94 -14.02 11.77
C LEU A 870 -4.73 -15.53 11.73
N GLU A 871 -3.49 -16.01 11.64
CA GLU A 871 -3.21 -17.44 11.60
C GLU A 871 -3.54 -18.13 12.90
N SER A 872 -3.18 -17.54 14.04
CA SER A 872 -3.56 -18.06 15.33
C SER A 872 -5.09 -18.04 15.49
N PHE A 873 -5.77 -16.98 15.02
CA PHE A 873 -7.24 -16.94 15.00
C PHE A 873 -7.85 -18.08 14.18
N LEU A 874 -7.35 -18.31 12.96
CA LEU A 874 -7.83 -19.37 12.07
C LEU A 874 -7.49 -20.78 12.58
N ARG A 875 -6.37 -20.93 13.30
CA ARG A 875 -5.95 -22.21 13.88
C ARG A 875 -6.92 -22.68 14.96
N GLU A 876 -7.45 -21.74 15.75
CA GLU A 876 -8.42 -22.00 16.82
C GLU A 876 -9.85 -22.25 16.31
N LEU A 877 -10.11 -22.10 15.01
CA LEU A 877 -11.42 -22.40 14.44
C LEU A 877 -11.68 -23.92 14.32
N PRO A 878 -12.95 -24.37 14.44
CA PRO A 878 -13.34 -25.74 14.12
C PRO A 878 -12.89 -26.15 12.70
N LYS A 879 -12.49 -27.42 12.54
CA LYS A 879 -11.89 -27.95 11.28
C LYS A 879 -12.79 -27.76 10.04
N SER A 880 -14.11 -27.79 10.22
CA SER A 880 -15.10 -27.54 9.15
C SER A 880 -15.10 -26.09 8.68
N GLU A 881 -15.07 -25.12 9.61
CA GLU A 881 -15.02 -23.69 9.29
C GLU A 881 -13.65 -23.26 8.78
N ARG A 882 -12.57 -23.80 9.36
CA ARG A 882 -11.19 -23.52 8.91
C ARG A 882 -11.00 -23.85 7.43
N LYS A 883 -11.54 -24.97 6.93
CA LYS A 883 -11.48 -25.32 5.49
C LYS A 883 -12.28 -24.37 4.60
N ARG A 884 -13.45 -23.91 5.07
CA ARG A 884 -14.28 -22.94 4.35
C ARG A 884 -13.56 -21.60 4.25
N LEU A 885 -12.95 -21.15 5.36
CA LEU A 885 -12.28 -19.86 5.47
C LEU A 885 -10.87 -19.83 4.87
N ASP A 886 -10.20 -20.97 4.73
CA ASP A 886 -8.88 -21.02 4.07
C ASP A 886 -8.95 -20.55 2.62
N SER A 887 -10.06 -20.86 1.91
CA SER A 887 -10.35 -20.37 0.55
C SER A 887 -10.63 -18.86 0.48
N LYS A 888 -10.82 -18.22 1.63
CA LYS A 888 -11.36 -16.87 1.81
C LYS A 888 -10.52 -16.00 2.76
N LYS A 889 -9.31 -16.46 3.11
CA LYS A 889 -8.40 -15.80 4.06
C LYS A 889 -8.06 -14.36 3.66
N GLU A 890 -7.90 -14.11 2.36
CA GLU A 890 -7.62 -12.77 1.82
C GLU A 890 -8.79 -11.80 2.07
N GLU A 891 -10.04 -12.26 1.94
CA GLU A 891 -11.22 -11.42 2.16
C GLU A 891 -11.42 -11.09 3.66
N LEU A 892 -11.07 -12.01 4.57
CA LEU A 892 -11.08 -11.77 6.02
C LEU A 892 -9.99 -10.79 6.45
N ASP A 893 -8.76 -10.91 5.89
CA ASP A 893 -7.69 -9.92 6.13
C ASP A 893 -8.11 -8.53 5.63
N ASP A 894 -8.78 -8.44 4.47
CA ASP A 894 -9.34 -7.20 3.96
C ASP A 894 -10.34 -6.57 4.94
N SER A 895 -11.28 -7.36 5.48
CA SER A 895 -12.25 -6.91 6.49
C SER A 895 -11.57 -6.49 7.80
N PHE A 896 -10.54 -7.21 8.21
CA PHE A 896 -9.77 -6.89 9.41
C PHE A 896 -9.02 -5.57 9.27
N VAL A 897 -8.35 -5.34 8.15
CA VAL A 897 -7.70 -4.06 7.84
C VAL A 897 -8.72 -2.92 7.83
N ASP A 898 -9.88 -3.14 7.23
CA ASP A 898 -10.97 -2.16 7.23
C ASP A 898 -11.42 -1.79 8.65
N ALA A 899 -11.51 -2.77 9.56
CA ALA A 899 -11.86 -2.53 10.95
C ALA A 899 -10.77 -1.74 11.70
N LEU A 900 -9.49 -2.06 11.46
CA LEU A 900 -8.33 -1.34 12.00
C LEU A 900 -8.27 0.12 11.53
N GLU A 901 -8.52 0.38 10.24
CA GLU A 901 -8.54 1.73 9.67
C GLU A 901 -9.70 2.57 10.22
N ARG A 902 -10.90 1.98 10.34
CA ARG A 902 -12.10 2.70 10.81
C ARG A 902 -11.99 3.12 12.27
N ASN A 903 -11.37 2.29 13.11
CA ASN A 903 -11.30 2.50 14.56
C ASN A 903 -9.87 2.33 15.08
N PRO A 904 -8.94 3.25 14.79
CA PRO A 904 -7.54 3.15 15.21
C PRO A 904 -7.32 3.22 16.73
N GLN A 905 -8.39 3.53 17.48
CA GLN A 905 -8.45 3.61 18.93
C GLN A 905 -8.74 2.25 19.59
N LYS A 906 -9.36 1.31 18.87
CA LYS A 906 -9.75 -0.01 19.39
C LYS A 906 -8.57 -0.99 19.41
N SER A 907 -8.73 -2.05 20.20
CA SER A 907 -7.83 -3.20 20.19
C SER A 907 -7.83 -3.89 18.82
N PRO A 908 -6.65 -4.32 18.31
CA PRO A 908 -6.55 -5.17 17.13
C PRO A 908 -7.42 -6.43 17.23
N LEU A 909 -7.44 -7.08 18.39
CA LEU A 909 -8.19 -8.32 18.57
C LEU A 909 -9.71 -8.09 18.51
N ILE A 910 -10.23 -7.01 19.13
CA ILE A 910 -11.65 -6.64 19.03
C ILE A 910 -12.03 -6.33 17.58
N SER A 911 -11.15 -5.61 16.86
CA SER A 911 -11.36 -5.26 15.45
C SER A 911 -11.44 -6.50 14.56
N LEU A 912 -10.63 -7.54 14.85
CA LEU A 912 -10.70 -8.83 14.16
C LEU A 912 -12.02 -9.56 14.44
N TYR A 913 -12.47 -9.58 15.71
CA TYR A 913 -13.76 -10.19 16.06
C TYR A 913 -14.95 -9.50 15.38
N GLU A 914 -14.95 -8.17 15.29
CA GLU A 914 -15.96 -7.40 14.57
C GLU A 914 -15.91 -7.67 13.05
N ALA A 915 -14.71 -7.71 12.47
CA ALA A 915 -14.49 -8.02 11.06
C ALA A 915 -15.04 -9.41 10.69
N TYR A 916 -14.85 -10.40 11.56
CA TYR A 916 -15.38 -11.75 11.38
C TYR A 916 -16.91 -11.79 11.54
N ARG A 917 -17.48 -11.12 12.55
CA ARG A 917 -18.92 -11.13 12.82
C ARG A 917 -19.74 -10.46 11.70
N ASN A 918 -19.22 -9.38 11.13
CA ASN A 918 -19.88 -8.66 10.03
C ASN A 918 -19.89 -9.45 8.71
N TRP A 919 -19.24 -10.60 8.67
CA TRP A 919 -19.05 -11.41 7.48
C TRP A 919 -20.17 -12.43 7.20
N GLY A 920 -21.15 -12.56 8.12
CA GLY A 920 -22.41 -13.29 7.90
C GLY A 920 -22.57 -14.56 8.75
N GLU A 921 -23.84 -14.96 8.96
CA GLU A 921 -24.36 -15.96 9.90
C GLU A 921 -23.45 -17.20 10.06
N THR A 922 -22.67 -17.18 11.14
CA THR A 922 -22.08 -18.38 11.72
C THR A 922 -22.86 -18.65 13.00
N GLU A 923 -23.60 -19.77 13.02
CA GLU A 923 -24.17 -20.35 14.24
C GLU A 923 -23.06 -20.89 15.19
N GLY A 924 -21.80 -20.83 14.76
CA GLY A 924 -20.63 -21.28 15.51
C GLY A 924 -20.08 -20.26 16.52
N SER A 925 -19.47 -20.79 17.58
CA SER A 925 -18.75 -20.01 18.58
C SER A 925 -17.51 -19.31 17.99
N LEU A 926 -17.32 -18.04 18.31
CA LEU A 926 -16.09 -17.31 17.97
C LEU A 926 -14.87 -17.98 18.65
N PRO A 927 -13.71 -18.07 17.97
CA PRO A 927 -12.51 -18.67 18.57
C PRO A 927 -11.93 -17.75 19.64
N VAL A 928 -11.49 -18.33 20.77
CA VAL A 928 -10.87 -17.57 21.87
C VAL A 928 -9.36 -17.60 21.71
N LEU A 929 -8.79 -16.48 21.29
CA LEU A 929 -7.34 -16.30 21.21
C LEU A 929 -6.78 -15.98 22.60
N ASN A 930 -5.71 -16.67 23.00
CA ASN A 930 -5.01 -16.40 24.26
C ASN A 930 -3.54 -15.98 24.00
N PRO A 931 -3.28 -14.66 23.82
CA PRO A 931 -1.92 -14.14 23.62
C PRO A 931 -0.98 -14.35 24.81
N GLN A 932 -1.42 -14.97 25.91
CA GLN A 932 -0.51 -15.35 27.00
C GLN A 932 0.24 -16.65 26.76
N ASN A 933 -0.34 -17.54 25.98
CA ASN A 933 0.29 -18.82 25.66
C ASN A 933 1.08 -18.74 24.34
N GLU A 934 0.97 -17.62 23.63
CA GLU A 934 1.60 -17.37 22.33
C GLU A 934 2.42 -16.10 22.39
N HIS A 935 3.65 -16.22 22.89
CA HIS A 935 4.55 -15.09 23.13
C HIS A 935 4.82 -14.26 21.86
N HIS A 936 4.99 -14.90 20.69
CA HIS A 936 5.16 -14.22 19.39
C HIS A 936 4.01 -13.29 18.96
N LEU A 937 2.83 -13.38 19.58
CA LEU A 937 1.74 -12.42 19.34
C LEU A 937 1.95 -11.10 20.07
N ARG A 938 2.95 -10.98 20.95
CA ARG A 938 3.27 -9.76 21.68
C ARG A 938 4.43 -9.05 21.01
N LEU A 939 4.33 -7.73 20.90
CA LEU A 939 5.41 -6.91 20.36
C LEU A 939 6.24 -6.36 21.52
N HIS A 940 7.56 -6.46 21.42
CA HIS A 940 8.46 -5.83 22.38
C HIS A 940 8.90 -4.49 21.80
N LEU A 941 8.74 -3.40 22.54
CA LEU A 941 9.11 -2.06 22.11
C LEU A 941 10.25 -1.57 22.98
N SER A 942 11.32 -1.11 22.36
CA SER A 942 12.45 -0.48 23.00
C SER A 942 12.46 0.99 22.58
N ILE A 943 11.98 1.86 23.46
CA ILE A 943 11.78 3.27 23.13
C ILE A 943 13.03 4.05 23.54
N TYR A 944 13.60 4.82 22.61
CA TYR A 944 14.81 5.60 22.87
C TYR A 944 14.60 7.09 22.61
N SER A 945 15.30 7.93 23.38
CA SER A 945 15.26 9.39 23.29
C SER A 945 16.65 9.95 23.54
N SER A 946 16.99 11.09 22.91
CA SER A 946 18.23 11.80 23.22
C SER A 946 18.28 12.32 24.66
N ALA A 947 17.10 12.51 25.29
CA ALA A 947 16.94 12.98 26.66
C ALA A 947 17.05 11.87 27.72
N TYR A 948 17.06 10.59 27.32
CA TYR A 948 17.12 9.45 28.25
C TYR A 948 18.37 8.61 27.97
N SER A 949 19.04 8.16 29.03
CA SER A 949 20.16 7.23 28.90
C SER A 949 19.66 5.85 28.48
N GLU A 950 18.64 5.36 29.21
CA GLU A 950 17.89 4.09 29.18
C GLU A 950 17.00 3.98 27.95
N LYS A 951 16.98 2.80 27.32
CA LYS A 951 15.85 2.47 26.47
C LYS A 951 14.69 2.04 27.37
N PHE A 952 13.51 2.61 27.15
CA PHE A 952 12.31 2.21 27.85
C PHE A 952 11.71 0.97 27.18
N SER A 953 11.76 -0.16 27.86
CA SER A 953 11.22 -1.43 27.37
C SER A 953 9.73 -1.58 27.69
N LEU A 954 8.93 -1.92 26.69
CA LEU A 954 7.49 -2.08 26.80
C LEU A 954 7.03 -3.30 26.02
N GLU A 955 6.17 -4.13 26.61
CA GLU A 955 5.57 -5.27 25.94
C GLU A 955 4.11 -4.96 25.56
N LEU A 956 3.83 -4.92 24.26
CA LEU A 956 2.55 -4.56 23.67
C LEU A 956 1.75 -5.81 23.28
N SER A 957 0.52 -5.91 23.78
CA SER A 957 -0.40 -7.00 23.46
C SER A 957 -1.43 -6.61 22.39
N PRO A 958 -1.88 -7.53 21.52
CA PRO A 958 -2.97 -7.27 20.58
C PRO A 958 -4.32 -7.05 21.27
N GLU A 959 -4.43 -7.35 22.57
CA GLU A 959 -5.60 -7.03 23.41
C GLU A 959 -5.68 -5.53 23.77
N TRP A 960 -4.59 -4.76 23.63
CA TRP A 960 -4.54 -3.37 24.07
C TRP A 960 -5.22 -2.43 23.07
N GLY A 961 -6.08 -1.55 23.56
CA GLY A 961 -6.52 -0.33 22.85
C GLY A 961 -5.58 0.85 23.09
N VAL A 962 -5.92 2.02 22.54
CA VAL A 962 -5.09 3.22 22.66
C VAL A 962 -4.93 3.70 24.10
N CYS A 963 -5.95 3.59 24.94
CA CYS A 963 -5.87 4.06 26.32
C CYS A 963 -4.88 3.23 27.16
N THR A 964 -4.89 1.91 26.96
CA THR A 964 -3.96 1.00 27.64
C THR A 964 -2.53 1.21 27.15
N PHE A 965 -2.33 1.44 25.85
CA PHE A 965 -1.02 1.78 25.29
C PHE A 965 -0.50 3.11 25.86
N PHE A 966 -1.35 4.14 25.91
CA PHE A 966 -1.01 5.43 26.50
C PHE A 966 -0.61 5.33 27.97
N ASP A 967 -1.39 4.63 28.80
CA ASP A 967 -1.08 4.46 30.23
C ASP A 967 0.30 3.81 30.44
N ALA A 968 0.73 2.95 29.50
CA ALA A 968 2.05 2.33 29.55
C ALA A 968 3.21 3.26 29.13
N VAL A 969 2.99 4.20 28.21
CA VAL A 969 4.03 5.12 27.71
C VAL A 969 3.95 6.54 28.30
N ARG A 970 2.91 6.88 29.07
CA ARG A 970 2.68 8.25 29.57
C ARG A 970 3.83 8.79 30.42
N ALA A 971 4.58 7.93 31.09
CA ALA A 971 5.76 8.31 31.88
C ALA A 971 6.87 8.95 31.02
N LEU A 972 6.87 8.70 29.70
CA LEU A 972 7.83 9.28 28.75
C LEU A 972 7.47 10.69 28.31
N VAL A 973 6.28 11.20 28.65
CA VAL A 973 5.81 12.53 28.24
C VAL A 973 6.63 13.64 28.91
N SER A 974 6.89 13.54 30.22
CA SER A 974 7.67 14.56 30.94
C SER A 974 9.13 14.62 30.49
N PRO A 975 9.88 13.49 30.47
CA PRO A 975 11.31 13.51 30.17
C PRO A 975 11.60 13.83 28.69
N CYS A 976 10.69 13.46 27.79
CA CYS A 976 10.87 13.68 26.35
C CYS A 976 10.08 14.89 25.82
N ALA A 977 9.37 15.62 26.69
CA ALA A 977 8.48 16.74 26.35
C ALA A 977 7.57 16.45 25.13
N LEU A 978 6.93 15.28 25.18
CA LEU A 978 6.04 14.82 24.11
C LEU A 978 4.64 15.40 24.31
N SER A 979 3.84 15.35 23.24
CA SER A 979 2.40 15.58 23.28
C SER A 979 1.74 14.30 22.78
N LEU A 980 0.97 13.63 23.63
CA LEU A 980 0.23 12.41 23.28
C LEU A 980 -1.26 12.70 23.29
N SER A 981 -1.95 12.43 22.18
CA SER A 981 -3.38 12.67 22.05
C SER A 981 -4.18 11.39 22.34
N VAL A 982 -5.06 11.44 23.33
CA VAL A 982 -5.92 10.32 23.76
C VAL A 982 -7.30 10.85 24.15
N LEU A 983 -8.36 10.19 23.68
CA LEU A 983 -9.76 10.61 23.93
C LEU A 983 -10.06 12.07 23.52
N GLY A 984 -9.41 12.56 22.45
CA GLY A 984 -9.59 13.94 21.97
C GLY A 984 -8.91 15.01 22.83
N VAL A 985 -8.11 14.60 23.81
CA VAL A 985 -7.34 15.47 24.71
C VAL A 985 -5.85 15.21 24.53
N ALA A 986 -5.02 16.25 24.64
CA ALA A 986 -3.57 16.09 24.62
C ALA A 986 -3.02 16.05 26.04
N TYR A 987 -2.28 15.00 26.37
CA TYR A 987 -1.47 14.95 27.58
C TYR A 987 -0.05 15.39 27.21
N ALA A 988 0.36 16.55 27.70
CA ALA A 988 1.59 17.21 27.25
C ALA A 988 2.32 17.91 28.40
N TRP A 989 3.61 18.14 28.19
CA TRP A 989 4.45 18.90 29.10
C TRP A 989 4.15 20.40 29.03
N CYS A 990 4.07 21.06 30.18
CA CYS A 990 4.11 22.51 30.32
C CYS A 990 5.00 22.90 31.53
N PRO A 991 5.32 24.19 31.72
CA PRO A 991 6.19 24.62 32.83
C PRO A 991 5.66 24.27 34.23
N GLU A 992 4.34 24.16 34.40
CA GLU A 992 3.70 23.77 35.68
C GLU A 992 3.71 22.25 35.91
N GLY A 993 4.24 21.46 34.96
CA GLY A 993 4.27 20.01 34.99
C GLY A 993 3.57 19.38 33.78
N VAL A 994 3.38 18.07 33.81
CA VAL A 994 2.63 17.36 32.75
C VAL A 994 1.16 17.29 33.14
N ARG A 995 0.27 17.69 32.24
CA ARG A 995 -1.18 17.64 32.46
C ARG A 995 -1.95 17.38 31.17
N ALA A 996 -3.20 17.01 31.33
CA ALA A 996 -4.18 16.98 30.26
C ALA A 996 -4.56 18.42 29.87
N MET A 997 -4.59 18.72 28.58
CA MET A 997 -4.89 20.04 28.04
C MET A 997 -5.51 19.95 26.65
N SER A 998 -6.02 21.07 26.13
CA SER A 998 -6.51 21.12 24.75
C SER A 998 -5.38 20.85 23.74
N LEU A 999 -5.73 20.32 22.57
CA LEU A 999 -4.75 20.09 21.48
C LEU A 999 -4.01 21.39 21.11
N SER A 1000 -4.71 22.53 21.13
CA SER A 1000 -4.13 23.84 20.83
C SER A 1000 -3.10 24.30 21.87
N GLU A 1001 -3.35 24.03 23.15
CA GLU A 1001 -2.43 24.34 24.24
C GLU A 1001 -1.19 23.44 24.20
N ALA A 1002 -1.38 22.14 23.92
CA ALA A 1002 -0.28 21.20 23.79
C ALA A 1002 0.64 21.54 22.60
N GLU A 1003 0.07 21.93 21.46
CA GLU A 1003 0.86 22.41 20.32
C GLU A 1003 1.68 23.65 20.67
N PHE A 1004 1.09 24.59 21.40
CA PHE A 1004 1.77 25.80 21.85
C PHE A 1004 2.99 25.43 22.71
N TRP A 1005 2.79 24.60 23.74
CA TRP A 1005 3.88 24.20 24.65
C TRP A 1005 4.94 23.34 23.96
N GLN A 1006 4.56 22.52 22.98
CA GLN A 1006 5.54 21.75 22.24
C GLN A 1006 6.37 22.61 21.28
N LYS A 1007 5.76 23.61 20.64
CA LYS A 1007 6.48 24.63 19.86
C LYS A 1007 7.40 25.45 20.77
N PHE A 1008 6.92 25.79 21.97
CA PHE A 1008 7.68 26.49 22.98
C PHE A 1008 8.91 25.67 23.43
N TYR A 1009 8.70 24.41 23.82
CA TYR A 1009 9.76 23.49 24.21
C TYR A 1009 10.82 23.33 23.12
N ARG A 1010 10.43 23.18 21.85
CA ARG A 1010 11.39 23.07 20.72
C ARG A 1010 12.23 24.34 20.53
N ARG A 1011 11.66 25.52 20.78
CA ARG A 1011 12.40 26.79 20.71
C ARG A 1011 13.47 26.88 21.81
N ILE A 1012 13.16 26.43 23.02
CA ILE A 1012 14.11 26.47 24.15
C ILE A 1012 15.14 25.33 24.11
N SER A 1013 14.74 24.12 23.71
CA SER A 1013 15.61 22.92 23.66
C SER A 1013 16.52 22.86 22.43
N GLY A 1014 16.21 23.62 21.37
CA GLY A 1014 17.08 23.78 20.19
C GLY A 1014 18.32 24.64 20.43
N VAL A 1015 18.43 25.27 21.61
CA VAL A 1015 19.63 26.01 22.04
C VAL A 1015 20.46 25.06 22.90
N GLY A 1016 21.49 24.43 22.33
CA GLY A 1016 22.53 23.79 23.13
C GLY A 1016 23.26 24.86 23.94
N VAL A 1017 22.83 25.11 25.17
CA VAL A 1017 23.39 26.18 26.03
C VAL A 1017 24.76 25.79 26.58
N ASP A 1018 25.11 24.51 26.61
CA ASP A 1018 26.32 24.06 27.30
C ASP A 1018 27.63 24.26 26.52
N ASP A 1019 27.58 24.46 25.20
CA ASP A 1019 28.78 24.71 24.36
C ASP A 1019 28.83 26.11 23.73
N SER A 1020 27.93 27.02 24.14
CA SER A 1020 27.90 28.35 23.55
C SER A 1020 28.90 29.28 24.26
N PRO A 1021 29.85 29.92 23.55
CA PRO A 1021 30.69 31.00 24.11
C PRO A 1021 29.88 32.18 24.67
N LEU A 1022 28.56 32.20 24.43
CA LEU A 1022 27.61 33.13 25.03
C LEU A 1022 27.37 32.87 26.53
N LYS A 1023 27.44 31.64 27.05
CA LYS A 1023 27.19 31.33 28.48
C LYS A 1023 28.19 32.09 29.38
N SER A 1024 29.48 32.05 29.04
CA SER A 1024 30.52 32.80 29.77
C SER A 1024 30.45 34.31 29.55
N LEU A 1025 30.01 34.75 28.36
CA LEU A 1025 29.76 36.16 28.03
C LEU A 1025 28.57 36.74 28.82
N PHE A 1026 27.57 35.92 29.14
CA PHE A 1026 26.40 36.33 29.93
C PHE A 1026 26.64 36.24 31.43
N GLU A 1027 27.32 35.21 31.93
CA GLU A 1027 27.77 35.16 33.33
C GLU A 1027 28.67 36.35 33.67
N SER A 1028 29.62 36.69 32.78
CA SER A 1028 30.49 37.87 32.97
C SER A 1028 29.76 39.21 32.88
N ARG A 1029 28.74 39.35 32.02
CA ARG A 1029 27.94 40.59 31.90
C ARG A 1029 26.86 40.75 32.97
N PHE A 1030 26.31 39.67 33.53
CA PHE A 1030 25.36 39.72 34.65
C PHE A 1030 26.04 39.86 36.02
N VAL A 1031 27.30 39.45 36.18
CA VAL A 1031 28.11 39.76 37.38
C VAL A 1031 28.21 41.28 37.61
N PHE A 1032 28.11 42.10 36.56
CA PHE A 1032 28.12 43.56 36.65
C PHE A 1032 26.87 44.17 37.32
N LEU A 1033 25.71 43.49 37.27
CA LEU A 1033 24.48 43.93 37.94
C LEU A 1033 24.55 43.87 39.48
N ASN A 1034 25.59 43.26 40.05
CA ASN A 1034 25.80 43.20 41.50
C ASN A 1034 26.43 44.47 42.09
N ARG A 1035 26.83 45.44 41.25
CA ARG A 1035 27.34 46.74 41.70
C ARG A 1035 26.19 47.74 41.78
N ARG A 1036 25.88 48.19 43.00
CA ARG A 1036 24.69 48.99 43.35
C ARG A 1036 24.52 50.34 42.63
N GLU A 1037 25.48 50.79 41.82
CA GLU A 1037 25.50 52.17 41.29
C GLU A 1037 25.38 52.31 39.76
N GLU A 1038 25.32 51.23 38.97
CA GLU A 1038 25.36 51.31 37.50
C GLU A 1038 24.20 50.60 36.77
N SER A 1039 22.97 50.80 37.25
CA SER A 1039 21.75 50.21 36.65
C SER A 1039 21.48 50.64 35.19
N THR A 1040 21.99 51.79 34.76
CA THR A 1040 21.86 52.33 33.40
C THR A 1040 22.79 51.66 32.37
N PHE A 1041 23.93 51.11 32.78
CA PHE A 1041 24.90 50.46 31.88
C PHE A 1041 24.50 49.02 31.53
N ALA A 1042 23.90 48.29 32.49
CA ALA A 1042 23.37 46.95 32.27
C ALA A 1042 22.18 46.93 31.29
N LEU A 1043 21.30 47.95 31.35
CA LEU A 1043 20.18 48.13 30.41
C LEU A 1043 20.64 48.38 28.97
N ARG A 1044 21.68 49.20 28.77
CA ARG A 1044 22.28 49.43 27.43
C ARG A 1044 22.86 48.15 26.84
N SER A 1045 23.43 47.29 27.69
CA SER A 1045 24.02 46.01 27.27
C SER A 1045 22.97 44.97 26.85
N LEU A 1046 21.80 44.94 27.49
CA LEU A 1046 20.64 44.12 27.07
C LEU A 1046 19.99 44.64 25.77
N LEU A 1047 19.92 45.96 25.60
CA LEU A 1047 19.37 46.59 24.40
C LEU A 1047 20.26 46.38 23.16
N ALA A 1048 21.59 46.32 23.38
CA ALA A 1048 22.61 46.13 22.35
C ALA A 1048 22.69 44.70 21.77
N MET A 1049 21.94 43.75 22.33
CA MET A 1049 21.89 42.38 21.80
C MET A 1049 21.16 42.36 20.45
N THR A 1050 21.71 41.62 19.49
CA THR A 1050 21.10 41.38 18.19
C THR A 1050 19.79 40.60 18.33
N LYS A 1051 18.94 40.64 17.30
CA LYS A 1051 17.63 39.96 17.32
C LYS A 1051 17.77 38.44 17.46
N GLU A 1052 18.79 37.86 16.84
CA GLU A 1052 19.14 36.43 16.96
C GLU A 1052 19.69 36.07 18.34
N GLU A 1053 20.44 36.95 19.01
CA GLU A 1053 20.90 36.74 20.39
C GLU A 1053 19.74 36.83 21.41
N LYS A 1054 18.74 37.67 21.13
CA LYS A 1054 17.52 37.82 21.95
C LYS A 1054 16.58 36.61 21.87
N GLU A 1055 16.62 35.86 20.76
CA GLU A 1055 15.79 34.67 20.52
C GLU A 1055 16.32 33.40 21.19
N LYS A 1056 17.56 33.41 21.71
CA LYS A 1056 18.26 32.23 22.29
C LYS A 1056 18.23 32.15 23.83
N PHE A 1057 17.41 32.95 24.50
CA PHE A 1057 17.44 33.05 25.97
C PHE A 1057 16.49 32.04 26.64
N GLY A 1058 16.98 31.32 27.66
CA GLY A 1058 16.19 30.36 28.46
C GLY A 1058 15.55 30.97 29.71
N ILE A 1059 14.45 30.38 30.17
CA ILE A 1059 13.69 30.82 31.37
C ILE A 1059 14.53 30.71 32.64
N GLU A 1060 15.31 29.63 32.79
CA GLU A 1060 16.11 29.38 34.02
C GLU A 1060 17.12 30.49 34.30
N ILE A 1061 17.73 31.09 33.26
CA ILE A 1061 18.68 32.21 33.39
C ILE A 1061 17.96 33.48 33.88
N LEU A 1062 16.71 33.69 33.46
CA LEU A 1062 15.88 34.81 33.94
C LEU A 1062 15.42 34.56 35.38
N GLU A 1063 14.93 33.36 35.70
CA GLU A 1063 14.46 32.99 37.04
C GLU A 1063 15.53 33.08 38.12
N LEU A 1064 16.77 32.66 37.84
CA LEU A 1064 17.89 32.75 38.78
C LEU A 1064 18.31 34.21 39.07
N SER A 1065 18.08 35.12 38.11
CA SER A 1065 18.49 36.53 38.19
C SER A 1065 17.39 37.45 38.75
N LEU A 1066 16.14 36.99 38.70
CA LEU A 1066 14.93 37.71 39.05
C LEU A 1066 14.74 38.05 40.55
N PRO A 1067 15.19 37.23 41.54
CA PRO A 1067 15.11 37.56 42.97
C PRO A 1067 15.90 38.82 43.36
N ARG A 1068 16.79 39.34 42.50
CA ARG A 1068 17.50 40.61 42.71
C ARG A 1068 16.79 41.81 42.08
N PHE A 1069 15.89 41.58 41.11
CA PHE A 1069 14.97 42.59 40.58
C PHE A 1069 13.78 42.87 41.51
N SER A 1070 13.47 41.96 42.43
CA SER A 1070 12.40 42.10 43.44
C SER A 1070 12.72 43.05 44.60
N GLY A 1071 13.77 43.88 44.48
CA GLY A 1071 14.02 45.04 45.36
C GLY A 1071 12.91 46.13 45.34
N ILE A 1072 11.76 45.80 44.77
CA ILE A 1072 10.54 46.59 44.77
C ILE A 1072 9.79 46.22 46.05
N GLU A 1073 9.95 47.05 47.08
CA GLU A 1073 9.18 46.95 48.32
C GLU A 1073 7.68 46.96 48.01
N PHE A 1074 7.06 45.78 48.02
CA PHE A 1074 5.62 45.61 48.04
C PHE A 1074 5.13 46.09 49.41
N ALA A 1075 4.66 47.34 49.44
CA ALA A 1075 3.94 47.99 50.53
C ALA A 1075 4.29 47.50 51.95
N ARG A 1076 5.39 48.01 52.54
CA ARG A 1076 5.77 48.01 53.98
C ARG A 1076 5.60 46.73 54.84
N SER A 1077 5.07 45.62 54.35
CA SER A 1077 4.82 44.42 55.17
C SER A 1077 5.18 43.10 54.49
N HIS A 1078 5.21 42.95 53.15
CA HIS A 1078 5.46 41.64 52.53
C HIS A 1078 6.54 41.66 51.43
N LYS A 1079 7.63 40.91 51.66
CA LYS A 1079 8.67 40.63 50.66
C LYS A 1079 8.28 39.37 49.89
N VAL A 1080 7.98 39.51 48.60
CA VAL A 1080 7.82 38.37 47.69
C VAL A 1080 9.20 37.77 47.42
N ARG A 1081 9.38 36.48 47.71
CA ARG A 1081 10.69 35.79 47.60
C ARG A 1081 10.84 35.00 46.30
N SER A 1082 9.75 34.56 45.70
CA SER A 1082 9.71 33.93 44.36
C SER A 1082 8.41 34.29 43.62
N PHE A 1083 8.41 34.14 42.30
CA PHE A 1083 7.18 34.34 41.50
C PHE A 1083 6.13 33.24 41.75
N SER A 1084 6.54 32.06 42.21
CA SER A 1084 5.63 31.00 42.65
C SER A 1084 4.80 31.38 43.89
N ASP A 1085 5.30 32.29 44.74
CA ASP A 1085 4.54 32.76 45.91
C ASP A 1085 3.35 33.66 45.52
N ILE A 1086 3.39 34.29 44.33
CA ILE A 1086 2.36 35.22 43.82
C ILE A 1086 1.13 34.47 43.27
N SER A 1087 1.25 33.22 42.86
CA SER A 1087 0.12 32.47 42.26
C SER A 1087 -0.94 32.03 43.28
N SER A 1088 -0.64 32.10 44.58
CA SER A 1088 -1.40 31.42 45.62
C SER A 1088 -2.34 32.30 46.46
N HIS A 1089 -2.40 33.62 46.26
CA HIS A 1089 -3.10 34.55 47.16
C HIS A 1089 -4.01 35.56 46.44
N ARG A 1090 -5.18 35.85 47.02
CA ARG A 1090 -6.09 36.94 46.60
C ARG A 1090 -5.86 38.17 47.49
N THR A 1091 -5.69 39.34 46.89
CA THR A 1091 -5.38 40.61 47.58
C THR A 1091 -6.34 41.75 47.19
N ASN A 1092 -6.35 42.88 47.92
CA ASN A 1092 -7.16 44.10 47.64
C ASN A 1092 -7.01 44.58 46.18
N GLU A 1093 -7.99 45.31 45.62
CA GLU A 1093 -7.98 45.76 44.20
C GLU A 1093 -6.66 46.42 43.75
N GLU A 1094 -6.05 47.25 44.59
CA GLU A 1094 -4.76 47.90 44.28
C GLU A 1094 -3.57 46.94 44.32
N ASN A 1095 -3.63 45.90 45.16
CA ASN A 1095 -2.61 44.84 45.24
C ASN A 1095 -2.78 43.83 44.11
N ALA A 1096 -4.01 43.44 43.75
CA ALA A 1096 -4.32 42.58 42.63
C ALA A 1096 -3.83 43.18 41.30
N PHE A 1097 -3.96 44.50 41.14
CA PHE A 1097 -3.41 45.22 40.00
C PHE A 1097 -1.87 45.17 39.96
N ARG A 1098 -1.20 45.39 41.10
CA ARG A 1098 0.28 45.33 41.19
C ARG A 1098 0.79 43.90 40.96
N GLU A 1099 0.08 42.88 41.46
CA GLU A 1099 0.35 41.46 41.16
C GLU A 1099 0.15 41.16 39.68
N GLY A 1100 -0.94 41.61 39.07
CA GLY A 1100 -1.21 41.40 37.64
C GLY A 1100 -0.13 41.99 36.73
N LEU A 1101 0.39 43.17 37.07
CA LEU A 1101 1.53 43.78 36.39
C LEU A 1101 2.86 43.05 36.61
N LEU A 1102 3.07 42.50 37.82
CA LEU A 1102 4.26 41.72 38.13
C LEU A 1102 4.23 40.36 37.40
N ARG A 1103 3.05 39.72 37.33
CA ARG A 1103 2.77 38.54 36.50
C ARG A 1103 2.97 38.85 35.02
N PHE A 1104 2.52 40.00 34.52
CA PHE A 1104 2.76 40.44 33.14
C PHE A 1104 4.25 40.44 32.77
N VAL A 1105 5.11 41.00 33.63
CA VAL A 1105 6.56 40.97 33.43
C VAL A 1105 7.10 39.54 33.51
N SER A 1106 6.73 38.78 34.54
CA SER A 1106 7.20 37.40 34.74
C SER A 1106 6.85 36.51 33.56
N ASP A 1107 5.58 36.48 33.18
CA ASP A 1107 5.05 35.59 32.16
C ASP A 1107 5.53 36.03 30.75
N SER A 1108 5.88 37.31 30.56
CA SER A 1108 6.51 37.78 29.31
C SER A 1108 7.91 37.22 29.07
N ALA A 1109 8.59 36.71 30.11
CA ALA A 1109 9.86 36.00 29.96
C ALA A 1109 9.73 34.76 29.06
N TYR A 1110 8.57 34.09 29.11
CA TYR A 1110 8.24 32.96 28.25
C TYR A 1110 8.06 33.34 26.77
N LEU A 1111 8.01 34.64 26.44
CA LEU A 1111 7.94 35.14 25.06
C LEU A 1111 9.31 35.61 24.52
N GLY A 1112 10.36 35.58 25.36
CA GLY A 1112 11.73 35.95 25.02
C GLY A 1112 12.15 37.33 25.55
N VAL A 1113 13.46 37.62 25.48
CA VAL A 1113 14.10 38.80 26.14
C VAL A 1113 13.51 40.12 25.65
N SER A 1114 13.23 40.22 24.35
CA SER A 1114 12.65 41.45 23.77
C SER A 1114 11.27 41.75 24.34
N ALA A 1115 10.44 40.71 24.53
CA ALA A 1115 9.13 40.83 25.15
C ALA A 1115 9.25 41.19 26.64
N PHE A 1116 10.15 40.53 27.36
CA PHE A 1116 10.47 40.80 28.76
C PHE A 1116 10.93 42.25 28.99
N VAL A 1117 11.89 42.75 28.19
CA VAL A 1117 12.41 44.12 28.35
C VAL A 1117 11.32 45.15 28.08
N LYS A 1118 10.51 44.95 27.03
CA LYS A 1118 9.37 45.84 26.76
C LYS A 1118 8.35 45.81 27.90
N ALA A 1119 8.00 44.63 28.39
CA ALA A 1119 7.08 44.48 29.50
C ALA A 1119 7.61 45.14 30.78
N TRP A 1120 8.92 45.00 31.03
CA TRP A 1120 9.61 45.59 32.16
C TRP A 1120 9.67 47.12 32.09
N ASP A 1121 9.96 47.71 30.93
CA ASP A 1121 9.97 49.16 30.75
C ASP A 1121 8.57 49.73 31.00
N VAL A 1122 7.54 49.08 30.47
CA VAL A 1122 6.14 49.42 30.70
C VAL A 1122 5.75 49.31 32.18
N PHE A 1123 6.18 48.24 32.85
CA PHE A 1123 5.98 48.07 34.28
C PHE A 1123 6.69 49.15 35.11
N ARG A 1124 7.94 49.48 34.76
CA ARG A 1124 8.72 50.52 35.45
C ARG A 1124 8.08 51.89 35.32
N GLU A 1125 7.60 52.25 34.12
CA GLU A 1125 6.89 53.50 33.87
C GLU A 1125 5.57 53.57 34.66
N ALA A 1126 4.78 52.49 34.62
CA ALA A 1126 3.55 52.38 35.41
C ALA A 1126 3.82 52.52 36.92
N PHE A 1127 4.82 51.79 37.43
CA PHE A 1127 5.20 51.78 38.84
C PHE A 1127 5.73 53.15 39.33
N ALA A 1128 6.55 53.83 38.52
CA ALA A 1128 7.01 55.20 38.80
C ALA A 1128 5.84 56.21 38.80
N GLY A 1129 4.85 56.01 37.92
CA GLY A 1129 3.60 56.76 37.88
C GLY A 1129 2.75 56.59 39.14
N PHE A 1130 2.58 55.36 39.63
CA PHE A 1130 1.86 55.08 40.88
C PHE A 1130 2.46 55.79 42.09
N ARG A 1131 3.80 55.79 42.23
CA ARG A 1131 4.48 56.50 43.34
C ARG A 1131 4.29 58.02 43.30
N LYS A 1132 3.98 58.58 42.12
CA LYS A 1132 3.75 60.02 41.91
C LYS A 1132 2.26 60.39 41.85
N GLY A 1133 1.34 59.43 42.06
CA GLY A 1133 -0.10 59.66 41.97
C GLY A 1133 -0.65 59.84 40.55
N ALA A 1134 0.09 59.45 39.52
CA ALA A 1134 -0.34 59.55 38.13
C ALA A 1134 -1.24 58.37 37.72
N LYS A 1135 -2.25 58.63 36.88
CA LYS A 1135 -3.12 57.57 36.32
C LYS A 1135 -2.37 56.74 35.28
N VAL A 1136 -2.28 55.44 35.50
CA VAL A 1136 -1.74 54.48 34.51
C VAL A 1136 -2.70 54.33 33.34
N SER A 1137 -2.19 53.97 32.15
CA SER A 1137 -3.02 53.86 30.95
C SER A 1137 -4.13 52.81 31.12
N ASP A 1138 -5.33 53.12 30.62
CA ASP A 1138 -6.50 52.23 30.74
C ASP A 1138 -6.26 50.83 30.16
N SER A 1139 -5.43 50.72 29.11
CA SER A 1139 -5.07 49.43 28.51
C SER A 1139 -4.22 48.54 29.43
N LEU A 1140 -3.31 49.15 30.22
CA LEU A 1140 -2.51 48.43 31.22
C LEU A 1140 -3.34 48.05 32.45
N LEU A 1141 -4.23 48.95 32.89
CA LEU A 1141 -5.20 48.68 33.95
C LEU A 1141 -6.07 47.47 33.62
N ARG A 1142 -6.63 47.43 32.39
CA ARG A 1142 -7.44 46.30 31.91
C ARG A 1142 -6.64 45.01 31.77
N LEU A 1143 -5.40 45.06 31.25
CA LEU A 1143 -4.57 43.86 31.14
C LEU A 1143 -4.21 43.30 32.51
N ALA A 1144 -3.78 44.13 33.45
CA ALA A 1144 -3.41 43.71 34.79
C ALA A 1144 -4.60 43.12 35.57
N SER A 1145 -5.79 43.72 35.48
CA SER A 1145 -6.99 43.17 36.11
C SER A 1145 -7.34 41.80 35.55
N VAL A 1146 -7.26 41.62 34.23
CA VAL A 1146 -7.52 40.35 33.56
C VAL A 1146 -6.47 39.29 33.93
N LEU A 1147 -5.17 39.63 33.91
CA LEU A 1147 -4.09 38.68 34.25
C LEU A 1147 -4.11 38.27 35.73
N SER A 1148 -4.60 39.14 36.61
CA SER A 1148 -4.80 38.81 38.02
C SER A 1148 -5.96 37.83 38.25
N ALA A 1149 -6.97 37.85 37.37
CA ALA A 1149 -8.14 36.98 37.43
C ALA A 1149 -7.97 35.64 36.70
N GLU A 1150 -7.01 35.55 35.77
CA GLU A 1150 -6.73 34.34 34.97
C GLU A 1150 -5.75 33.40 35.66
N ASP A 1151 -6.19 32.17 35.93
CA ASP A 1151 -5.39 31.15 36.61
C ASP A 1151 -4.48 30.36 35.65
N SER A 1152 -4.81 30.28 34.35
CA SER A 1152 -4.02 29.53 33.36
C SER A 1152 -2.86 30.34 32.76
N LEU A 1153 -1.63 29.83 32.91
CA LEU A 1153 -0.41 30.40 32.33
C LEU A 1153 -0.50 30.55 30.80
N TYR A 1154 -1.14 29.62 30.10
CA TYR A 1154 -1.30 29.67 28.64
C TYR A 1154 -2.08 30.92 28.19
N PHE A 1155 -3.23 31.17 28.80
CA PHE A 1155 -4.06 32.34 28.47
C PHE A 1155 -3.36 33.65 28.84
N ARG A 1156 -2.66 33.68 29.98
CA ARG A 1156 -1.85 34.84 30.37
C ARG A 1156 -0.78 35.16 29.33
N ILE A 1157 0.04 34.18 28.93
CA ILE A 1157 1.09 34.36 27.92
C ILE A 1157 0.52 34.83 26.58
N ARG A 1158 -0.61 34.26 26.13
CA ARG A 1158 -1.26 34.67 24.87
C ARG A 1158 -1.74 36.11 24.90
N ARG A 1159 -2.35 36.56 26.01
CA ARG A 1159 -2.80 37.95 26.19
C ARG A 1159 -1.62 38.93 26.27
N ILE A 1160 -0.54 38.53 26.93
CA ILE A 1160 0.72 39.31 26.99
C ILE A 1160 1.32 39.46 25.60
N ALA A 1161 1.38 38.39 24.82
CA ALA A 1161 1.90 38.42 23.45
C ALA A 1161 1.10 39.39 22.56
N ALA A 1162 -0.23 39.33 22.61
CA ALA A 1162 -1.11 40.22 21.86
C ALA A 1162 -0.90 41.70 22.26
N PHE A 1163 -0.80 41.98 23.56
CA PHE A 1163 -0.53 43.33 24.06
C PHE A 1163 0.82 43.88 23.56
N LEU A 1164 1.88 43.08 23.63
CA LEU A 1164 3.22 43.49 23.20
C LEU A 1164 3.36 43.66 21.67
N GLN A 1165 2.45 43.08 20.90
CA GLN A 1165 2.38 43.20 19.44
C GLN A 1165 1.48 44.37 18.98
N GLY A 1166 0.79 45.06 19.90
CA GLY A 1166 -0.09 46.19 19.57
C GLY A 1166 -1.42 45.80 18.93
N GLU A 1167 -1.83 44.53 19.03
CA GLU A 1167 -3.13 44.07 18.56
C GLU A 1167 -4.24 44.52 19.52
N ILE A 1168 -5.39 44.95 18.99
CA ILE A 1168 -6.55 45.34 19.80
C ILE A 1168 -7.03 44.11 20.58
N PHE A 1169 -7.16 44.23 21.91
CA PHE A 1169 -7.84 43.23 22.75
C PHE A 1169 -9.26 43.00 22.24
N ARG A 1170 -9.44 41.99 21.39
CA ARG A 1170 -10.77 41.46 21.14
C ARG A 1170 -11.13 40.62 22.35
N GLU A 1171 -12.20 41.00 23.04
CA GLU A 1171 -12.95 40.11 23.92
C GLU A 1171 -13.52 38.98 23.06
N ASN A 1172 -12.68 38.03 22.65
CA ASN A 1172 -13.20 36.72 22.32
C ASN A 1172 -13.62 36.12 23.66
N SER A 1173 -14.93 36.26 23.91
CA SER A 1173 -15.79 35.50 24.83
C SER A 1173 -15.09 34.33 25.49
N GLY A 1174 -15.20 34.25 26.82
CA GLY A 1174 -14.68 33.17 27.66
C GLY A 1174 -15.26 31.80 27.31
N GLU A 1175 -14.82 31.24 26.20
CA GLU A 1175 -14.75 29.80 26.03
C GLU A 1175 -13.49 29.36 26.76
N GLU A 1176 -13.63 29.04 28.05
CA GLU A 1176 -12.82 27.97 28.61
C GLU A 1176 -12.96 26.81 27.61
N MET A 1177 -11.88 26.48 26.88
CA MET A 1177 -11.85 25.32 25.99
C MET A 1177 -11.89 24.07 26.87
N ALA A 1178 -13.09 23.75 27.37
CA ALA A 1178 -13.32 22.59 28.20
C ALA A 1178 -12.82 21.34 27.48
N LEU A 1179 -12.09 20.49 28.20
CA LEU A 1179 -11.61 19.24 27.65
C LEU A 1179 -12.81 18.44 27.08
N PRO A 1180 -12.75 17.94 25.84
CA PRO A 1180 -13.84 17.20 25.19
C PRO A 1180 -14.00 15.77 25.75
N LEU A 1181 -13.96 15.61 27.07
CA LEU A 1181 -14.04 14.33 27.76
C LEU A 1181 -15.48 13.82 27.84
N PRO A 1182 -15.71 12.51 27.71
CA PRO A 1182 -17.04 11.93 27.95
C PRO A 1182 -17.49 12.18 29.39
N SER A 1183 -18.76 12.56 29.56
CA SER A 1183 -19.32 12.77 30.90
C SER A 1183 -19.44 11.46 31.68
N ALA A 1184 -19.42 11.52 33.01
CA ALA A 1184 -19.68 10.35 33.86
C ALA A 1184 -21.03 9.67 33.55
N LYS A 1185 -22.02 10.45 33.08
CA LYS A 1185 -23.30 9.94 32.59
C LYS A 1185 -23.13 9.07 31.34
N SER A 1186 -22.34 9.52 30.37
CA SER A 1186 -22.03 8.77 29.15
C SER A 1186 -21.33 7.45 29.48
N PHE A 1187 -20.34 7.45 30.38
CA PHE A 1187 -19.73 6.21 30.84
C PHE A 1187 -20.73 5.29 31.55
N ARG A 1188 -21.60 5.83 32.43
CA ARG A 1188 -22.65 5.02 33.10
C ARG A 1188 -23.57 4.34 32.08
N GLU A 1189 -23.93 5.01 31.00
CA GLU A 1189 -24.71 4.44 29.89
C GLU A 1189 -23.92 3.32 29.18
N SER A 1190 -22.64 3.54 28.86
CA SER A 1190 -21.76 2.52 28.26
C SER A 1190 -21.55 1.29 29.15
N PHE A 1191 -21.49 1.47 30.48
CA PHE A 1191 -21.37 0.38 31.46
C PHE A 1191 -22.72 -0.28 31.81
N SER A 1192 -23.85 0.34 31.47
CA SER A 1192 -25.19 -0.16 31.82
C SER A 1192 -25.43 -1.63 31.43
N PRO A 1193 -25.06 -2.10 30.22
CA PRO A 1193 -25.23 -3.51 29.83
C PRO A 1193 -24.45 -4.49 30.72
N TYR A 1194 -23.34 -4.04 31.30
CA TYR A 1194 -22.46 -4.84 32.15
C TYR A 1194 -22.91 -4.85 33.60
N PHE A 1195 -23.52 -3.78 34.09
CA PHE A 1195 -24.11 -3.73 35.44
C PHE A 1195 -25.37 -4.58 35.57
N SER A 1196 -26.13 -4.75 34.47
CA SER A 1196 -27.34 -5.59 34.44
C SER A 1196 -27.06 -7.06 34.14
N GLY A 1197 -25.94 -7.38 33.48
CA GLY A 1197 -25.61 -8.73 33.06
C GLY A 1197 -24.81 -9.51 34.11
N ARG A 1198 -24.99 -10.84 34.19
CA ARG A 1198 -24.16 -11.75 35.01
C ARG A 1198 -22.75 -11.98 34.41
N PHE A 1199 -22.25 -11.05 33.60
CA PHE A 1199 -21.01 -11.20 32.83
C PHE A 1199 -19.75 -10.88 33.64
N LEU A 1200 -19.85 -10.29 34.84
CA LEU A 1200 -18.71 -9.83 35.64
C LEU A 1200 -18.88 -10.22 37.12
N LYS A 1201 -17.77 -10.30 37.85
CA LYS A 1201 -17.80 -10.58 39.28
C LYS A 1201 -18.16 -9.33 40.08
N GLU A 1202 -18.76 -9.51 41.24
CA GLU A 1202 -19.25 -8.42 42.09
C GLU A 1202 -18.15 -7.40 42.47
N HIS A 1203 -16.91 -7.86 42.68
CA HIS A 1203 -15.78 -6.97 42.97
C HIS A 1203 -15.31 -6.15 41.76
N GLU A 1204 -15.49 -6.62 40.52
CA GLU A 1204 -15.15 -5.88 39.28
C GLU A 1204 -16.21 -4.80 39.02
N LEU A 1205 -17.48 -5.14 39.23
CA LEU A 1205 -18.58 -4.17 39.20
C LEU A 1205 -18.42 -3.12 40.30
N LYS A 1206 -17.94 -3.53 41.49
CA LYS A 1206 -17.61 -2.61 42.59
C LYS A 1206 -16.51 -1.63 42.19
N LYS A 1207 -15.41 -2.10 41.60
CA LYS A 1207 -14.33 -1.23 41.08
C LYS A 1207 -14.83 -0.25 40.02
N ALA A 1208 -15.67 -0.69 39.08
CA ALA A 1208 -16.25 0.19 38.07
C ALA A 1208 -17.19 1.25 38.69
N ARG A 1209 -17.99 0.88 39.70
CA ARG A 1209 -18.84 1.82 40.46
C ARG A 1209 -18.02 2.81 41.27
N GLU A 1210 -16.93 2.38 41.89
CA GLU A 1210 -15.99 3.24 42.62
C GLU A 1210 -15.31 4.23 41.67
N ALA A 1211 -14.84 3.77 40.50
CA ALA A 1211 -14.25 4.64 39.47
C ALA A 1211 -15.27 5.66 38.92
N LEU A 1212 -16.53 5.25 38.68
CA LEU A 1212 -17.61 6.16 38.28
C LEU A 1212 -17.91 7.19 39.37
N ALA A 1213 -17.94 6.78 40.64
CA ALA A 1213 -18.17 7.68 41.77
C ALA A 1213 -17.01 8.68 41.95
N CYS A 1214 -15.76 8.28 41.66
CA CYS A 1214 -14.62 9.17 41.60
C CYS A 1214 -14.74 10.17 40.44
N ALA A 1215 -15.15 9.70 39.25
CA ALA A 1215 -15.38 10.56 38.09
C ALA A 1215 -16.47 11.63 38.34
N GLU A 1216 -17.54 11.28 39.06
CA GLU A 1216 -18.61 12.20 39.46
C GLU A 1216 -18.16 13.25 40.49
N LYS A 1217 -17.15 12.93 41.30
CA LYS A 1217 -16.61 13.80 42.35
C LYS A 1217 -15.41 14.64 41.91
N ALA A 1218 -14.88 14.39 40.71
CA ALA A 1218 -13.69 15.07 40.18
C ALA A 1218 -13.92 16.58 40.02
N ARG A 1219 -13.08 17.37 40.69
CA ARG A 1219 -13.19 18.84 40.73
C ARG A 1219 -12.24 19.52 39.75
N THR A 1220 -11.11 18.89 39.44
CA THR A 1220 -10.11 19.42 38.50
C THR A 1220 -10.18 18.72 37.14
N GLU A 1221 -9.72 19.39 36.07
CA GLU A 1221 -9.65 18.82 34.72
C GLU A 1221 -8.75 17.59 34.65
N SER A 1222 -7.65 17.60 35.41
CA SER A 1222 -6.73 16.46 35.52
C SER A 1222 -7.39 15.24 36.18
N GLU A 1223 -8.17 15.44 37.26
CA GLU A 1223 -8.92 14.36 37.91
C GLU A 1223 -10.00 13.77 36.99
N ARG A 1224 -10.64 14.61 36.18
CA ARG A 1224 -11.63 14.18 35.18
C ARG A 1224 -11.00 13.35 34.08
N PHE A 1225 -9.83 13.76 33.57
CA PHE A 1225 -9.07 13.00 32.58
C PHE A 1225 -8.64 11.63 33.11
N GLU A 1226 -8.03 11.58 34.31
CA GLU A 1226 -7.59 10.32 34.93
C GLU A 1226 -8.77 9.37 35.17
N SER A 1227 -9.89 9.89 35.65
CA SER A 1227 -11.10 9.09 35.85
C SER A 1227 -11.67 8.55 34.53
N ALA A 1228 -11.69 9.36 33.48
CA ALA A 1228 -12.15 8.95 32.15
C ALA A 1228 -11.22 7.90 31.52
N LEU A 1229 -9.90 8.04 31.68
CA LEU A 1229 -8.91 7.07 31.20
C LEU A 1229 -9.11 5.70 31.87
N VAL A 1230 -9.23 5.67 33.19
CA VAL A 1230 -9.47 4.43 33.96
C VAL A 1230 -10.78 3.77 33.53
N LEU A 1231 -11.85 4.56 33.36
CA LEU A 1231 -13.15 4.05 32.90
C LEU A 1231 -13.08 3.49 31.48
N GLN A 1232 -12.38 4.14 30.55
CA GLN A 1232 -12.23 3.63 29.19
C GLN A 1232 -11.43 2.32 29.14
N ILE A 1233 -10.33 2.22 29.91
CA ILE A 1233 -9.54 0.98 30.02
C ILE A 1233 -10.40 -0.17 30.59
N LEU A 1234 -11.22 0.12 31.60
CA LEU A 1234 -12.15 -0.87 32.15
C LEU A 1234 -13.19 -1.32 31.12
N LEU A 1235 -13.70 -0.40 30.31
CA LEU A 1235 -14.68 -0.69 29.26
C LEU A 1235 -14.07 -1.58 28.15
N GLU A 1236 -12.86 -1.27 27.67
CA GLU A 1236 -12.12 -2.09 26.68
C GLU A 1236 -11.97 -3.54 27.17
N ASN A 1237 -11.56 -3.71 28.44
CA ASN A 1237 -11.41 -5.02 29.07
C ASN A 1237 -12.74 -5.76 29.21
N PHE A 1238 -13.81 -5.06 29.58
CA PHE A 1238 -15.14 -5.65 29.72
C PHE A 1238 -15.75 -6.04 28.37
N GLU A 1239 -15.53 -5.28 27.30
CA GLU A 1239 -15.90 -5.66 25.94
C GLU A 1239 -15.22 -6.96 25.53
N LEU A 1240 -13.90 -7.05 25.69
CA LEU A 1240 -13.15 -8.26 25.39
C LEU A 1240 -13.64 -9.46 26.21
N LEU A 1241 -13.87 -9.28 27.52
CA LEU A 1241 -14.41 -10.33 28.39
C LEU A 1241 -15.84 -10.72 28.03
N ARG A 1242 -16.69 -9.77 27.63
CA ARG A 1242 -18.05 -10.04 27.16
C ARG A 1242 -18.02 -10.87 25.90
N PHE A 1243 -17.13 -10.58 24.95
CA PHE A 1243 -16.93 -11.46 23.78
C PHE A 1243 -16.48 -12.85 24.23
N LYS A 1244 -15.44 -12.97 25.05
CA LYS A 1244 -14.96 -14.27 25.58
C LYS A 1244 -16.05 -15.06 26.32
N ARG A 1245 -16.92 -14.40 27.09
CA ARG A 1245 -17.98 -15.04 27.90
C ARG A 1245 -19.31 -15.26 27.18
N SER A 1246 -19.71 -14.40 26.24
CA SER A 1246 -20.90 -14.66 25.41
C SER A 1246 -20.73 -15.94 24.60
N ILE A 1247 -19.48 -16.31 24.30
CA ILE A 1247 -19.07 -17.56 23.67
C ILE A 1247 -19.19 -18.73 24.66
N LEU A 1248 -18.62 -18.61 25.87
CA LEU A 1248 -18.67 -19.66 26.91
C LEU A 1248 -20.10 -19.92 27.43
N ALA A 1249 -20.98 -18.92 27.42
CA ALA A 1249 -22.37 -19.06 27.84
C ALA A 1249 -23.24 -19.88 26.86
N GLN A 1250 -22.76 -20.14 25.64
CA GLN A 1250 -23.38 -21.06 24.69
C GLN A 1250 -22.88 -22.51 24.85
N ALA A 1251 -21.83 -22.75 25.65
CA ALA A 1251 -21.42 -24.08 26.08
C ALA A 1251 -22.09 -24.43 27.41
N PRO A 1252 -22.66 -25.64 27.58
CA PRO A 1252 -23.29 -26.04 28.83
C PRO A 1252 -22.23 -26.14 29.94
N GLU A 1253 -22.31 -25.22 30.91
CA GLU A 1253 -21.66 -25.24 32.23
C GLU A 1253 -20.23 -25.81 32.30
N GLU A 1254 -19.27 -25.26 31.56
CA GLU A 1254 -17.86 -25.39 31.96
C GLU A 1254 -17.49 -24.26 32.93
N LYS A 1255 -17.20 -24.64 34.17
CA LYS A 1255 -16.71 -23.76 35.24
C LYS A 1255 -15.47 -23.02 34.74
N VAL A 1256 -15.54 -21.69 34.68
CA VAL A 1256 -14.35 -20.84 34.58
C VAL A 1256 -13.41 -21.21 35.73
N GLU A 1257 -12.29 -21.86 35.40
CA GLU A 1257 -11.26 -22.30 36.33
C GLU A 1257 -10.76 -21.09 37.15
N MET A 1258 -10.55 -21.29 38.45
CA MET A 1258 -10.12 -20.22 39.36
C MET A 1258 -8.77 -19.61 38.96
N SER A 1259 -7.96 -20.35 38.18
CA SER A 1259 -6.66 -19.95 37.65
C SER A 1259 -6.75 -18.76 36.67
N ASP A 1260 -7.75 -18.72 35.78
CA ASP A 1260 -7.91 -17.63 34.80
C ASP A 1260 -8.37 -16.33 35.47
N LEU A 1261 -9.16 -16.47 36.53
CA LEU A 1261 -9.61 -15.37 37.38
C LEU A 1261 -8.48 -14.84 38.28
N LEU A 1262 -7.56 -15.71 38.70
CA LEU A 1262 -6.35 -15.34 39.44
C LEU A 1262 -5.34 -14.62 38.54
N LYS A 1263 -5.16 -15.03 37.28
CA LYS A 1263 -4.34 -14.33 36.28
C LYS A 1263 -4.86 -12.93 35.98
N LEU A 1264 -6.19 -12.76 35.89
CA LEU A 1264 -6.81 -11.45 35.74
C LEU A 1264 -6.59 -10.59 37.00
N ARG A 1265 -6.69 -11.19 38.19
CA ARG A 1265 -6.41 -10.53 39.47
C ARG A 1265 -4.95 -10.08 39.60
N GLU A 1266 -3.98 -10.85 39.10
CA GLU A 1266 -2.56 -10.45 39.07
C GLU A 1266 -2.33 -9.26 38.14
N ARG A 1267 -2.96 -9.23 36.95
CA ARG A 1267 -2.93 -8.07 36.04
C ARG A 1267 -3.48 -6.78 36.69
N PHE A 1268 -4.39 -6.90 37.66
CA PHE A 1268 -4.92 -5.77 38.44
C PHE A 1268 -4.18 -5.49 39.74
N LYS A 1269 -3.25 -6.34 40.18
CA LYS A 1269 -2.51 -6.19 41.44
C LYS A 1269 -1.12 -5.57 41.27
N ASN A 1270 -0.53 -5.67 40.07
CA ASN A 1270 0.78 -5.08 39.74
C ASN A 1270 0.66 -3.68 39.08
N ARG A 1271 -0.38 -2.92 39.41
CA ARG A 1271 -0.56 -1.51 39.01
C ARG A 1271 -0.66 -0.64 40.25
#